data_AF-A0A9P1BQK3-F1
#
_entry.id   AF-A0A9P1BQK3-F1
#
_cell.length_a   1.000
_cell.length_b   1.000
_cell.length_c   1.000
_cell.angle_alpha   90.00
_cell.angle_beta   90.00
_cell.angle_gamma   90.00
#
_symmetry.space_group_name_H-M   'P 1'
#
loop_
_entity.id
_entity.type
_entity.pdbx_description
1 polymer ?
#
loop_
_entity_poly.entity_id
_entity_poly.type
_entity_poly.pdbx_seq_one_letter_code
_entity_poly.pdbx_strand_id
1 'polypeptide(L)'
;MKFRIRRLLPKMVPKLVIDQKMESIKELMKFLGKDFLPSFFTPLLPYVLSEVAEDNVGRIMASFKFLEKVYEHKLTINDICDAHWGTVLVRILWNSDRCAEPQRCDEAIARIQRLAEALPGKSQDSKKRGVVEKVAVAKKRRGEKSIIDVTGNECTPNIAGLTESGFLHALDILQIVISDSRENPKWQEYRQLLEDPFSSVSDVPLDVSRFFRSAAVLLEIVGDQLHRFAVKMFDLLQCACAQLRNVDSLRCWKHFLRIGVTRLKPLLPAVVSELLQLADSLQDTDMAAFQEVQKLLSSVVHETCKYPEVLLALPPLPEHLRGSKHSVEKALAKMSIQQRIESTVKQLEMSSQAVRHAILQGLLHFLMQQRQAFTKVADLPSDVLAKLMRVLLKFLSESASTGQLLCGQVLGALGAIDPVRFAGEVLVERHSPPKDLRSLKGDLELAKSVLEDFLAPNLANNSAAFAAQEIFKYFQDEQKQDVFNKLSEDAKEVLNPYRSSKYQSVSEGHGSDTHFQGALADAIALLPQERKAFFEACLPATPDSHGLALFLMHHVIHELIVSSPHDVHRTAKLSKLAQKLGQLVNFEGKDAPDSQETATAQAVFSLLDDLIQKKDEINAMPSRSTGDETWKKRQLERLGELCKPFSYRLVLSCAVRCGAHARALQFLEMEFVEATEGKGIDPGGCRVEEQDCELLQTIYRELGEPDGVVGAIRIGPSGRTRTELELQGKWSDMQASYEEVASTDRRRSALCGLVDCTQAMRRFESSLQLISGIRQEMPDLAEQLRPRSVEAAWQLSSWDRLTEALQAQDQIDTKDFQVQLGDILLQLHERNEVKLQQRLQETTVEVAHAASLAAQDSYTRAYQHLLRLHLLSDLHWLTQKQQEPGIAQNLLTRCDMSRPSFGARQALLGPLKVALQDMNLRDEAKAVELAFSRLCRKHGEPVAMEHPDTSFQGTSNELRASAQLEWGKILYASGAKHDALRHMLQLSSSCPRAQLLGARWAADASLLLPRVAEAEFQQAKERLNNEAAFFHHASYLDYLLKSQISEAARSMSQSAPAVKKLRTAAHAPFDRKNLVTFTFRGYLQALQRGTKRLHFILNRLLQLAWECCEVDVQKQDMVAEFQQEAAKIPPWMWYSVLSQLISRALHPDLKKTFTDIIKNVTKEYPQQAAWHLVQLLNSTNPDDRSHRELGQDIVSDVGRQKHDLHILLTTRRKIAEDFGKLASTTGESISIHFARDFPRLVGNGTQAEKWQVLVPLQSQMTATIPRNFSQWNG
;
A
#
# COMPACT_ATOMS: atom_id res chain seq x y z
N MET A 1 11.40 41.67 -49.19
CA MET A 1 11.29 42.98 -48.49
C MET A 1 10.22 42.98 -47.40
N LYS A 2 8.93 42.70 -47.70
CA LYS A 2 7.84 42.63 -46.71
C LYS A 2 8.12 41.68 -45.52
N PHE A 3 8.73 40.52 -45.76
CA PHE A 3 9.14 39.57 -44.71
C PHE A 3 10.19 40.15 -43.75
N ARG A 4 11.22 40.86 -44.27
CA ARG A 4 12.23 41.54 -43.46
C ARG A 4 11.63 42.69 -42.64
N ILE A 5 10.71 43.46 -43.23
CA ILE A 5 10.00 44.54 -42.53
C ILE A 5 9.10 43.99 -41.43
N ARG A 6 8.40 42.86 -41.66
CA ARG A 6 7.61 42.18 -40.62
C ARG A 6 8.44 41.76 -39.41
N ARG A 7 9.69 41.32 -39.61
CA ARG A 7 10.64 41.05 -38.51
C ARG A 7 11.14 42.29 -37.77
N LEU A 8 11.12 43.47 -38.42
CA LEU A 8 11.57 44.74 -37.83
C LEU A 8 10.44 45.52 -37.12
N LEU A 9 9.17 45.17 -37.38
CA LEU A 9 8.00 45.76 -36.71
C LEU A 9 8.12 45.85 -35.18
N PRO A 10 8.61 44.83 -34.47
CA PRO A 10 8.67 44.87 -33.01
C PRO A 10 9.68 45.87 -32.44
N LYS A 11 10.56 46.48 -33.26
CA LYS A 11 11.40 47.62 -32.86
C LYS A 11 10.96 48.96 -33.44
N MET A 12 10.36 48.97 -34.63
CA MET A 12 9.90 50.20 -35.29
C MET A 12 8.62 50.75 -34.65
N VAL A 13 7.65 49.87 -34.40
CA VAL A 13 6.33 50.29 -33.90
C VAL A 13 6.38 50.87 -32.48
N PRO A 14 7.13 50.31 -31.51
CA PRO A 14 7.29 50.94 -30.20
C PRO A 14 7.83 52.36 -30.25
N LYS A 15 8.87 52.61 -31.06
CA LYS A 15 9.44 53.96 -31.24
C LYS A 15 8.46 54.93 -31.87
N LEU A 16 7.64 54.47 -32.83
CA LEU A 16 6.59 55.28 -33.44
C LEU A 16 5.44 55.59 -32.48
N VAL A 17 5.17 54.71 -31.51
CA VAL A 17 4.17 54.92 -30.44
C VAL A 17 4.68 55.90 -29.39
N ILE A 18 5.95 55.79 -28.99
CA ILE A 18 6.60 56.75 -28.08
C ILE A 18 6.60 58.16 -28.71
N ASP A 19 6.90 58.25 -30.01
CA ASP A 19 6.85 59.49 -30.80
C ASP A 19 5.42 59.95 -31.20
N GLN A 20 4.39 59.16 -30.90
CA GLN A 20 2.96 59.41 -31.23
C GLN A 20 2.66 59.63 -32.74
N LYS A 21 3.41 59.00 -33.65
CA LYS A 21 3.31 59.19 -35.11
C LYS A 21 2.28 58.25 -35.77
N MET A 22 1.00 58.58 -35.62
CA MET A 22 -0.13 57.78 -36.13
C MET A 22 -0.14 57.59 -37.66
N GLU A 23 0.26 58.59 -38.44
CA GLU A 23 0.23 58.51 -39.92
C GLU A 23 1.30 57.56 -40.48
N SER A 24 2.50 57.55 -39.91
CA SER A 24 3.56 56.61 -40.29
C SER A 24 3.17 55.15 -40.01
N ILE A 25 2.36 54.92 -38.97
CA ILE A 25 1.83 53.58 -38.64
C ILE A 25 0.78 53.14 -39.67
N LYS A 26 -0.12 54.04 -40.09
CA LYS A 26 -1.11 53.77 -41.15
C LYS A 26 -0.44 53.47 -42.50
N GLU A 27 0.66 54.16 -42.82
CA GLU A 27 1.45 53.88 -44.02
C GLU A 27 2.13 52.49 -43.96
N LEU A 28 2.71 52.13 -42.82
CA LEU A 28 3.27 50.79 -42.57
C LEU A 28 2.20 49.70 -42.69
N MET A 29 0.99 49.94 -42.19
CA MET A 29 -0.15 49.01 -42.31
C MET A 29 -0.58 48.83 -43.77
N LYS A 30 -0.73 49.92 -44.53
CA LYS A 30 -1.06 49.88 -45.96
C LYS A 30 -0.01 49.10 -46.76
N PHE A 31 1.28 49.30 -46.45
CA PHE A 31 2.37 48.56 -47.09
C PHE A 31 2.34 47.05 -46.80
N LEU A 32 1.89 46.66 -45.60
CA LEU A 32 1.81 45.27 -45.14
C LEU A 32 0.50 44.55 -45.49
N GLY A 33 -0.50 45.28 -45.99
CA GLY A 33 -1.80 44.76 -46.39
C GLY A 33 -2.72 44.36 -45.22
N LYS A 34 -2.69 45.09 -44.11
CA LYS A 34 -3.64 44.91 -42.99
C LYS A 34 -4.61 46.08 -42.92
N ASP A 35 -5.92 45.79 -42.88
CA ASP A 35 -6.98 46.82 -42.96
C ASP A 35 -7.47 47.33 -41.60
N PHE A 36 -7.13 46.66 -40.49
CA PHE A 36 -7.67 46.97 -39.16
C PHE A 36 -6.55 47.28 -38.15
N LEU A 37 -6.62 48.47 -37.52
CA LEU A 37 -5.61 49.00 -36.59
C LEU A 37 -5.39 48.10 -35.35
N PRO A 38 -6.45 47.65 -34.65
CA PRO A 38 -6.32 46.72 -33.53
C PRO A 38 -5.62 45.40 -33.89
N SER A 39 -5.95 44.78 -35.04
CA SER A 39 -5.34 43.50 -35.45
C SER A 39 -3.88 43.63 -35.91
N PHE A 40 -3.43 44.85 -36.18
CA PHE A 40 -2.03 45.17 -36.40
C PHE A 40 -1.28 45.36 -35.07
N PHE A 41 -1.89 46.03 -34.08
CA PHE A 41 -1.26 46.38 -32.81
C PHE A 41 -1.24 45.28 -31.75
N THR A 42 -2.31 44.49 -31.62
CA THR A 42 -2.43 43.45 -30.57
C THR A 42 -1.22 42.51 -30.49
N PRO A 43 -0.67 41.95 -31.59
CA PRO A 43 0.52 41.09 -31.49
C PRO A 43 1.83 41.83 -31.19
N LEU A 44 1.86 43.16 -31.33
CA LEU A 44 3.05 44.00 -31.09
C LEU A 44 3.03 44.68 -29.71
N LEU A 45 1.91 44.58 -29.00
CA LEU A 45 1.66 45.26 -27.73
C LEU A 45 2.68 44.91 -26.63
N PRO A 46 3.11 43.65 -26.45
CA PRO A 46 4.15 43.31 -25.48
C PRO A 46 5.47 44.05 -25.72
N TYR A 47 5.82 44.25 -27.00
CA TYR A 47 7.02 44.97 -27.42
C TYR A 47 6.88 46.48 -27.17
N VAL A 48 5.72 47.04 -27.50
CA VAL A 48 5.41 48.46 -27.29
C VAL A 48 5.45 48.80 -25.80
N LEU A 49 4.75 48.03 -24.97
CA LEU A 49 4.70 48.27 -23.52
C LEU A 49 6.07 48.07 -22.84
N SER A 50 6.88 47.10 -23.29
CA SER A 50 8.22 46.88 -22.74
C SER A 50 9.19 48.03 -23.00
N GLU A 51 9.10 48.70 -24.16
CA GLU A 51 9.96 49.83 -24.52
C GLU A 51 9.45 51.14 -23.92
N VAL A 52 8.12 51.31 -23.82
CA VAL A 52 7.51 52.46 -23.12
C VAL A 52 7.93 52.49 -21.64
N ALA A 53 8.21 51.33 -21.04
CA ALA A 53 8.73 51.20 -19.67
C ALA A 53 10.07 51.92 -19.42
N GLU A 54 10.83 52.21 -20.48
CA GLU A 54 12.14 52.87 -20.35
C GLU A 54 12.02 54.37 -20.04
N ASP A 55 10.88 54.98 -20.39
CA ASP A 55 10.62 56.42 -20.27
C ASP A 55 10.14 56.85 -18.86
N ASN A 56 10.00 58.16 -18.64
CA ASN A 56 9.45 58.73 -17.41
C ASN A 56 7.92 58.52 -17.31
N VAL A 57 7.38 58.39 -16.08
CA VAL A 57 5.95 58.14 -15.79
C VAL A 57 4.99 59.06 -16.57
N GLY A 58 5.33 60.33 -16.73
CA GLY A 58 4.52 61.29 -17.50
C GLY A 58 4.41 60.98 -19.01
N ARG A 59 5.47 60.44 -19.62
CA ARG A 59 5.45 59.99 -21.02
C ARG A 59 4.75 58.65 -21.18
N ILE A 60 4.90 57.75 -20.20
CA ILE A 60 4.17 56.47 -20.14
C ILE A 60 2.66 56.73 -20.18
N MET A 61 2.15 57.66 -19.34
CA MET A 61 0.74 58.05 -19.35
C MET A 61 0.27 58.64 -20.69
N ALA A 62 1.14 59.37 -21.40
CA ALA A 62 0.83 59.91 -22.72
C ALA A 62 0.75 58.80 -23.78
N SER A 63 1.67 57.83 -23.75
CA SER A 63 1.63 56.64 -24.60
C SER A 63 0.43 55.74 -24.29
N PHE A 64 0.01 55.62 -23.03
CA PHE A 64 -1.21 54.91 -22.63
C PHE A 64 -2.47 55.56 -23.20
N LYS A 65 -2.61 56.88 -23.10
CA LYS A 65 -3.72 57.61 -23.75
C LYS A 65 -3.70 57.48 -25.28
N PHE A 66 -2.51 57.43 -25.88
CA PHE A 66 -2.36 57.18 -27.31
C PHE A 66 -2.84 55.77 -27.69
N LEU A 67 -2.50 54.74 -26.90
CA LEU A 67 -2.98 53.37 -27.11
C LEU A 67 -4.49 53.24 -26.95
N GLU A 68 -5.11 53.88 -25.94
CA GLU A 68 -6.58 53.89 -25.82
C GLU A 68 -7.25 54.53 -27.04
N LYS A 69 -6.64 55.57 -27.61
CA LYS A 69 -7.11 56.22 -28.85
C LYS A 69 -6.98 55.30 -30.08
N VAL A 70 -5.96 54.43 -30.13
CA VAL A 70 -5.78 53.42 -31.21
C VAL A 70 -6.88 52.36 -31.17
N TYR A 71 -7.39 52.01 -29.99
CA TYR A 71 -8.49 51.07 -29.79
C TYR A 71 -9.87 51.73 -29.73
N GLU A 72 -10.00 53.00 -30.15
CA GLU A 72 -11.26 53.77 -30.13
C GLU A 72 -11.93 53.83 -28.74
N HIS A 73 -11.14 53.79 -27.66
CA HIS A 73 -11.61 53.71 -26.27
C HIS A 73 -12.49 52.49 -25.94
N LYS A 74 -12.49 51.44 -26.77
CA LYS A 74 -13.25 50.19 -26.51
C LYS A 74 -12.61 49.29 -25.45
N LEU A 75 -11.31 49.45 -25.21
CA LEU A 75 -10.54 48.76 -24.16
C LEU A 75 -9.87 49.83 -23.30
N THR A 76 -9.98 49.72 -21.98
CA THR A 76 -9.23 50.59 -21.07
C THR A 76 -7.76 50.16 -21.02
N ILE A 77 -6.86 51.07 -20.66
CA ILE A 77 -5.44 50.71 -20.50
C ILE A 77 -5.25 49.60 -19.45
N ASN A 78 -6.14 49.52 -18.45
CA ASN A 78 -6.16 48.45 -17.46
C ASN A 78 -6.51 47.10 -18.09
N ASP A 79 -7.48 47.04 -19.01
CA ASP A 79 -7.83 45.81 -19.73
C ASP A 79 -6.69 45.34 -20.65
N ILE A 80 -6.01 46.29 -21.29
CA ILE A 80 -4.88 46.05 -22.19
C ILE A 80 -3.68 45.53 -21.40
N CYS A 81 -3.34 46.16 -20.27
CA CYS A 81 -2.21 45.75 -19.43
C CYS A 81 -2.52 44.44 -18.69
N ASP A 82 -3.75 44.24 -18.19
CA ASP A 82 -4.17 42.97 -17.56
C ASP A 82 -4.02 41.78 -18.53
N ALA A 83 -4.26 41.96 -19.82
CA ALA A 83 -4.15 40.91 -20.82
C ALA A 83 -2.70 40.61 -21.27
N HIS A 84 -1.79 41.56 -21.13
CA HIS A 84 -0.41 41.44 -21.66
C HIS A 84 0.66 41.57 -20.57
N TRP A 85 0.29 41.67 -19.29
CA TRP A 85 1.25 41.91 -18.22
C TRP A 85 2.32 40.81 -18.13
N GLY A 86 1.92 39.53 -18.24
CA GLY A 86 2.86 38.42 -18.20
C GLY A 86 3.90 38.46 -19.32
N THR A 87 3.48 38.76 -20.55
CA THR A 87 4.38 38.84 -21.71
C THR A 87 5.31 40.05 -21.64
N VAL A 88 4.83 41.17 -21.10
CA VAL A 88 5.65 42.39 -20.88
C VAL A 88 6.68 42.17 -19.79
N LEU A 89 6.29 41.58 -18.66
CA LEU A 89 7.20 41.27 -17.55
C LEU A 89 8.34 40.36 -18.00
N VAL A 90 8.01 39.24 -18.64
CA VAL A 90 9.00 38.28 -19.16
C VAL A 90 9.96 38.98 -20.12
N ARG A 91 9.47 39.88 -20.98
CA ARG A 91 10.32 40.57 -21.95
C ARG A 91 11.24 41.63 -21.33
N ILE A 92 10.75 42.40 -20.36
CA ILE A 92 11.56 43.38 -19.61
C ILE A 92 12.69 42.65 -18.86
N LEU A 93 12.37 41.53 -18.21
CA LEU A 93 13.34 40.71 -17.49
C LEU A 93 14.34 40.05 -18.45
N TRP A 94 13.87 39.48 -19.56
CA TRP A 94 14.77 38.85 -20.52
C TRP A 94 15.73 39.85 -21.15
N ASN A 95 15.27 41.05 -21.55
CA ASN A 95 16.10 42.05 -22.26
C ASN A 95 17.13 42.77 -21.38
N SER A 96 16.89 42.87 -20.08
CA SER A 96 17.79 43.56 -19.14
C SER A 96 19.10 42.81 -18.87
N ASP A 97 19.18 41.52 -19.26
CA ASP A 97 20.15 40.57 -18.69
C ASP A 97 21.22 40.03 -19.67
N ARG A 98 21.61 40.82 -20.68
CA ARG A 98 22.71 40.43 -21.59
C ARG A 98 24.09 40.32 -20.89
N CYS A 99 24.25 40.81 -19.64
CA CYS A 99 25.48 40.72 -18.84
C CYS A 99 25.19 40.70 -17.32
N ALA A 100 26.02 40.02 -16.52
CA ALA A 100 25.86 39.69 -15.10
C ALA A 100 25.99 40.85 -14.07
N GLU A 101 25.78 42.11 -14.44
CA GLU A 101 25.98 43.26 -13.54
C GLU A 101 24.76 43.54 -12.62
N PRO A 102 24.94 43.67 -11.29
CA PRO A 102 23.84 43.90 -10.34
C PRO A 102 23.06 45.20 -10.59
N GLN A 103 23.70 46.23 -11.16
CA GLN A 103 23.10 47.53 -11.45
C GLN A 103 21.95 47.47 -12.47
N ARG A 104 21.95 46.49 -13.39
CA ARG A 104 20.89 46.33 -14.40
C ARG A 104 19.67 45.56 -13.89
N CYS A 105 19.85 44.72 -12.88
CA CYS A 105 18.73 44.10 -12.15
C CYS A 105 17.91 45.19 -11.44
N ASP A 106 18.57 46.11 -10.74
CA ASP A 106 17.93 47.26 -10.09
C ASP A 106 17.20 48.15 -11.11
N GLU A 107 17.78 48.31 -12.31
CA GLU A 107 17.15 49.05 -13.40
C GLU A 107 15.89 48.35 -13.95
N ALA A 108 15.89 47.02 -14.07
CA ALA A 108 14.71 46.25 -14.47
C ALA A 108 13.58 46.35 -13.43
N ILE A 109 13.91 46.27 -12.15
CA ILE A 109 12.98 46.49 -11.03
C ILE A 109 12.37 47.90 -11.11
N ALA A 110 13.21 48.92 -11.33
CA ALA A 110 12.77 50.30 -11.46
C ALA A 110 11.87 50.54 -12.70
N ARG A 111 12.08 49.83 -13.82
CA ARG A 111 11.22 49.88 -15.01
C ARG A 111 9.83 49.31 -14.72
N ILE A 112 9.78 48.17 -14.02
CA ILE A 112 8.51 47.52 -13.64
C ILE A 112 7.73 48.40 -12.65
N GLN A 113 8.43 49.01 -11.67
CA GLN A 113 7.82 49.95 -10.72
C GLN A 113 7.25 51.19 -11.42
N ARG A 114 8.00 51.83 -12.32
CA ARG A 114 7.53 53.00 -13.10
C ARG A 114 6.29 52.69 -13.95
N LEU A 115 6.23 51.51 -14.53
CA LEU A 115 5.08 51.03 -15.29
C LEU A 115 3.84 50.81 -14.40
N ALA A 116 4.03 50.22 -13.21
CA ALA A 116 2.95 49.99 -12.26
C ALA A 116 2.39 51.31 -11.70
N GLU A 117 3.26 52.29 -11.42
CA GLU A 117 2.89 53.62 -10.95
C GLU A 117 2.12 54.45 -11.99
N ALA A 118 2.31 54.19 -13.28
CA ALA A 118 1.64 54.89 -14.38
C ALA A 118 0.19 54.41 -14.64
N LEU A 119 -0.25 53.30 -14.02
CA LEU A 119 -1.59 52.76 -14.20
C LEU A 119 -2.64 53.52 -13.34
N PRO A 120 -3.84 53.79 -13.87
CA PRO A 120 -4.91 54.41 -13.10
C PRO A 120 -5.41 53.44 -12.02
N GLY A 121 -5.24 53.79 -10.75
CA GLY A 121 -5.69 52.99 -9.61
C GLY A 121 -7.19 52.70 -9.67
N LYS A 122 -7.59 51.43 -9.45
CA LYS A 122 -9.00 51.07 -9.27
C LYS A 122 -9.53 51.77 -8.02
N SER A 123 -10.29 52.84 -8.20
CA SER A 123 -11.10 53.45 -7.14
C SER A 123 -12.00 52.38 -6.53
N GLN A 124 -11.82 52.10 -5.24
CA GLN A 124 -12.86 51.48 -4.43
C GLN A 124 -14.05 52.46 -4.35
N ASP A 125 -15.09 52.19 -5.12
CA ASP A 125 -16.44 52.72 -4.95
C ASP A 125 -17.38 51.53 -5.19
N SER A 126 -18.48 51.28 -4.49
CA SER A 126 -19.17 52.00 -3.43
C SER A 126 -20.38 51.14 -3.02
N LYS A 127 -20.33 50.39 -1.91
CA LYS A 127 -21.53 49.91 -1.18
C LYS A 127 -21.18 49.70 0.29
N LYS A 128 -21.28 50.77 1.07
CA LYS A 128 -21.71 50.76 2.48
C LYS A 128 -21.88 52.21 2.95
N ARG A 129 -23.03 52.79 2.60
CA ARG A 129 -23.63 53.85 3.41
C ARG A 129 -24.48 53.18 4.48
N GLY A 130 -24.22 53.54 5.74
CA GLY A 130 -25.02 53.18 6.90
C GLY A 130 -24.53 51.92 7.60
N VAL A 131 -23.72 52.06 8.64
CA VAL A 131 -24.18 52.00 10.05
C VAL A 131 -23.06 52.62 10.89
N VAL A 132 -23.44 53.61 11.69
CA VAL A 132 -22.62 54.23 12.71
C VAL A 132 -22.40 53.20 13.82
N GLU A 133 -21.15 52.83 14.10
CA GLU A 133 -20.80 52.37 15.44
C GLU A 133 -19.39 52.81 15.84
N LYS A 134 -19.30 53.27 17.07
CA LYS A 134 -18.27 54.17 17.61
C LYS A 134 -16.93 53.46 17.76
N VAL A 135 -15.87 54.08 17.24
CA VAL A 135 -14.48 53.78 17.64
C VAL A 135 -14.30 54.20 19.09
N ALA A 136 -14.07 53.22 19.97
CA ALA A 136 -13.55 53.44 21.29
C ALA A 136 -12.06 53.82 21.20
N VAL A 137 -11.76 55.01 21.72
CA VAL A 137 -10.41 55.54 21.92
C VAL A 137 -9.72 54.72 23.03
N ALA A 138 -8.64 54.02 22.70
CA ALA A 138 -7.73 53.43 23.70
C ALA A 138 -6.29 53.90 23.46
N LYS A 139 -5.75 54.52 24.52
CA LYS A 139 -4.50 55.25 24.60
C LYS A 139 -3.26 54.38 24.37
N LYS A 140 -2.32 54.97 23.61
CA LYS A 140 -0.86 54.75 23.67
C LYS A 140 -0.36 54.53 25.11
N ARG A 141 0.38 53.44 25.35
CA ARG A 141 1.42 53.39 26.40
C ARG A 141 2.76 52.96 25.77
N ARG A 142 3.76 53.80 26.03
CA ARG A 142 5.18 53.69 25.69
C ARG A 142 5.91 52.85 26.75
N GLY A 143 7.01 52.22 26.33
CA GLY A 143 8.04 51.55 27.15
C GLY A 143 8.08 50.06 26.81
N GLU A 144 9.16 49.43 26.31
CA GLU A 144 10.60 49.69 26.45
C GLU A 144 11.39 49.31 25.19
N LYS A 145 12.62 49.80 25.14
CA LYS A 145 13.57 49.82 24.03
C LYS A 145 14.42 48.55 23.95
N SER A 146 14.75 48.12 22.74
CA SER A 146 16.10 47.67 22.39
C SER A 146 16.47 48.05 20.95
N ILE A 147 17.09 49.23 20.85
CA ILE A 147 18.32 49.56 20.09
C ILE A 147 18.50 48.91 18.69
N ILE A 148 18.06 49.71 17.73
CA ILE A 148 18.54 50.04 16.38
C ILE A 148 20.05 49.84 16.13
N ASP A 149 20.43 49.23 14.99
CA ASP A 149 21.24 49.87 13.92
C ASP A 149 21.22 48.96 12.66
N VAL A 150 20.53 49.33 11.57
CA VAL A 150 20.84 50.35 10.54
C VAL A 150 21.72 49.79 9.42
N THR A 151 21.06 49.32 8.37
CA THR A 151 21.27 49.84 7.00
C THR A 151 19.90 49.94 6.34
N GLY A 152 19.49 51.18 6.09
CA GLY A 152 18.21 51.51 5.48
C GLY A 152 18.11 50.96 4.06
N ASN A 153 16.98 50.30 3.81
CA ASN A 153 16.10 50.62 2.68
C ASN A 153 14.69 50.19 3.11
N GLU A 154 14.04 51.05 3.89
CA GLU A 154 12.59 51.12 3.86
C GLU A 154 12.20 51.60 2.46
N CYS A 155 11.86 50.68 1.56
CA CYS A 155 11.06 50.98 0.38
C CYS A 155 10.65 49.69 -0.35
N THR A 156 9.48 49.16 -0.03
CA THR A 156 8.60 48.63 -1.07
C THR A 156 7.17 49.01 -0.72
N PRO A 157 6.69 50.20 -1.14
CA PRO A 157 5.27 50.49 -1.09
C PRO A 157 4.55 49.45 -1.97
N ASN A 158 3.47 48.90 -1.44
CA ASN A 158 2.52 48.00 -2.08
C ASN A 158 2.54 48.02 -3.63
N ILE A 159 3.14 47.01 -4.26
CA ILE A 159 2.81 46.62 -5.63
C ILE A 159 1.46 45.88 -5.60
N ALA A 160 0.42 46.52 -5.04
CA ALA A 160 -0.94 45.98 -4.89
C ALA A 160 -1.70 45.88 -6.23
N GLY A 161 -0.97 45.90 -7.35
CA GLY A 161 -1.50 45.91 -8.71
C GLY A 161 -0.63 45.17 -9.72
N LEU A 162 0.40 44.41 -9.30
CA LEU A 162 0.78 43.24 -10.10
C LEU A 162 -0.40 42.30 -9.93
N THR A 163 -1.28 42.24 -10.94
CA THR A 163 -2.40 41.29 -10.89
C THR A 163 -1.78 39.91 -10.70
N GLU A 164 -2.17 39.19 -9.66
CA GLU A 164 -1.67 37.84 -9.38
C GLU A 164 -1.77 36.95 -10.65
N SER A 165 -2.74 37.25 -11.52
CA SER A 165 -2.87 36.70 -12.87
C SER A 165 -1.71 37.00 -13.83
N GLY A 166 -1.15 38.22 -13.82
CA GLY A 166 -0.02 38.59 -14.67
C GLY A 166 1.28 37.90 -14.24
N PHE A 167 1.46 37.71 -12.93
CA PHE A 167 2.58 36.93 -12.39
C PHE A 167 2.46 35.44 -12.72
N LEU A 168 1.29 34.83 -12.52
CA LEU A 168 1.03 33.44 -12.93
C LEU A 168 1.27 33.26 -14.43
N HIS A 169 0.80 34.20 -15.26
CA HIS A 169 0.99 34.16 -16.70
C HIS A 169 2.48 34.27 -17.09
N ALA A 170 3.26 35.10 -16.40
CA ALA A 170 4.71 35.17 -16.60
C ALA A 170 5.39 33.83 -16.28
N LEU A 171 5.02 33.18 -15.17
CA LEU A 171 5.53 31.85 -14.82
C LEU A 171 5.14 30.80 -15.87
N ASP A 172 3.92 30.84 -16.40
CA ASP A 172 3.46 29.92 -17.44
C ASP A 172 4.24 30.06 -18.75
N ILE A 173 4.47 31.30 -19.20
CA ILE A 173 5.26 31.58 -20.40
C ILE A 173 6.64 30.96 -20.24
N LEU A 174 7.27 31.18 -19.09
CA LEU A 174 8.59 30.67 -18.77
C LEU A 174 8.60 29.13 -18.71
N GLN A 175 7.62 28.53 -18.05
CA GLN A 175 7.49 27.08 -17.94
C GLN A 175 7.34 26.41 -19.31
N ILE A 176 6.43 26.90 -20.16
CA ILE A 176 6.15 26.35 -21.51
C ILE A 176 7.39 26.40 -22.40
N VAL A 177 8.17 27.49 -22.31
CA VAL A 177 9.38 27.66 -23.11
C VAL A 177 10.48 26.71 -22.63
N ILE A 178 10.65 26.55 -21.31
CA ILE A 178 11.66 25.65 -20.74
C ILE A 178 11.31 24.20 -21.01
N SER A 179 10.05 23.78 -20.84
CA SER A 179 9.64 22.39 -21.05
C SER A 179 9.69 21.91 -22.51
N ASP A 180 10.07 22.77 -23.47
CA ASP A 180 10.09 22.52 -24.92
C ASP A 180 8.78 21.87 -25.45
N SER A 181 7.63 22.26 -24.90
CA SER A 181 6.34 21.64 -25.21
C SER A 181 5.81 22.12 -26.56
N ARG A 182 6.36 21.59 -27.66
CA ARG A 182 6.00 21.97 -29.04
C ARG A 182 4.54 21.73 -29.40
N GLU A 183 3.86 20.87 -28.63
CA GLU A 183 2.43 20.58 -28.77
C GLU A 183 1.54 21.75 -28.34
N ASN A 184 2.06 22.68 -27.53
CA ASN A 184 1.29 23.83 -27.08
C ASN A 184 1.19 24.88 -28.22
N PRO A 185 -0.02 25.31 -28.62
CA PRO A 185 -0.19 26.26 -29.73
C PRO A 185 0.48 27.62 -29.48
N LYS A 186 0.66 28.00 -28.20
CA LYS A 186 1.32 29.26 -27.82
C LYS A 186 2.84 29.15 -27.67
N TRP A 187 3.41 27.95 -27.78
CA TRP A 187 4.86 27.74 -27.65
C TRP A 187 5.66 28.55 -28.68
N GLN A 188 5.23 28.55 -29.95
CA GLN A 188 5.90 29.32 -31.00
C GLN A 188 5.84 30.82 -30.73
N GLU A 189 4.71 31.33 -30.23
CA GLU A 189 4.52 32.74 -29.90
C GLU A 189 5.42 33.15 -28.72
N TYR A 190 5.49 32.33 -27.67
CA TYR A 190 6.32 32.59 -26.48
C TYR A 190 7.81 32.44 -26.76
N ARG A 191 8.21 31.49 -27.61
CA ARG A 191 9.60 31.36 -28.05
C ARG A 191 10.02 32.58 -28.89
N GLN A 192 9.18 33.02 -29.83
CA GLN A 192 9.42 34.25 -30.61
C GLN A 192 9.50 35.51 -29.73
N LEU A 193 8.81 35.53 -28.59
CA LEU A 193 8.88 36.63 -27.61
C LEU A 193 10.25 36.70 -26.91
N LEU A 194 11.00 35.61 -26.84
CA LEU A 194 12.32 35.52 -26.20
C LEU A 194 13.49 35.56 -27.20
N GLU A 195 13.23 35.26 -28.47
CA GLU A 195 14.23 35.33 -29.54
C GLU A 195 14.59 36.78 -29.90
N ASP A 196 15.87 37.00 -30.20
CA ASP A 196 16.35 38.27 -30.74
C ASP A 196 15.84 38.42 -32.19
N PRO A 197 15.11 39.49 -32.55
CA PRO A 197 14.48 39.64 -33.87
C PRO A 197 15.48 39.72 -35.07
N PHE A 198 16.78 39.68 -34.80
CA PHE A 198 17.88 39.74 -35.78
C PHE A 198 18.68 38.45 -35.89
N SER A 199 18.45 37.43 -35.06
CA SER A 199 19.14 36.14 -35.24
C SER A 199 18.60 35.44 -36.50
N SER A 200 19.51 34.98 -37.35
CA SER A 200 19.18 34.30 -38.61
C SER A 200 19.04 32.79 -38.47
N VAL A 201 19.23 32.25 -37.27
CA VAL A 201 19.31 30.81 -37.00
C VAL A 201 18.14 30.44 -36.08
N SER A 202 17.20 29.64 -36.58
CA SER A 202 15.99 29.19 -35.87
C SER A 202 16.26 28.14 -34.79
N ASP A 203 17.48 27.59 -34.73
CA ASP A 203 17.80 26.40 -33.92
C ASP A 203 18.79 26.68 -32.77
N VAL A 204 18.95 27.93 -32.34
CA VAL A 204 19.80 28.23 -31.17
C VAL A 204 19.12 27.68 -29.90
N PRO A 205 19.79 26.85 -29.08
CA PRO A 205 19.24 26.36 -27.83
C PRO A 205 18.96 27.51 -26.86
N LEU A 206 17.90 27.39 -26.06
CA LEU A 206 17.51 28.41 -25.08
C LEU A 206 18.64 28.63 -24.07
N ASP A 207 19.00 29.89 -23.77
CA ASP A 207 19.98 30.20 -22.72
C ASP A 207 19.35 30.05 -21.33
N VAL A 208 19.45 28.84 -20.77
CA VAL A 208 18.91 28.50 -19.45
C VAL A 208 19.59 29.31 -18.32
N SER A 209 20.81 29.80 -18.52
CA SER A 209 21.49 30.65 -17.52
C SER A 209 20.86 32.04 -17.45
N ARG A 210 20.52 32.62 -18.62
CA ARG A 210 19.74 33.87 -18.69
C ARG A 210 18.35 33.72 -18.09
N PHE A 211 17.75 32.53 -18.22
CA PHE A 211 16.48 32.21 -17.56
C PHE A 211 16.60 32.30 -16.03
N PHE A 212 17.58 31.63 -15.41
CA PHE A 212 17.74 31.66 -13.95
C PHE A 212 17.95 33.09 -13.43
N ARG A 213 18.74 33.91 -14.11
CA ARG A 213 18.94 35.31 -13.71
C ARG A 213 17.65 36.13 -13.81
N SER A 214 16.87 35.95 -14.88
CA SER A 214 15.55 36.59 -15.05
C SER A 214 14.56 36.15 -13.95
N ALA A 215 14.55 34.86 -13.61
CA ALA A 215 13.70 34.29 -12.56
C ALA A 215 14.11 34.78 -11.16
N ALA A 216 15.41 34.94 -10.88
CA ALA A 216 15.88 35.48 -9.60
C ALA A 216 15.38 36.92 -9.36
N VAL A 217 15.41 37.78 -10.40
CA VAL A 217 14.89 39.16 -10.32
C VAL A 217 13.37 39.15 -10.14
N LEU A 218 12.65 38.26 -10.83
CA LEU A 218 11.22 38.08 -10.66
C LEU A 218 10.86 37.70 -9.21
N LEU A 219 11.62 36.77 -8.60
CA LEU A 219 11.44 36.36 -7.20
C LEU A 219 11.70 37.53 -6.23
N GLU A 220 12.71 38.35 -6.51
CA GLU A 220 13.05 39.54 -5.70
C GLU A 220 11.94 40.60 -5.70
N ILE A 221 11.23 40.78 -6.82
CA ILE A 221 10.13 41.75 -6.95
C ILE A 221 8.91 41.38 -6.10
N VAL A 222 8.59 40.09 -5.99
CA VAL A 222 7.38 39.62 -5.27
C VAL A 222 7.56 39.66 -3.74
N GLY A 223 8.80 39.48 -3.26
CA GLY A 223 9.13 39.58 -1.84
C GLY A 223 8.29 38.66 -0.95
N ASP A 224 7.62 39.20 0.07
CA ASP A 224 6.92 38.43 1.10
C ASP A 224 5.70 37.63 0.58
N GLN A 225 5.14 37.97 -0.58
CA GLN A 225 4.00 37.26 -1.17
C GLN A 225 4.38 35.97 -1.92
N LEU A 226 5.68 35.66 -2.01
CA LEU A 226 6.21 34.46 -2.68
C LEU A 226 5.60 33.14 -2.18
N HIS A 227 5.22 33.08 -0.90
CA HIS A 227 4.59 31.90 -0.30
C HIS A 227 3.33 31.45 -1.05
N ARG A 228 2.56 32.38 -1.64
CA ARG A 228 1.33 32.07 -2.37
C ARG A 228 1.57 31.30 -3.67
N PHE A 229 2.77 31.39 -4.24
CA PHE A 229 3.13 30.77 -5.50
C PHE A 229 4.19 29.67 -5.34
N ALA A 230 4.43 29.22 -4.10
CA ALA A 230 5.57 28.36 -3.75
C ALA A 230 5.61 27.05 -4.55
N VAL A 231 4.47 26.39 -4.75
CA VAL A 231 4.37 25.12 -5.51
C VAL A 231 4.77 25.34 -6.98
N LYS A 232 4.10 26.27 -7.65
CA LYS A 232 4.36 26.57 -9.07
C LYS A 232 5.79 27.09 -9.32
N MET A 233 6.32 27.84 -8.36
CA MET A 233 7.70 28.33 -8.41
C MET A 233 8.71 27.21 -8.22
N PHE A 234 8.45 26.30 -7.29
CA PHE A 234 9.27 25.10 -7.09
C PHE A 234 9.29 24.26 -8.36
N ASP A 235 8.14 24.00 -8.98
CA ASP A 235 8.05 23.21 -10.23
C ASP A 235 8.82 23.87 -11.38
N LEU A 236 8.70 25.20 -11.55
CA LEU A 236 9.47 25.94 -12.55
C LEU A 236 10.99 25.79 -12.33
N LEU A 237 11.45 25.95 -11.08
CA LEU A 237 12.86 25.80 -10.74
C LEU A 237 13.34 24.37 -10.94
N GLN A 238 12.53 23.38 -10.60
CA GLN A 238 12.81 21.97 -10.81
C GLN A 238 12.95 21.65 -12.31
N CYS A 239 11.99 22.08 -13.14
CA CYS A 239 12.05 21.93 -14.60
C CYS A 239 13.32 22.57 -15.19
N ALA A 240 13.69 23.76 -14.74
CA ALA A 240 14.90 24.44 -15.21
C ALA A 240 16.18 23.71 -14.75
N CYS A 241 16.24 23.24 -13.51
CA CYS A 241 17.40 22.50 -12.97
C CYS A 241 17.55 21.11 -13.61
N ALA A 242 16.48 20.52 -14.15
CA ALA A 242 16.54 19.28 -14.92
C ALA A 242 17.28 19.46 -16.26
N GLN A 243 17.24 20.65 -16.87
CA GLN A 243 17.95 20.94 -18.13
C GLN A 243 19.40 21.35 -17.91
N LEU A 244 19.64 22.25 -16.95
CA LEU A 244 20.98 22.75 -16.65
C LEU A 244 21.11 23.12 -15.17
N ARG A 245 22.11 22.55 -14.49
CA ARG A 245 22.48 22.93 -13.12
C ARG A 245 23.69 23.85 -13.17
N ASN A 246 23.52 25.10 -12.75
CA ASN A 246 24.55 26.14 -12.83
C ASN A 246 24.54 27.04 -11.59
N VAL A 247 25.60 27.81 -11.36
CA VAL A 247 25.75 28.79 -10.27
C VAL A 247 24.60 29.80 -10.24
N ASP A 248 24.05 30.19 -11.39
CA ASP A 248 22.90 31.12 -11.46
C ASP A 248 21.63 30.56 -10.77
N SER A 249 21.46 29.24 -10.76
CA SER A 249 20.32 28.60 -10.06
C SER A 249 20.42 28.71 -8.53
N LEU A 250 21.65 28.82 -7.98
CA LEU A 250 21.88 29.05 -6.55
C LEU A 250 21.25 30.37 -6.08
N ARG A 251 21.31 31.41 -6.91
CA ARG A 251 20.70 32.70 -6.61
C ARG A 251 19.18 32.58 -6.49
N CYS A 252 18.54 31.86 -7.41
CA CYS A 252 17.10 31.57 -7.34
C CYS A 252 16.72 30.82 -6.05
N TRP A 253 17.47 29.78 -5.70
CA TRP A 253 17.22 29.00 -4.48
C TRP A 253 17.41 29.83 -3.21
N LYS A 254 18.40 30.73 -3.16
CA LYS A 254 18.59 31.69 -2.06
C LYS A 254 17.36 32.58 -1.89
N HIS A 255 16.80 33.11 -2.97
CA HIS A 255 15.59 33.95 -2.91
C HIS A 255 14.34 33.13 -2.55
N PHE A 256 14.19 31.92 -3.08
CA PHE A 256 13.07 31.03 -2.75
C PHE A 256 13.04 30.65 -1.27
N LEU A 257 14.21 30.36 -0.67
CA LEU A 257 14.30 30.01 0.75
C LEU A 257 14.00 31.18 1.72
N ARG A 258 13.96 32.44 1.24
CA ARG A 258 13.53 33.60 2.06
C ARG A 258 12.06 33.52 2.51
N ILE A 259 11.23 32.69 1.86
CA ILE A 259 9.84 32.40 2.26
C ILE A 259 9.76 31.85 3.69
N GLY A 260 10.81 31.16 4.16
CA GLY A 260 10.92 30.59 5.48
C GLY A 260 10.48 29.12 5.57
N VAL A 261 11.17 28.36 6.42
CA VAL A 261 11.00 26.91 6.61
C VAL A 261 9.62 26.54 7.17
N THR A 262 8.98 27.44 7.91
CA THR A 262 7.63 27.21 8.47
C THR A 262 6.55 27.09 7.39
N ARG A 263 6.61 27.93 6.35
CA ARG A 263 5.62 27.96 5.26
C ARG A 263 5.95 26.97 4.14
N LEU A 264 7.21 26.60 3.99
CA LEU A 264 7.65 25.58 3.02
C LEU A 264 7.55 24.15 3.56
N LYS A 265 7.01 23.94 4.78
CA LYS A 265 6.97 22.64 5.47
C LYS A 265 6.63 21.43 4.56
N PRO A 266 5.60 21.50 3.68
CA PRO A 266 5.24 20.38 2.80
C PRO A 266 6.23 20.14 1.65
N LEU A 267 6.88 21.19 1.14
CA LEU A 267 7.78 21.14 -0.02
C LEU A 267 9.24 20.89 0.34
N LEU A 268 9.62 21.09 1.61
CA LEU A 268 10.99 20.96 2.10
C LEU A 268 11.72 19.67 1.68
N PRO A 269 11.10 18.48 1.72
CA PRO A 269 11.74 17.25 1.23
C PRO A 269 12.22 17.35 -0.22
N ALA A 270 11.37 17.89 -1.10
CA ALA A 270 11.68 18.05 -2.51
C ALA A 270 12.73 19.16 -2.74
N VAL A 271 12.64 20.26 -1.99
CA VAL A 271 13.66 21.34 -2.01
C VAL A 271 15.03 20.82 -1.61
N VAL A 272 15.12 20.03 -0.53
CA VAL A 272 16.39 19.45 -0.10
C VAL A 272 16.92 18.47 -1.15
N SER A 273 16.05 17.66 -1.78
CA SER A 273 16.44 16.74 -2.86
C SER A 273 17.08 17.48 -4.05
N GLU A 274 16.44 18.54 -4.53
CA GLU A 274 16.96 19.35 -5.64
C GLU A 274 18.27 20.07 -5.26
N LEU A 275 18.37 20.57 -4.03
CA LEU A 275 19.61 21.22 -3.55
C LEU A 275 20.78 20.24 -3.42
N LEU A 276 20.53 18.99 -3.02
CA LEU A 276 21.56 17.94 -2.99
C LEU A 276 22.02 17.59 -4.40
N GLN A 277 21.07 17.41 -5.31
CA GLN A 277 21.33 17.17 -6.73
C GLN A 277 22.14 18.29 -7.40
N LEU A 278 21.87 19.54 -6.99
CA LEU A 278 22.64 20.72 -7.41
C LEU A 278 24.04 20.73 -6.78
N ALA A 279 24.18 20.38 -5.50
CA ALA A 279 25.47 20.25 -4.84
C ALA A 279 26.37 19.23 -5.56
N ASP A 280 25.84 18.06 -5.92
CA ASP A 280 26.60 17.02 -6.62
C ASP A 280 27.10 17.50 -7.99
N SER A 281 26.28 18.23 -8.75
CA SER A 281 26.71 18.82 -10.04
C SER A 281 27.74 19.94 -9.92
N LEU A 282 27.68 20.72 -8.83
CA LEU A 282 28.59 21.85 -8.59
C LEU A 282 29.91 21.42 -7.95
N GLN A 283 29.96 20.25 -7.31
CA GLN A 283 31.17 19.69 -6.73
C GLN A 283 32.32 19.58 -7.75
N ASP A 284 31.99 19.23 -8.99
CA ASP A 284 32.97 19.05 -10.06
C ASP A 284 33.25 20.34 -10.87
N THR A 285 32.43 21.38 -10.74
CA THR A 285 32.50 22.59 -11.59
C THR A 285 32.96 23.85 -10.87
N ASP A 286 32.43 24.17 -9.68
CA ASP A 286 32.79 25.37 -8.90
C ASP A 286 32.73 25.13 -7.39
N MET A 287 33.92 25.06 -6.77
CA MET A 287 34.10 24.82 -5.34
C MET A 287 33.55 25.96 -4.44
N ALA A 288 33.53 27.21 -4.91
CA ALA A 288 33.01 28.33 -4.11
C ALA A 288 31.47 28.26 -4.04
N ALA A 289 30.83 28.00 -5.18
CA ALA A 289 29.39 27.79 -5.25
C ALA A 289 28.96 26.55 -4.44
N PHE A 290 29.72 25.45 -4.51
CA PHE A 290 29.50 24.24 -3.71
C PHE A 290 29.50 24.53 -2.20
N GLN A 291 30.48 25.30 -1.70
CA GLN A 291 30.54 25.68 -0.26
C GLN A 291 29.35 26.55 0.17
N GLU A 292 28.84 27.42 -0.70
CA GLU A 292 27.65 28.20 -0.41
C GLU A 292 26.38 27.34 -0.34
N VAL A 293 26.22 26.39 -1.27
CA VAL A 293 25.11 25.42 -1.25
C VAL A 293 25.16 24.58 0.02
N GLN A 294 26.35 24.11 0.42
CA GLN A 294 26.55 23.34 1.64
C GLN A 294 26.13 24.12 2.89
N LYS A 295 26.46 25.42 2.95
CA LYS A 295 26.01 26.30 4.05
C LYS A 295 24.49 26.44 4.09
N LEU A 296 23.86 26.68 2.94
CA LEU A 296 22.40 26.78 2.82
C LEU A 296 21.70 25.48 3.21
N LEU A 297 22.18 24.34 2.72
CA LEU A 297 21.68 23.02 3.11
C LEU A 297 21.82 22.81 4.61
N SER A 298 22.96 23.18 5.21
CA SER A 298 23.18 23.03 6.65
C SER A 298 22.21 23.89 7.47
N SER A 299 21.91 25.13 7.04
CA SER A 299 20.96 26.00 7.74
C SER A 299 19.53 25.48 7.61
N VAL A 300 19.11 25.09 6.41
CA VAL A 300 17.75 24.55 6.18
C VAL A 300 17.55 23.26 6.98
N VAL A 301 18.50 22.32 6.94
CA VAL A 301 18.41 21.06 7.68
C VAL A 301 18.42 21.30 9.20
N HIS A 302 19.17 22.28 9.69
CA HIS A 302 19.15 22.61 11.11
C HIS A 302 17.80 23.19 11.56
N GLU A 303 17.15 23.99 10.73
CA GLU A 303 15.80 24.50 11.02
C GLU A 303 14.72 23.42 10.88
N THR A 304 14.86 22.48 9.94
CA THR A 304 13.93 21.33 9.84
C THR A 304 14.02 20.38 11.02
N CYS A 305 15.16 20.32 11.72
CA CYS A 305 15.29 19.55 12.97
C CYS A 305 14.29 19.96 14.07
N LYS A 306 13.70 21.17 13.98
CA LYS A 306 12.61 21.61 14.87
C LYS A 306 11.28 20.93 14.56
N TYR A 307 11.13 20.33 13.38
CA TYR A 307 9.90 19.71 12.86
C TYR A 307 10.13 18.22 12.57
N PRO A 308 10.03 17.35 13.60
CA PRO A 308 10.38 15.93 13.47
C PRO A 308 9.57 15.16 12.43
N GLU A 309 8.35 15.59 12.15
CA GLU A 309 7.48 14.99 11.12
C GLU A 309 8.14 15.01 9.73
N VAL A 310 8.89 16.05 9.38
CA VAL A 310 9.48 16.23 8.04
C VAL A 310 10.84 15.53 7.91
N LEU A 311 11.46 15.16 9.03
CA LEU A 311 12.84 14.63 9.03
C LEU A 311 12.99 13.27 8.37
N LEU A 312 11.94 12.45 8.34
CA LEU A 312 11.96 11.13 7.67
C LEU A 312 11.73 11.24 6.16
N ALA A 313 11.09 12.33 5.75
CA ALA A 313 10.87 12.65 4.36
C ALA A 313 12.13 13.19 3.67
N LEU A 314 13.14 13.59 4.45
CA LEU A 314 14.38 14.11 3.89
C LEU A 314 15.11 13.00 3.11
N PRO A 315 15.64 13.32 1.92
CA PRO A 315 16.49 12.41 1.18
C PRO A 315 17.77 12.09 1.97
N PRO A 316 18.44 10.96 1.66
CA PRO A 316 19.67 10.57 2.35
C PRO A 316 20.74 11.66 2.21
N LEU A 317 21.24 12.15 3.36
CA LEU A 317 22.25 13.21 3.38
C LEU A 317 23.66 12.65 3.09
N PRO A 318 24.39 13.23 2.13
CA PRO A 318 25.75 12.82 1.76
C PRO A 318 26.79 13.15 2.84
N GLU A 319 27.96 12.51 2.76
CA GLU A 319 29.03 12.61 3.77
C GLU A 319 29.57 14.03 3.98
N HIS A 320 29.50 14.90 2.97
CA HIS A 320 29.90 16.30 3.09
C HIS A 320 29.01 17.11 4.08
N LEU A 321 27.85 16.58 4.49
CA LEU A 321 26.95 17.17 5.49
C LEU A 321 26.95 16.41 6.84
N ARG A 322 28.07 15.80 7.24
CA ARG A 322 28.17 14.96 8.46
C ARG A 322 27.60 15.60 9.73
N GLY A 323 27.81 16.90 9.95
CA GLY A 323 27.29 17.62 11.13
C GLY A 323 25.75 17.72 11.15
N SER A 324 25.14 17.99 10.00
CA SER A 324 23.68 18.01 9.83
C SER A 324 23.09 16.60 9.91
N LYS A 325 23.76 15.61 9.29
CA LYS A 325 23.38 14.19 9.37
C LYS A 325 23.31 13.71 10.81
N HIS A 326 24.31 14.01 11.63
CA HIS A 326 24.30 13.64 13.06
C HIS A 326 23.17 14.35 13.84
N SER A 327 22.86 15.59 13.48
CA SER A 327 21.75 16.33 14.11
C SER A 327 20.39 15.73 13.76
N VAL A 328 20.18 15.33 12.50
CA VAL A 328 18.97 14.64 12.04
C VAL A 328 18.86 13.26 12.69
N GLU A 329 19.94 12.46 12.71
CA GLU A 329 19.95 11.14 13.37
C GLU A 329 19.63 11.25 14.86
N LYS A 330 20.17 12.27 15.55
CA LYS A 330 19.89 12.52 16.97
C LYS A 330 18.43 12.95 17.21
N ALA A 331 17.84 13.72 16.30
CA ALA A 331 16.43 14.09 16.37
C ALA A 331 15.52 12.88 16.09
N LEU A 332 15.83 12.10 15.06
CA LEU A 332 15.11 10.89 14.69
C LEU A 332 15.19 9.83 15.79
N ALA A 333 16.35 9.64 16.44
CA ALA A 333 16.56 8.66 17.51
C ALA A 333 15.57 8.80 18.68
N LYS A 334 14.95 9.98 18.87
CA LYS A 334 13.91 10.21 19.88
C LYS A 334 12.54 9.63 19.50
N MET A 335 12.29 9.36 18.22
CA MET A 335 11.02 8.82 17.71
C MET A 335 11.05 7.30 17.57
N SER A 336 9.96 6.64 17.95
CA SER A 336 9.78 5.19 17.74
C SER A 336 9.61 4.86 16.25
N ILE A 337 9.97 3.64 15.83
CA ILE A 337 9.83 3.19 14.42
C ILE A 337 8.37 3.31 13.94
N GLN A 338 7.41 3.00 14.81
CA GLN A 338 5.99 3.13 14.51
C GLN A 338 5.59 4.59 14.23
N GLN A 339 5.95 5.52 15.12
CA GLN A 339 5.66 6.95 14.93
C GLN A 339 6.29 7.49 13.65
N ARG A 340 7.49 7.01 13.32
CA ARG A 340 8.17 7.37 12.08
C ARG A 340 7.34 6.95 10.86
N ILE A 341 6.94 5.68 10.77
CA ILE A 341 6.15 5.18 9.63
C ILE A 341 4.79 5.88 9.55
N GLU A 342 4.08 6.05 10.66
CA GLU A 342 2.78 6.75 10.66
C GLU A 342 2.91 8.20 10.16
N SER A 343 3.99 8.90 10.51
CA SER A 343 4.23 10.25 10.00
C SER A 343 4.54 10.28 8.50
N THR A 344 5.31 9.30 7.99
CA THR A 344 5.59 9.18 6.55
C THR A 344 4.33 8.86 5.73
N VAL A 345 3.45 8.00 6.25
CA VAL A 345 2.18 7.64 5.60
C VAL A 345 1.31 8.88 5.43
N LYS A 346 1.14 9.67 6.50
CA LYS A 346 0.36 10.93 6.45
C LYS A 346 0.91 11.92 5.42
N GLN A 347 2.23 12.01 5.30
CA GLN A 347 2.86 12.93 4.34
C GLN A 347 2.76 12.43 2.90
N LEU A 348 2.85 11.12 2.66
CA LEU A 348 2.67 10.56 1.32
C LEU A 348 1.25 10.79 0.78
N GLU A 349 0.23 10.75 1.65
CA GLU A 349 -1.17 11.01 1.25
C GLU A 349 -1.38 12.46 0.78
N MET A 350 -0.77 13.43 1.47
CA MET A 350 -1.06 14.86 1.28
C MET A 350 -0.10 15.63 0.34
N SER A 351 0.92 14.98 -0.22
CA SER A 351 2.02 15.69 -0.89
C SER A 351 2.03 15.58 -2.42
N SER A 352 2.71 16.52 -3.09
CA SER A 352 2.92 16.53 -4.54
C SER A 352 3.87 15.40 -5.00
N GLN A 353 3.86 15.05 -6.29
CA GLN A 353 4.68 13.96 -6.85
C GLN A 353 6.18 14.07 -6.51
N ALA A 354 6.76 15.27 -6.59
CA ALA A 354 8.16 15.51 -6.26
C ALA A 354 8.48 15.24 -4.77
N VAL A 355 7.57 15.65 -3.87
CA VAL A 355 7.70 15.41 -2.43
C VAL A 355 7.51 13.92 -2.12
N ARG A 356 6.52 13.26 -2.74
CA ARG A 356 6.33 11.80 -2.61
C ARG A 356 7.59 11.04 -3.04
N HIS A 357 8.24 11.46 -4.12
CA HIS A 357 9.50 10.88 -4.58
C HIS A 357 10.61 11.02 -3.52
N ALA A 358 10.81 12.21 -2.96
CA ALA A 358 11.80 12.43 -1.90
C ALA A 358 11.50 11.60 -0.63
N ILE A 359 10.22 11.52 -0.22
CA ILE A 359 9.80 10.69 0.91
C ILE A 359 10.12 9.22 0.67
N LEU A 360 9.85 8.69 -0.52
CA LEU A 360 10.14 7.31 -0.86
C LEU A 360 11.65 7.01 -0.86
N GLN A 361 12.49 7.96 -1.29
CA GLN A 361 13.95 7.82 -1.19
C GLN A 361 14.40 7.77 0.27
N GLY A 362 13.87 8.65 1.12
CA GLY A 362 14.12 8.65 2.57
C GLY A 362 13.66 7.35 3.24
N LEU A 363 12.47 6.87 2.88
CA LEU A 363 11.91 5.62 3.38
C LEU A 363 12.72 4.40 2.94
N LEU A 364 13.15 4.34 1.67
CA LEU A 364 14.03 3.29 1.17
C LEU A 364 15.33 3.24 1.96
N HIS A 365 15.96 4.40 2.15
CA HIS A 365 17.19 4.51 2.93
C HIS A 365 16.97 4.04 4.39
N PHE A 366 15.87 4.46 5.01
CA PHE A 366 15.51 4.04 6.37
C PHE A 366 15.31 2.52 6.47
N LEU A 367 14.57 1.90 5.54
CA LEU A 367 14.35 0.45 5.52
C LEU A 367 15.65 -0.32 5.31
N MET A 368 16.54 0.18 4.45
CA MET A 368 17.86 -0.42 4.23
C MET A 368 18.75 -0.31 5.49
N GLN A 369 18.71 0.80 6.22
CA GLN A 369 19.39 0.93 7.51
C GLN A 369 18.85 -0.04 8.58
N GLN A 370 17.52 -0.22 8.63
CA GLN A 370 16.88 -1.11 9.60
C GLN A 370 16.97 -2.60 9.22
N ARG A 371 17.59 -2.94 8.09
CA ARG A 371 17.62 -4.32 7.57
C ARG A 371 18.27 -5.31 8.54
N GLN A 372 19.30 -4.93 9.28
CA GLN A 372 19.94 -5.81 10.29
C GLN A 372 19.06 -6.05 11.53
N ALA A 373 18.12 -5.14 11.82
CA ALA A 373 17.16 -5.24 12.92
C ALA A 373 15.72 -5.32 12.40
N PHE A 374 15.52 -6.00 11.26
CA PHE A 374 14.25 -6.01 10.54
C PHE A 374 13.10 -6.60 11.37
N THR A 375 13.41 -7.42 12.39
CA THR A 375 12.42 -7.92 13.36
C THR A 375 11.57 -6.80 13.96
N LYS A 376 12.14 -5.60 14.18
CA LYS A 376 11.40 -4.44 14.71
C LYS A 376 10.39 -3.87 13.73
N VAL A 377 10.66 -3.96 12.42
CA VAL A 377 9.73 -3.54 11.35
C VAL A 377 8.70 -4.65 11.11
N ALA A 378 9.15 -5.89 11.12
CA ALA A 378 8.31 -7.07 11.07
C ALA A 378 7.26 -7.09 12.20
N ASP A 379 7.61 -6.70 13.42
CA ASP A 379 6.72 -6.72 14.59
C ASP A 379 5.76 -5.52 14.69
N LEU A 380 5.72 -4.63 13.69
CA LEU A 380 4.81 -3.48 13.70
C LEU A 380 3.32 -3.91 13.76
N PRO A 381 2.44 -3.11 14.38
CA PRO A 381 1.00 -3.36 14.36
C PRO A 381 0.46 -3.53 12.92
N SER A 382 -0.46 -4.48 12.73
CA SER A 382 -1.00 -4.82 11.40
C SER A 382 -1.73 -3.64 10.74
N ASP A 383 -2.36 -2.75 11.51
CA ASP A 383 -3.06 -1.56 11.05
C ASP A 383 -2.10 -0.51 10.46
N VAL A 384 -0.95 -0.29 11.09
CA VAL A 384 0.09 0.64 10.59
C VAL A 384 0.69 0.12 9.29
N LEU A 385 0.99 -1.17 9.23
CA LEU A 385 1.49 -1.81 8.01
C LEU A 385 0.45 -1.83 6.89
N ALA A 386 -0.82 -2.04 7.22
CA ALA A 386 -1.92 -2.00 6.26
C ALA A 386 -2.06 -0.61 5.64
N LYS A 387 -2.01 0.45 6.45
CA LYS A 387 -2.02 1.84 5.97
C LYS A 387 -0.83 2.16 5.07
N LEU A 388 0.39 1.76 5.48
CA LEU A 388 1.58 1.93 4.65
C LEU A 388 1.43 1.23 3.30
N MET A 389 0.98 -0.03 3.31
CA MET A 389 0.83 -0.81 2.09
C MET A 389 -0.26 -0.25 1.17
N ARG A 390 -1.38 0.22 1.72
CA ARG A 390 -2.43 0.92 0.97
C ARG A 390 -1.88 2.15 0.23
N VAL A 391 -1.13 3.00 0.93
CA VAL A 391 -0.58 4.24 0.33
C VAL A 391 0.47 3.93 -0.75
N LEU A 392 1.34 2.93 -0.52
CA LEU A 392 2.34 2.54 -1.51
C LEU A 392 1.70 1.93 -2.76
N LEU A 393 0.70 1.06 -2.62
CA LEU A 393 -0.03 0.49 -3.76
C LEU A 393 -0.82 1.56 -4.52
N LYS A 394 -1.45 2.50 -3.80
CA LYS A 394 -2.10 3.67 -4.42
C LYS A 394 -1.11 4.50 -5.22
N PHE A 395 0.04 4.86 -4.64
CA PHE A 395 1.09 5.60 -5.34
C PHE A 395 1.63 4.85 -6.56
N LEU A 396 1.75 3.53 -6.49
CA LEU A 396 2.20 2.70 -7.61
C LEU A 396 1.23 2.76 -8.81
N SER A 397 -0.06 2.96 -8.56
CA SER A 397 -1.07 3.16 -9.60
C SER A 397 -1.10 4.56 -10.21
N GLU A 398 -0.68 5.58 -9.45
CA GLU A 398 -0.72 6.99 -9.88
C GLU A 398 0.59 7.48 -10.52
N SER A 399 1.71 6.79 -10.28
CA SER A 399 3.05 7.30 -10.61
C SER A 399 3.53 6.91 -12.02
N ALA A 400 4.36 7.78 -12.61
CA ALA A 400 5.13 7.50 -13.83
C ALA A 400 6.28 6.51 -13.58
N SER A 401 6.95 6.05 -14.64
CA SER A 401 7.98 4.99 -14.60
C SER A 401 9.08 5.20 -13.54
N THR A 402 9.57 6.43 -13.37
CA THR A 402 10.59 6.77 -12.36
C THR A 402 10.07 6.68 -10.92
N GLY A 403 8.81 7.06 -10.69
CA GLY A 403 8.15 6.90 -9.39
C GLY A 403 7.81 5.43 -9.10
N GLN A 404 7.41 4.67 -10.12
CA GLN A 404 7.15 3.24 -10.02
C GLN A 404 8.40 2.45 -9.65
N LEU A 405 9.56 2.78 -10.23
CA LEU A 405 10.85 2.17 -9.87
C LEU A 405 11.12 2.31 -8.38
N LEU A 406 11.06 3.54 -7.87
CA LEU A 406 11.38 3.83 -6.47
C LEU A 406 10.35 3.21 -5.52
N CYS A 407 9.06 3.28 -5.85
CA CYS A 407 8.02 2.62 -5.06
C CYS A 407 8.21 1.10 -5.06
N GLY A 408 8.54 0.50 -6.22
CA GLY A 408 8.87 -0.92 -6.34
C GLY A 408 10.07 -1.32 -5.49
N GLN A 409 11.12 -0.49 -5.44
CA GLN A 409 12.28 -0.70 -4.55
C GLN A 409 11.89 -0.61 -3.07
N VAL A 410 11.03 0.32 -2.68
CA VAL A 410 10.51 0.44 -1.30
C VAL A 410 9.65 -0.78 -0.93
N LEU A 411 8.75 -1.22 -1.81
CA LEU A 411 7.94 -2.43 -1.63
C LEU A 411 8.82 -3.67 -1.51
N GLY A 412 9.86 -3.79 -2.34
CA GLY A 412 10.86 -4.85 -2.24
C GLY A 412 11.66 -4.78 -0.93
N ALA A 413 12.03 -3.59 -0.47
CA ALA A 413 12.75 -3.37 0.79
C ALA A 413 11.90 -3.70 2.01
N LEU A 414 10.58 -3.45 1.97
CA LEU A 414 9.63 -3.92 2.98
C LEU A 414 9.43 -5.44 2.91
N GLY A 415 9.48 -6.00 1.71
CA GLY A 415 9.32 -7.43 1.45
C GLY A 415 7.86 -7.86 1.37
N ALA A 416 7.64 -9.04 0.79
CA ALA A 416 6.32 -9.64 0.65
C ALA A 416 5.76 -10.09 2.02
N ILE A 417 4.84 -9.30 2.59
CA ILE A 417 4.19 -9.59 3.87
C ILE A 417 3.04 -10.58 3.65
N ASP A 418 2.94 -11.60 4.50
CA ASP A 418 1.86 -12.59 4.46
C ASP A 418 0.46 -11.94 4.41
N PRO A 419 -0.37 -12.23 3.39
CA PRO A 419 -1.75 -11.73 3.28
C PRO A 419 -2.61 -12.00 4.53
N VAL A 420 -2.38 -13.12 5.24
CA VAL A 420 -3.15 -13.47 6.45
C VAL A 420 -2.99 -12.43 7.55
N ARG A 421 -1.89 -11.68 7.54
CA ARG A 421 -1.63 -10.63 8.54
C ARG A 421 -2.61 -9.45 8.42
N PHE A 422 -3.15 -9.23 7.24
CA PHE A 422 -4.07 -8.13 6.93
C PHE A 422 -5.53 -8.58 6.92
N ALA A 423 -5.84 -9.76 7.48
CA ALA A 423 -7.21 -10.25 7.55
C ALA A 423 -8.13 -9.24 8.27
N GLY A 424 -9.12 -8.71 7.55
CA GLY A 424 -10.07 -7.71 8.05
C GLY A 424 -9.72 -6.25 7.70
N GLU A 425 -8.55 -5.98 7.13
CA GLU A 425 -8.15 -4.64 6.67
C GLU A 425 -8.34 -4.49 5.15
N VAL A 426 -8.91 -3.37 4.72
CA VAL A 426 -9.04 -3.04 3.29
C VAL A 426 -7.74 -2.39 2.82
N LEU A 427 -6.90 -3.12 2.10
CA LEU A 427 -5.63 -2.61 1.59
C LEU A 427 -5.76 -1.83 0.28
N VAL A 428 -6.86 -2.03 -0.43
CA VAL A 428 -7.15 -1.43 -1.72
C VAL A 428 -8.53 -0.84 -1.60
N GLU A 429 -8.60 0.49 -1.47
CA GLU A 429 -9.87 1.19 -1.46
C GLU A 429 -10.45 1.13 -2.86
N ARG A 430 -11.42 0.24 -3.07
CA ARG A 430 -12.35 0.40 -4.19
C ARG A 430 -13.02 1.75 -4.00
N HIS A 431 -13.07 2.58 -5.04
CA HIS A 431 -13.82 3.83 -5.00
C HIS A 431 -15.20 3.53 -4.43
N SER A 432 -15.45 3.99 -3.20
CA SER A 432 -16.72 3.69 -2.54
C SER A 432 -17.79 4.46 -3.30
N PRO A 433 -18.84 3.80 -3.80
CA PRO A 433 -19.94 4.53 -4.41
C PRO A 433 -20.48 5.55 -3.41
N PRO A 434 -20.92 6.73 -3.88
CA PRO A 434 -21.43 7.79 -3.01
C PRO A 434 -22.60 7.26 -2.17
N LYS A 435 -22.43 7.24 -0.84
CA LYS A 435 -23.32 6.55 0.10
C LYS A 435 -24.68 7.22 0.35
N ASP A 436 -24.89 8.47 -0.05
CA ASP A 436 -26.15 9.18 0.22
C ASP A 436 -26.43 10.29 -0.81
N LEU A 437 -27.47 10.11 -1.64
CA LEU A 437 -27.79 11.02 -2.75
C LEU A 437 -29.21 11.60 -2.70
N ARG A 438 -29.92 11.45 -1.57
CA ARG A 438 -31.22 12.10 -1.38
C ARG A 438 -31.12 13.56 -0.94
N SER A 439 -29.93 14.07 -0.59
CA SER A 439 -29.78 15.45 -0.15
C SER A 439 -28.80 16.20 -1.05
N LEU A 440 -29.25 17.34 -1.58
CA LEU A 440 -28.44 18.42 -2.18
C LEU A 440 -27.45 19.03 -1.15
N LYS A 441 -26.62 18.21 -0.50
CA LYS A 441 -25.43 18.64 0.25
C LYS A 441 -24.12 18.32 -0.50
N GLY A 442 -24.19 17.60 -1.61
CA GLY A 442 -23.02 16.97 -2.26
C GLY A 442 -22.19 17.81 -3.22
N ASP A 443 -22.68 18.92 -3.80
CA ASP A 443 -21.86 19.69 -4.77
C ASP A 443 -20.60 20.28 -4.13
N LEU A 444 -20.72 20.68 -2.86
CA LEU A 444 -19.62 21.27 -2.12
C LEU A 444 -18.63 20.21 -1.62
N GLU A 445 -19.11 19.01 -1.26
CA GLU A 445 -18.26 17.88 -0.89
C GLU A 445 -17.55 17.29 -2.12
N LEU A 446 -18.24 17.22 -3.26
CA LEU A 446 -17.69 16.86 -4.56
C LEU A 446 -16.64 17.88 -5.01
N ALA A 447 -16.95 19.17 -4.93
CA ALA A 447 -15.98 20.21 -5.26
C ALA A 447 -14.77 20.17 -4.32
N LYS A 448 -14.98 19.89 -3.03
CA LYS A 448 -13.91 19.68 -2.07
C LYS A 448 -13.02 18.49 -2.46
N SER A 449 -13.57 17.33 -2.73
CA SER A 449 -12.79 16.14 -3.10
C SER A 449 -12.04 16.35 -4.43
N VAL A 450 -12.68 16.96 -5.43
CA VAL A 450 -12.02 17.28 -6.71
C VAL A 450 -10.87 18.27 -6.51
N LEU A 451 -11.09 19.34 -5.73
CA LEU A 451 -10.08 20.37 -5.49
C LEU A 451 -8.91 19.86 -4.64
N GLU A 452 -9.16 19.11 -3.57
CA GLU A 452 -8.13 18.62 -2.65
C GLU A 452 -7.41 17.37 -3.15
N ASP A 453 -8.14 16.36 -3.59
CA ASP A 453 -7.56 15.04 -3.87
C ASP A 453 -6.93 14.96 -5.27
N PHE A 454 -7.46 15.70 -6.24
CA PHE A 454 -7.08 15.56 -7.66
C PHE A 454 -6.44 16.80 -8.26
N LEU A 455 -6.97 18.00 -8.00
CA LEU A 455 -6.49 19.23 -8.62
C LEU A 455 -5.30 19.84 -7.89
N ALA A 456 -5.38 20.06 -6.56
CA ALA A 456 -4.30 20.68 -5.78
C ALA A 456 -2.93 19.99 -5.94
N PRO A 457 -2.83 18.65 -6.01
CA PRO A 457 -1.55 17.97 -6.24
C PRO A 457 -0.97 18.16 -7.64
N ASN A 458 -1.81 18.51 -8.63
CA ASN A 458 -1.47 18.54 -10.07
C ASN A 458 -1.52 19.95 -10.68
N LEU A 459 -1.49 21.02 -9.86
CA LEU A 459 -1.57 22.42 -10.31
C LEU A 459 -0.38 22.88 -11.19
N ALA A 460 0.67 22.07 -11.30
CA ALA A 460 1.73 22.25 -12.29
C ALA A 460 1.18 22.27 -13.72
N ASN A 461 0.09 21.53 -13.96
CA ASN A 461 -0.58 21.48 -15.26
C ASN A 461 -1.56 22.64 -15.41
N ASN A 462 -1.44 23.38 -16.51
CA ASN A 462 -2.31 24.51 -16.81
C ASN A 462 -3.79 24.10 -16.99
N SER A 463 -4.04 22.84 -17.36
CA SER A 463 -5.37 22.22 -17.42
C SER A 463 -6.04 22.13 -16.04
N ALA A 464 -5.30 21.68 -15.02
CA ALA A 464 -5.79 21.58 -13.64
C ALA A 464 -6.00 22.96 -13.01
N ALA A 465 -5.11 23.91 -13.28
CA ALA A 465 -5.26 25.31 -12.90
C ALA A 465 -6.52 25.95 -13.50
N PHE A 466 -6.81 25.67 -14.77
CA PHE A 466 -8.04 26.11 -15.43
C PHE A 466 -9.28 25.48 -14.77
N ALA A 467 -9.28 24.17 -14.54
CA ALA A 467 -10.39 23.49 -13.87
C ALA A 467 -10.68 24.06 -12.47
N ALA A 468 -9.65 24.29 -11.66
CA ALA A 468 -9.79 24.90 -10.33
C ALA A 468 -10.40 26.30 -10.40
N GLN A 469 -9.93 27.14 -11.34
CA GLN A 469 -10.48 28.47 -11.57
C GLN A 469 -11.96 28.44 -11.94
N GLU A 470 -12.36 27.60 -12.91
CA GLU A 470 -13.74 27.52 -13.38
C GLU A 470 -14.68 26.95 -12.31
N ILE A 471 -14.22 26.01 -11.48
CA ILE A 471 -14.96 25.55 -10.29
C ILE A 471 -15.20 26.73 -9.34
N PHE A 472 -14.19 27.55 -9.04
CA PHE A 472 -14.38 28.72 -8.17
C PHE A 472 -15.33 29.76 -8.78
N LYS A 473 -15.30 29.97 -10.10
CA LYS A 473 -16.28 30.84 -10.78
C LYS A 473 -17.69 30.30 -10.67
N TYR A 474 -17.89 29.01 -10.91
CA TYR A 474 -19.20 28.35 -10.79
C TYR A 474 -19.85 28.61 -9.42
N PHE A 475 -19.10 28.45 -8.32
CA PHE A 475 -19.62 28.73 -6.97
C PHE A 475 -19.82 30.22 -6.66
N GLN A 476 -19.03 31.11 -7.29
CA GLN A 476 -19.20 32.57 -7.16
C GLN A 476 -20.46 33.06 -7.88
N ASP A 477 -20.75 32.54 -9.07
CA ASP A 477 -21.90 32.92 -9.89
C ASP A 477 -23.22 32.43 -9.28
N GLU A 478 -23.23 31.25 -8.63
CA GLU A 478 -24.45 30.69 -7.99
C GLU A 478 -24.77 31.25 -6.59
N GLN A 479 -24.00 32.19 -6.03
CA GLN A 479 -24.15 32.73 -4.66
C GLN A 479 -24.25 31.65 -3.55
N LYS A 480 -23.66 30.47 -3.76
CA LYS A 480 -23.63 29.37 -2.78
C LYS A 480 -22.46 29.55 -1.80
N GLN A 481 -22.53 28.89 -0.63
CA GLN A 481 -21.50 28.97 0.43
C GLN A 481 -20.06 28.81 -0.12
N ASP A 482 -19.12 29.62 0.35
CA ASP A 482 -17.70 29.56 -0.06
C ASP A 482 -17.10 28.18 0.19
N VAL A 483 -16.93 27.37 -0.87
CA VAL A 483 -16.21 26.08 -0.86
C VAL A 483 -14.81 26.24 -0.25
N PHE A 484 -14.16 27.37 -0.55
CA PHE A 484 -12.82 27.72 -0.09
C PHE A 484 -12.65 27.62 1.44
N ASN A 485 -13.67 27.98 2.24
CA ASN A 485 -13.56 27.97 3.69
C ASN A 485 -13.56 26.55 4.29
N LYS A 486 -14.07 25.54 3.56
CA LYS A 486 -14.17 24.14 3.99
C LYS A 486 -12.99 23.27 3.52
N LEU A 487 -12.11 23.83 2.71
CA LEU A 487 -10.82 23.24 2.35
C LEU A 487 -9.89 23.20 3.58
N SER A 488 -8.93 22.28 3.55
CA SER A 488 -7.77 22.21 4.44
C SER A 488 -6.89 23.46 4.29
N GLU A 489 -6.15 23.81 5.35
CA GLU A 489 -5.28 25.00 5.33
C GLU A 489 -4.19 24.89 4.24
N ASP A 490 -3.63 23.70 4.03
CA ASP A 490 -2.64 23.46 2.97
C ASP A 490 -3.23 23.66 1.56
N ALA A 491 -4.43 23.12 1.29
CA ALA A 491 -5.11 23.31 0.01
C ALA A 491 -5.54 24.77 -0.21
N LYS A 492 -5.93 25.49 0.85
CA LYS A 492 -6.24 26.92 0.78
C LYS A 492 -5.05 27.75 0.34
N GLU A 493 -3.87 27.54 0.94
CA GLU A 493 -2.67 28.29 0.58
C GLU A 493 -2.30 28.09 -0.89
N VAL A 494 -2.40 26.85 -1.38
CA VAL A 494 -2.05 26.48 -2.74
C VAL A 494 -3.09 26.97 -3.77
N LEU A 495 -4.38 26.88 -3.47
CA LEU A 495 -5.46 27.22 -4.42
C LEU A 495 -5.85 28.71 -4.43
N ASN A 496 -5.43 29.49 -3.43
CA ASN A 496 -5.76 30.91 -3.31
C ASN A 496 -5.44 31.75 -4.58
N PRO A 497 -4.30 31.57 -5.26
CA PRO A 497 -3.96 32.35 -6.46
C PRO A 497 -4.93 32.15 -7.63
N TYR A 498 -5.61 31.01 -7.69
CA TYR A 498 -6.49 30.64 -8.80
C TYR A 498 -7.92 31.17 -8.66
N ARG A 499 -8.23 31.87 -7.55
CA ARG A 499 -9.53 32.53 -7.35
C ARG A 499 -9.72 33.73 -8.27
N SER A 500 -8.62 34.43 -8.59
CA SER A 500 -8.59 35.64 -9.41
C SER A 500 -7.81 35.47 -10.72
N SER A 501 -7.39 34.24 -11.05
CA SER A 501 -6.68 33.97 -12.29
C SER A 501 -7.60 34.07 -13.53
N LYS A 502 -6.99 34.17 -14.72
CA LYS A 502 -7.68 34.26 -16.01
C LYS A 502 -7.10 33.24 -17.03
N TYR A 503 -6.96 31.99 -16.61
CA TYR A 503 -6.59 30.89 -17.50
C TYR A 503 -7.61 30.72 -18.63
N GLN A 504 -7.11 30.42 -19.82
CA GLN A 504 -7.89 30.06 -21.00
C GLN A 504 -7.64 28.59 -21.32
N SER A 505 -8.68 27.86 -21.73
CA SER A 505 -8.51 26.48 -22.20
C SER A 505 -7.55 26.46 -23.39
N VAL A 506 -6.49 25.66 -23.31
CA VAL A 506 -5.44 25.53 -24.34
C VAL A 506 -5.84 24.47 -25.39
N SER A 507 -6.86 23.67 -25.12
CA SER A 507 -7.31 22.58 -25.98
C SER A 507 -8.84 22.47 -25.98
N GLU A 508 -9.47 22.56 -27.15
CA GLU A 508 -10.77 21.91 -27.39
C GLU A 508 -10.51 20.40 -27.46
N GLY A 509 -10.24 19.80 -26.31
CA GLY A 509 -9.87 18.39 -26.19
C GLY A 509 -11.09 17.49 -26.36
N HIS A 510 -11.60 17.35 -27.57
CA HIS A 510 -12.33 16.14 -27.94
C HIS A 510 -11.28 15.05 -28.09
N GLY A 511 -11.05 14.28 -27.03
CA GLY A 511 -10.32 13.02 -27.15
C GLY A 511 -10.94 12.20 -28.29
N SER A 512 -10.12 11.44 -29.02
CA SER A 512 -10.63 10.60 -30.10
C SER A 512 -11.81 9.77 -29.59
N ASP A 513 -12.77 9.50 -30.46
CA ASP A 513 -14.00 8.76 -30.15
C ASP A 513 -13.76 7.37 -29.52
N THR A 514 -12.52 6.88 -29.53
CA THR A 514 -12.12 5.55 -29.08
C THR A 514 -11.61 5.47 -27.63
N HIS A 515 -11.45 6.58 -26.90
CA HIS A 515 -10.94 6.56 -25.52
C HIS A 515 -12.03 6.79 -24.46
N PHE A 516 -11.79 6.32 -23.24
CA PHE A 516 -12.68 6.49 -22.08
C PHE A 516 -13.03 7.98 -21.79
N GLN A 517 -12.08 8.89 -22.04
CA GLN A 517 -12.29 10.33 -21.91
C GLN A 517 -13.29 10.89 -22.94
N GLY A 518 -13.31 10.33 -24.16
CA GLY A 518 -14.31 10.68 -25.17
C GLY A 518 -15.72 10.23 -24.75
N ALA A 519 -15.85 9.06 -24.11
CA ALA A 519 -17.11 8.62 -23.53
C ALA A 519 -17.57 9.51 -22.36
N LEU A 520 -16.64 10.01 -21.55
CA LEU A 520 -16.94 10.97 -20.47
C LEU A 520 -17.46 12.31 -21.01
N ALA A 521 -16.84 12.84 -22.08
CA ALA A 521 -17.31 14.06 -22.72
C ALA A 521 -18.74 13.91 -23.25
N ASP A 522 -19.05 12.78 -23.90
CA ASP A 522 -20.40 12.44 -24.34
C ASP A 522 -21.38 12.34 -23.16
N ALA A 523 -20.96 11.76 -22.03
CA ALA A 523 -21.77 11.66 -20.82
C ALA A 523 -22.13 13.03 -20.24
N ILE A 524 -21.14 13.92 -20.15
CA ILE A 524 -21.29 15.29 -19.64
C ILE A 524 -22.21 16.11 -20.55
N ALA A 525 -22.15 15.90 -21.86
CA ALA A 525 -23.04 16.58 -22.81
C ALA A 525 -24.54 16.27 -22.58
N LEU A 526 -24.88 15.18 -21.87
CA LEU A 526 -26.25 14.79 -21.55
C LEU A 526 -26.81 15.41 -20.26
N LEU A 527 -25.96 16.05 -19.46
CA LEU A 527 -26.34 16.66 -18.18
C LEU A 527 -27.17 17.94 -18.35
N PRO A 528 -27.98 18.31 -17.34
CA PRO A 528 -28.64 19.62 -17.29
C PRO A 528 -27.63 20.78 -17.31
N GLN A 529 -28.00 21.91 -17.91
CA GLN A 529 -27.10 23.05 -18.14
C GLN A 529 -26.47 23.63 -16.87
N GLU A 530 -27.18 23.59 -15.72
CA GLU A 530 -26.67 24.03 -14.42
C GLU A 530 -25.46 23.20 -13.95
N ARG A 531 -25.54 21.87 -14.05
CA ARG A 531 -24.46 20.96 -13.60
C ARG A 531 -23.41 20.71 -14.67
N LYS A 532 -23.79 20.85 -15.94
CA LYS A 532 -22.91 20.68 -17.09
C LYS A 532 -21.68 21.59 -17.00
N ALA A 533 -21.86 22.85 -16.58
CA ALA A 533 -20.77 23.81 -16.43
C ALA A 533 -19.67 23.33 -15.45
N PHE A 534 -20.04 22.71 -14.32
CA PHE A 534 -19.09 22.18 -13.34
C PHE A 534 -18.26 21.01 -13.90
N PHE A 535 -18.89 20.07 -14.59
CA PHE A 535 -18.20 18.90 -15.14
C PHE A 535 -17.39 19.26 -16.40
N GLU A 536 -17.88 20.17 -17.25
CA GLU A 536 -17.14 20.68 -18.41
C GLU A 536 -15.86 21.41 -18.01
N ALA A 537 -15.89 22.13 -16.88
CA ALA A 537 -14.69 22.77 -16.33
C ALA A 537 -13.57 21.76 -16.03
N CYS A 538 -13.91 20.52 -15.67
CA CYS A 538 -12.95 19.48 -15.29
C CYS A 538 -12.41 18.68 -16.49
N LEU A 539 -13.09 18.70 -17.65
CA LEU A 539 -12.71 17.93 -18.84
C LEU A 539 -11.24 18.12 -19.28
N PRO A 540 -10.69 19.35 -19.34
CA PRO A 540 -9.31 19.57 -19.76
C PRO A 540 -8.27 18.91 -18.86
N ALA A 541 -8.60 18.62 -17.59
CA ALA A 541 -7.70 17.98 -16.63
C ALA A 541 -7.76 16.44 -16.63
N THR A 542 -8.72 15.85 -17.35
CA THR A 542 -8.90 14.39 -17.43
C THR A 542 -7.84 13.62 -18.24
N PRO A 543 -7.15 14.19 -19.25
CA PRO A 543 -6.03 13.54 -19.95
C PRO A 543 -4.93 13.09 -19.01
N ASP A 544 -4.60 13.93 -18.03
CA ASP A 544 -3.46 13.77 -17.14
C ASP A 544 -3.77 12.83 -15.96
N SER A 545 -5.05 12.58 -15.66
CA SER A 545 -5.47 11.74 -14.52
C SER A 545 -6.67 10.87 -14.89
N HIS A 546 -6.38 9.58 -15.16
CA HIS A 546 -7.42 8.57 -15.36
C HIS A 546 -8.31 8.40 -14.12
N GLY A 547 -7.75 8.55 -12.91
CA GLY A 547 -8.50 8.51 -11.65
C GLY A 547 -9.55 9.62 -11.56
N LEU A 548 -9.21 10.84 -11.98
CA LEU A 548 -10.17 11.95 -12.06
C LEU A 548 -11.28 11.64 -13.08
N ALA A 549 -10.91 11.14 -14.27
CA ALA A 549 -11.89 10.77 -15.29
C ALA A 549 -12.87 9.71 -14.79
N LEU A 550 -12.37 8.70 -14.07
CA LEU A 550 -13.19 7.63 -13.48
C LEU A 550 -14.09 8.18 -12.37
N PHE A 551 -13.55 8.97 -11.45
CA PHE A 551 -14.31 9.61 -10.37
C PHE A 551 -15.47 10.46 -10.93
N LEU A 552 -15.18 11.33 -11.91
CA LEU A 552 -16.21 12.14 -12.55
C LEU A 552 -17.26 11.28 -13.26
N MET A 553 -16.86 10.22 -13.97
CA MET A 553 -17.79 9.33 -14.66
C MET A 553 -18.83 8.71 -13.71
N HIS A 554 -18.41 8.21 -12.54
CA HIS A 554 -19.34 7.65 -11.55
C HIS A 554 -20.39 8.68 -11.09
N HIS A 555 -19.97 9.92 -10.86
CA HIS A 555 -20.87 11.01 -10.48
C HIS A 555 -21.78 11.48 -11.63
N VAL A 556 -21.26 11.56 -12.85
CA VAL A 556 -22.02 11.94 -14.05
C VAL A 556 -23.09 10.88 -14.35
N ILE A 557 -22.74 9.60 -14.38
CA ILE A 557 -23.72 8.51 -14.61
C ILE A 557 -24.80 8.50 -13.53
N HIS A 558 -24.41 8.68 -12.28
CA HIS A 558 -25.37 8.76 -11.19
C HIS A 558 -26.35 9.93 -11.37
N GLU A 559 -25.85 11.10 -11.77
CA GLU A 559 -26.70 12.25 -12.03
C GLU A 559 -27.65 12.01 -13.21
N LEU A 560 -27.23 11.31 -14.26
CA LEU A 560 -28.09 10.92 -15.37
C LEU A 560 -29.24 9.99 -14.93
N ILE A 561 -29.00 9.14 -13.92
CA ILE A 561 -30.02 8.25 -13.33
C ILE A 561 -30.98 9.01 -12.42
N VAL A 562 -30.52 10.02 -11.67
CA VAL A 562 -31.34 10.78 -10.70
C VAL A 562 -32.05 11.99 -11.32
N SER A 563 -31.56 12.57 -12.40
CA SER A 563 -32.12 13.79 -13.00
C SER A 563 -33.62 13.70 -13.36
N SER A 564 -34.32 14.83 -13.23
CA SER A 564 -35.77 15.05 -13.51
C SER A 564 -36.14 15.01 -15.01
N PRO A 565 -37.40 14.73 -15.40
CA PRO A 565 -37.79 14.18 -16.70
C PRO A 565 -38.22 15.25 -17.72
N HIS A 566 -37.28 16.00 -18.30
CA HIS A 566 -37.62 16.98 -19.35
C HIS A 566 -37.28 16.58 -20.79
N ASP A 567 -36.67 15.42 -21.05
CA ASP A 567 -36.30 15.03 -22.42
C ASP A 567 -36.68 13.60 -22.79
N VAL A 568 -37.62 13.45 -23.74
CA VAL A 568 -38.03 12.17 -24.35
C VAL A 568 -36.90 11.56 -25.20
N HIS A 569 -35.95 12.37 -25.67
CA HIS A 569 -34.79 11.93 -26.46
C HIS A 569 -33.58 11.48 -25.62
N ARG A 570 -33.63 11.56 -24.28
CA ARG A 570 -32.50 11.16 -23.42
C ARG A 570 -32.23 9.66 -23.46
N THR A 571 -33.24 8.80 -23.55
CA THR A 571 -33.07 7.33 -23.59
C THR A 571 -32.30 6.87 -24.82
N ALA A 572 -32.56 7.46 -25.99
CA ALA A 572 -31.83 7.17 -27.23
C ALA A 572 -30.37 7.67 -27.19
N LYS A 573 -30.10 8.76 -26.46
CA LYS A 573 -28.74 9.24 -26.25
C LYS A 573 -27.98 8.40 -25.21
N LEU A 574 -28.67 7.92 -24.17
CA LEU A 574 -28.13 6.99 -23.17
C LEU A 574 -27.78 5.63 -23.80
N SER A 575 -28.61 5.11 -24.71
CA SER A 575 -28.29 3.86 -25.41
C SER A 575 -27.06 3.99 -26.31
N LYS A 576 -26.86 5.14 -26.96
CA LYS A 576 -25.64 5.44 -27.73
C LYS A 576 -24.39 5.47 -26.84
N LEU A 577 -24.49 6.10 -25.67
CA LEU A 577 -23.41 6.10 -24.68
C LEU A 577 -23.11 4.69 -24.16
N ALA A 578 -24.15 3.91 -23.86
CA ALA A 578 -24.00 2.54 -23.41
C ALA A 578 -23.31 1.66 -24.47
N GLN A 579 -23.68 1.80 -25.75
CA GLN A 579 -23.00 1.11 -26.85
C GLN A 579 -21.53 1.49 -26.97
N LYS A 580 -21.19 2.78 -26.80
CA LYS A 580 -19.80 3.25 -26.79
C LYS A 580 -19.00 2.63 -25.64
N LEU A 581 -19.58 2.55 -24.43
CA LEU A 581 -18.94 1.86 -23.31
C LEU A 581 -18.80 0.35 -23.55
N GLY A 582 -19.77 -0.30 -24.19
CA GLY A 582 -19.68 -1.71 -24.59
C GLY A 582 -18.59 -1.98 -25.62
N GLN A 583 -18.36 -1.06 -26.57
CA GLN A 583 -17.27 -1.15 -27.55
C GLN A 583 -15.88 -1.06 -26.90
N LEU A 584 -15.73 -0.31 -25.80
CA LEU A 584 -14.47 -0.24 -25.05
C LEU A 584 -14.09 -1.57 -24.38
N VAL A 585 -15.05 -2.49 -24.21
CA VAL A 585 -14.88 -3.79 -23.56
C VAL A 585 -14.83 -4.93 -24.59
N ASN A 586 -15.22 -4.68 -25.85
CA ASN A 586 -15.21 -5.69 -26.89
C ASN A 586 -13.81 -5.80 -27.54
N PHE A 587 -13.10 -6.86 -27.20
CA PHE A 587 -11.73 -7.12 -27.65
C PHE A 587 -11.61 -8.33 -28.61
N GLU A 588 -12.71 -8.77 -29.23
CA GLU A 588 -12.70 -9.93 -30.15
C GLU A 588 -11.59 -9.81 -31.22
N GLY A 589 -10.71 -10.81 -31.30
CA GLY A 589 -9.67 -10.92 -32.34
C GLY A 589 -8.34 -10.19 -32.09
N LYS A 590 -8.15 -9.51 -30.95
CA LYS A 590 -6.86 -8.89 -30.57
C LYS A 590 -6.04 -9.81 -29.64
N ASP A 591 -4.71 -9.78 -29.77
CA ASP A 591 -3.74 -10.44 -28.86
C ASP A 591 -3.77 -9.85 -27.42
N ALA A 592 -2.84 -10.23 -26.55
CA ALA A 592 -2.79 -9.87 -25.13
C ALA A 592 -3.10 -8.38 -24.87
N PRO A 593 -3.92 -8.04 -23.86
CA PRO A 593 -4.44 -6.70 -23.69
C PRO A 593 -3.33 -5.70 -23.34
N ASP A 594 -3.35 -4.54 -23.99
CA ASP A 594 -2.44 -3.44 -23.66
C ASP A 594 -2.77 -2.87 -22.27
N SER A 595 -1.76 -2.30 -21.59
CA SER A 595 -1.95 -1.75 -20.24
C SER A 595 -3.06 -0.70 -20.16
N GLN A 596 -3.22 0.13 -21.20
CA GLN A 596 -4.29 1.13 -21.24
C GLN A 596 -5.66 0.47 -21.46
N GLU A 597 -5.73 -0.57 -22.30
CA GLU A 597 -6.97 -1.33 -22.53
C GLU A 597 -7.45 -2.00 -21.23
N THR A 598 -6.54 -2.62 -20.46
CA THR A 598 -6.89 -3.20 -19.15
C THR A 598 -7.39 -2.16 -18.15
N ALA A 599 -6.75 -0.98 -18.07
CA ALA A 599 -7.21 0.11 -17.21
C ALA A 599 -8.60 0.62 -17.62
N THR A 600 -8.85 0.77 -18.92
CA THR A 600 -10.18 1.16 -19.42
C THR A 600 -11.25 0.11 -19.15
N ALA A 601 -10.93 -1.18 -19.29
CA ALA A 601 -11.85 -2.26 -18.96
C ALA A 601 -12.18 -2.28 -17.46
N GLN A 602 -11.17 -2.10 -16.60
CA GLN A 602 -11.34 -2.01 -15.14
C GLN A 602 -12.21 -0.81 -14.73
N ALA A 603 -12.03 0.35 -15.37
CA ALA A 603 -12.88 1.51 -15.20
C ALA A 603 -14.33 1.24 -15.62
N VAL A 604 -14.56 0.52 -16.72
CA VAL A 604 -15.92 0.15 -17.13
C VAL A 604 -16.53 -0.88 -16.17
N PHE A 605 -15.73 -1.83 -15.65
CA PHE A 605 -16.20 -2.78 -14.63
C PHE A 605 -16.61 -2.08 -13.33
N SER A 606 -15.86 -1.09 -12.85
CA SER A 606 -16.27 -0.36 -11.64
C SER A 606 -17.59 0.38 -11.84
N LEU A 607 -17.82 0.95 -13.02
CA LEU A 607 -19.10 1.58 -13.37
C LEU A 607 -20.23 0.56 -13.40
N LEU A 608 -19.99 -0.64 -13.93
CA LEU A 608 -20.98 -1.72 -13.96
C LEU A 608 -21.30 -2.22 -12.54
N ASP A 609 -20.29 -2.40 -11.70
CA ASP A 609 -20.45 -2.77 -10.27
C ASP A 609 -21.35 -1.73 -9.56
N ASP A 610 -21.09 -0.44 -9.80
CA ASP A 610 -21.87 0.69 -9.30
C ASP A 610 -23.33 0.65 -9.77
N LEU A 611 -23.56 0.31 -11.04
CA LEU A 611 -24.91 0.21 -11.63
C LEU A 611 -25.68 -0.98 -11.05
N ILE A 612 -25.03 -2.12 -10.83
CA ILE A 612 -25.62 -3.31 -10.20
C ILE A 612 -26.00 -2.98 -8.75
N GLN A 613 -25.08 -2.41 -7.97
CA GLN A 613 -25.35 -2.03 -6.58
C GLN A 613 -26.53 -1.04 -6.49
N LYS A 614 -26.57 -0.02 -7.37
CA LYS A 614 -27.68 0.95 -7.41
C LYS A 614 -29.02 0.30 -7.78
N LYS A 615 -29.02 -0.67 -8.70
CA LYS A 615 -30.21 -1.44 -9.04
C LYS A 615 -30.76 -2.14 -7.79
N ASP A 616 -29.88 -2.76 -7.00
CA ASP A 616 -30.27 -3.45 -5.76
C ASP A 616 -30.74 -2.48 -4.67
N GLU A 617 -30.06 -1.34 -4.49
CA GLU A 617 -30.46 -0.29 -3.56
C GLU A 617 -31.83 0.28 -3.90
N ILE A 618 -32.07 0.61 -5.17
CA ILE A 618 -33.36 1.11 -5.66
C ILE A 618 -34.44 0.05 -5.46
N ASN A 619 -34.16 -1.23 -5.74
CA ASN A 619 -35.08 -2.34 -5.50
C ASN A 619 -35.43 -2.49 -4.00
N ALA A 620 -34.45 -2.34 -3.11
CA ALA A 620 -34.62 -2.43 -1.66
C ALA A 620 -35.35 -1.21 -1.04
N MET A 621 -35.41 -0.06 -1.72
CA MET A 621 -36.12 1.12 -1.21
C MET A 621 -37.62 0.86 -1.06
N PRO A 622 -38.22 1.08 0.14
CA PRO A 622 -39.65 0.92 0.36
C PRO A 622 -40.43 2.08 -0.26
N SER A 623 -41.36 1.76 -1.16
CA SER A 623 -42.24 2.74 -1.81
C SER A 623 -43.36 3.16 -0.86
N ARG A 624 -43.39 4.45 -0.48
CA ARG A 624 -44.41 5.00 0.43
C ARG A 624 -45.57 5.70 -0.30
N SER A 625 -45.38 6.07 -1.56
CA SER A 625 -46.38 6.73 -2.41
C SER A 625 -46.41 6.17 -3.84
N THR A 626 -47.51 6.40 -4.57
CA THR A 626 -47.63 6.05 -6.00
C THR A 626 -46.65 6.84 -6.88
N GLY A 627 -46.29 8.07 -6.48
CA GLY A 627 -45.25 8.88 -7.12
C GLY A 627 -43.86 8.23 -7.01
N ASP A 628 -43.52 7.72 -5.82
CA ASP A 628 -42.24 7.04 -5.58
C ASP A 628 -42.10 5.76 -6.42
N GLU A 629 -43.18 5.00 -6.61
CA GLU A 629 -43.22 3.83 -7.50
C GLU A 629 -42.92 4.21 -8.96
N THR A 630 -43.55 5.28 -9.48
CA THR A 630 -43.28 5.72 -10.85
C THR A 630 -41.85 6.26 -11.03
N TRP A 631 -41.33 6.92 -10.01
CA TRP A 631 -39.95 7.39 -9.97
C TRP A 631 -38.96 6.22 -9.99
N LYS A 632 -39.18 5.23 -9.11
CA LYS A 632 -38.40 3.99 -9.01
C LYS A 632 -38.38 3.22 -10.33
N LYS A 633 -39.54 3.02 -10.95
CA LYS A 633 -39.64 2.36 -12.27
C LYS A 633 -38.84 3.08 -13.36
N ARG A 634 -38.93 4.41 -13.44
CA ARG A 634 -38.15 5.21 -14.41
C ARG A 634 -36.65 5.18 -14.16
N GLN A 635 -36.20 5.06 -12.92
CA GLN A 635 -34.78 4.88 -12.61
C GLN A 635 -34.31 3.49 -13.04
N LEU A 636 -35.10 2.45 -12.80
CA LEU A 636 -34.82 1.09 -13.24
C LEU A 636 -34.82 0.95 -14.78
N GLU A 637 -35.72 1.64 -15.49
CA GLU A 637 -35.71 1.70 -16.95
C GLU A 637 -34.42 2.31 -17.50
N ARG A 638 -33.97 3.43 -16.93
CA ARG A 638 -32.69 4.08 -17.32
C ARG A 638 -31.48 3.21 -17.02
N LEU A 639 -31.46 2.55 -15.87
CA LEU A 639 -30.43 1.57 -15.51
C LEU A 639 -30.43 0.39 -16.50
N GLY A 640 -31.62 -0.11 -16.85
CA GLY A 640 -31.78 -1.17 -17.84
C GLY A 640 -31.18 -0.79 -19.19
N GLU A 641 -31.48 0.41 -19.72
CA GLU A 641 -30.90 0.89 -20.98
C GLU A 641 -29.37 0.99 -20.95
N LEU A 642 -28.79 1.43 -19.83
CA LEU A 642 -27.33 1.50 -19.66
C LEU A 642 -26.67 0.12 -19.59
N CYS A 643 -27.35 -0.88 -19.02
CA CYS A 643 -26.83 -2.23 -18.88
C CYS A 643 -27.01 -3.11 -20.13
N LYS A 644 -27.95 -2.79 -21.04
CA LYS A 644 -28.26 -3.57 -22.26
C LYS A 644 -27.06 -4.05 -23.09
N PRO A 645 -26.02 -3.24 -23.37
CA PRO A 645 -24.89 -3.68 -24.19
C PRO A 645 -23.93 -4.62 -23.46
N PHE A 646 -24.04 -4.75 -22.14
CA PHE A 646 -23.18 -5.61 -21.34
C PHE A 646 -23.86 -6.97 -21.12
N SER A 647 -23.66 -7.91 -22.05
CA SER A 647 -24.00 -9.30 -21.80
C SER A 647 -23.02 -9.92 -20.79
N TYR A 648 -23.47 -10.85 -19.95
CA TYR A 648 -22.59 -11.49 -18.96
C TYR A 648 -21.40 -12.19 -19.63
N ARG A 649 -21.60 -12.84 -20.79
CA ARG A 649 -20.50 -13.46 -21.57
C ARG A 649 -19.46 -12.46 -22.07
N LEU A 650 -19.87 -11.26 -22.51
CA LEU A 650 -18.94 -10.22 -22.93
C LEU A 650 -18.08 -9.75 -21.74
N VAL A 651 -18.72 -9.45 -20.62
CA VAL A 651 -18.03 -9.02 -19.40
C VAL A 651 -17.11 -10.14 -18.87
N LEU A 652 -17.58 -11.38 -18.88
CA LEU A 652 -16.83 -12.57 -18.48
C LEU A 652 -15.55 -12.75 -19.30
N SER A 653 -15.65 -12.77 -20.63
CA SER A 653 -14.50 -12.95 -21.52
C SER A 653 -13.48 -11.81 -21.36
N CYS A 654 -13.94 -10.57 -21.21
CA CYS A 654 -13.07 -9.43 -20.95
C CYS A 654 -12.41 -9.52 -19.55
N ALA A 655 -13.18 -9.91 -18.53
CA ALA A 655 -12.69 -10.05 -17.16
C ALA A 655 -11.61 -11.13 -17.05
N VAL A 656 -11.79 -12.27 -17.73
CA VAL A 656 -10.76 -13.33 -17.80
C VAL A 656 -9.49 -12.83 -18.48
N ARG A 657 -9.60 -12.04 -19.55
CA ARG A 657 -8.44 -11.44 -20.24
C ARG A 657 -7.71 -10.38 -19.39
N CYS A 658 -8.44 -9.57 -18.64
CA CYS A 658 -7.87 -8.61 -17.68
C CYS A 658 -7.38 -9.32 -16.39
N GLY A 659 -7.66 -10.62 -16.27
CA GLY A 659 -7.45 -11.48 -15.11
C GLY A 659 -8.22 -11.06 -13.85
N ALA A 660 -9.31 -10.30 -14.00
CA ALA A 660 -10.26 -10.00 -12.93
C ALA A 660 -11.14 -11.24 -12.63
N HIS A 661 -10.51 -12.34 -12.21
CA HIS A 661 -11.13 -13.67 -12.10
C HIS A 661 -12.27 -13.72 -11.08
N ALA A 662 -12.25 -12.89 -10.03
CA ALA A 662 -13.35 -12.82 -9.07
C ALA A 662 -14.63 -12.24 -9.69
N ARG A 663 -14.48 -11.21 -10.54
CA ARG A 663 -15.59 -10.67 -11.33
C ARG A 663 -16.04 -11.67 -12.38
N ALA A 664 -15.10 -12.32 -13.07
CA ALA A 664 -15.42 -13.38 -14.02
C ALA A 664 -16.28 -14.48 -13.37
N LEU A 665 -15.91 -14.94 -12.17
CA LEU A 665 -16.69 -15.92 -11.42
C LEU A 665 -18.11 -15.40 -11.12
N GLN A 666 -18.23 -14.18 -10.61
CA GLN A 666 -19.52 -13.56 -10.30
C GLN A 666 -20.43 -13.50 -11.53
N PHE A 667 -19.94 -13.02 -12.68
CA PHE A 667 -20.76 -12.91 -13.89
C PHE A 667 -21.12 -14.26 -14.50
N LEU A 668 -20.24 -15.27 -14.38
CA LEU A 668 -20.55 -16.64 -14.78
C LEU A 668 -21.65 -17.26 -13.90
N GLU A 669 -21.59 -17.06 -12.58
CA GLU A 669 -22.63 -17.51 -11.66
C GLU A 669 -23.97 -16.82 -11.93
N MET A 670 -23.97 -15.51 -12.18
CA MET A 670 -25.16 -14.76 -12.57
C MET A 670 -25.79 -15.30 -13.86
N GLU A 671 -24.97 -15.69 -14.84
CA GLU A 671 -25.46 -16.32 -16.07
C GLU A 671 -26.13 -17.66 -15.80
N PHE A 672 -25.55 -18.51 -14.95
CA PHE A 672 -26.17 -19.77 -14.56
C PHE A 672 -27.48 -19.56 -13.82
N VAL A 673 -27.55 -18.58 -12.91
CA VAL A 673 -28.77 -18.25 -12.18
C VAL A 673 -29.87 -17.82 -13.16
N GLU A 674 -29.60 -16.88 -14.06
CA GLU A 674 -30.61 -16.45 -15.06
C GLU A 674 -31.05 -17.59 -16.00
N ALA A 675 -30.12 -18.46 -16.40
CA ALA A 675 -30.43 -19.63 -17.21
C ALA A 675 -31.33 -20.64 -16.47
N THR A 676 -31.25 -20.71 -15.13
CA THR A 676 -32.13 -21.54 -14.30
C THR A 676 -33.49 -20.91 -14.02
N GLU A 677 -33.57 -19.60 -13.81
CA GLU A 677 -34.83 -18.90 -13.52
C GLU A 677 -35.77 -18.88 -14.75
N GLY A 678 -35.22 -18.93 -15.97
CA GLY A 678 -36.00 -18.98 -17.21
C GLY A 678 -36.59 -20.34 -17.58
N LYS A 679 -36.16 -21.43 -16.93
CA LYS A 679 -36.63 -22.81 -17.21
C LYS A 679 -37.32 -23.35 -15.95
N GLY A 680 -38.65 -23.50 -16.02
CA GLY A 680 -39.42 -24.14 -14.96
C GLY A 680 -38.77 -25.46 -14.51
N ILE A 681 -38.78 -25.69 -13.20
CA ILE A 681 -38.13 -26.78 -12.46
C ILE A 681 -38.23 -28.13 -13.20
N ASP A 682 -37.28 -28.42 -14.08
CA ASP A 682 -37.00 -29.78 -14.52
C ASP A 682 -36.05 -30.40 -13.48
N PRO A 683 -36.27 -31.64 -13.00
CA PRO A 683 -35.42 -32.28 -11.97
C PRO A 683 -34.00 -32.61 -12.45
N GLY A 684 -33.70 -32.40 -13.74
CA GLY A 684 -32.37 -32.47 -14.29
C GLY A 684 -31.69 -31.12 -14.13
N GLY A 685 -30.97 -30.93 -13.01
CA GLY A 685 -30.25 -29.71 -12.70
C GLY A 685 -29.42 -29.18 -13.87
N CYS A 686 -29.17 -27.86 -13.85
CA CYS A 686 -28.39 -27.13 -14.84
C CYS A 686 -27.15 -27.95 -15.27
N ARG A 687 -27.16 -28.51 -16.49
CA ARG A 687 -25.99 -29.19 -17.03
C ARG A 687 -25.01 -28.10 -17.43
N VAL A 688 -24.06 -27.82 -16.55
CA VAL A 688 -22.91 -26.98 -16.88
C VAL A 688 -22.21 -27.61 -18.08
N GLU A 689 -22.01 -26.83 -19.15
CA GLU A 689 -21.33 -27.31 -20.34
C GLU A 689 -19.86 -27.63 -20.04
N GLU A 690 -19.24 -28.51 -20.84
CA GLU A 690 -17.83 -28.90 -20.64
C GLU A 690 -16.89 -27.69 -20.70
N GLN A 691 -17.16 -26.75 -21.61
CA GLN A 691 -16.40 -25.50 -21.77
C GLN A 691 -16.49 -24.62 -20.52
N ASP A 692 -17.69 -24.51 -19.93
CA ASP A 692 -17.90 -23.72 -18.72
C ASP A 692 -17.27 -24.38 -17.49
N CYS A 693 -17.18 -25.71 -17.45
CA CYS A 693 -16.42 -26.44 -16.43
C CYS A 693 -14.91 -26.18 -16.53
N GLU A 694 -14.35 -26.18 -17.75
CA GLU A 694 -12.94 -25.84 -17.98
C GLU A 694 -12.66 -24.37 -17.64
N LEU A 695 -13.60 -23.48 -17.94
CA LEU A 695 -13.53 -22.07 -17.57
C LEU A 695 -13.55 -21.88 -16.05
N LEU A 696 -14.46 -22.56 -15.33
CA LEU A 696 -14.49 -22.56 -13.86
C LEU A 696 -13.18 -23.06 -13.26
N GLN A 697 -12.63 -24.15 -13.78
CA GLN A 697 -11.32 -24.67 -13.35
C GLN A 697 -10.22 -23.63 -13.53
N THR A 698 -10.22 -22.92 -14.67
CA THR A 698 -9.25 -21.87 -14.96
C THR A 698 -9.41 -20.68 -14.01
N ILE A 699 -10.64 -20.21 -13.80
CA ILE A 699 -10.96 -19.08 -12.91
C ILE A 699 -10.52 -19.39 -11.46
N TYR A 700 -10.88 -20.55 -10.93
CA TYR A 700 -10.50 -20.94 -9.56
C TYR A 700 -9.00 -21.17 -9.39
N ARG A 701 -8.31 -21.68 -10.44
CA ARG A 701 -6.85 -21.82 -10.43
C ARG A 701 -6.17 -20.45 -10.31
N GLU A 702 -6.60 -19.48 -11.11
CA GLU A 702 -6.03 -18.13 -11.10
C GLU A 702 -6.39 -17.32 -9.84
N LEU A 703 -7.55 -17.59 -9.22
CA LEU A 703 -7.89 -17.08 -7.89
C LEU A 703 -7.01 -17.68 -6.77
N GLY A 704 -6.30 -18.77 -7.05
CA GLY A 704 -5.52 -19.50 -6.05
C GLY A 704 -6.38 -20.26 -5.05
N GLU A 705 -7.58 -20.69 -5.47
CA GLU A 705 -8.56 -21.42 -4.66
C GLU A 705 -8.64 -22.89 -5.09
N PRO A 706 -7.78 -23.77 -4.56
CA PRO A 706 -7.71 -25.17 -4.99
C PRO A 706 -9.02 -25.92 -4.74
N ASP A 707 -9.74 -25.58 -3.66
CA ASP A 707 -11.01 -26.20 -3.29
C ASP A 707 -12.10 -25.97 -4.34
N GLY A 708 -12.14 -24.76 -4.93
CA GLY A 708 -13.05 -24.42 -6.01
C GLY A 708 -12.75 -25.20 -7.30
N VAL A 709 -11.47 -25.41 -7.61
CA VAL A 709 -11.06 -26.26 -8.75
C VAL A 709 -11.51 -27.71 -8.52
N VAL A 710 -11.32 -28.28 -7.32
CA VAL A 710 -11.81 -29.62 -6.98
C VAL A 710 -13.34 -29.70 -7.11
N GLY A 711 -14.05 -28.65 -6.67
CA GLY A 711 -15.51 -28.54 -6.85
C GLY A 711 -15.93 -28.57 -8.33
N ALA A 712 -15.29 -27.74 -9.16
CA ALA A 712 -15.55 -27.65 -10.59
C ALA A 712 -15.27 -28.98 -11.32
N ILE A 713 -14.21 -29.70 -10.92
CA ILE A 713 -13.88 -31.01 -11.48
C ILE A 713 -14.97 -32.04 -11.15
N ARG A 714 -15.48 -32.05 -9.91
CA ARG A 714 -16.55 -32.99 -9.50
C ARG A 714 -17.86 -32.76 -10.25
N ILE A 715 -18.11 -31.54 -10.71
CA ILE A 715 -19.29 -31.17 -11.51
C ILE A 715 -19.07 -31.59 -12.98
N GLY A 716 -17.84 -31.53 -13.47
CA GLY A 716 -17.44 -31.93 -14.82
C GLY A 716 -17.51 -33.45 -15.09
N PRO A 717 -17.26 -33.88 -16.34
CA PRO A 717 -17.35 -35.29 -16.73
C PRO A 717 -16.42 -36.19 -15.90
N SER A 718 -16.91 -37.39 -15.56
CA SER A 718 -16.45 -38.30 -14.50
C SER A 718 -15.08 -39.00 -14.69
N GLY A 719 -14.14 -38.37 -15.39
CA GLY A 719 -12.74 -38.79 -15.40
C GLY A 719 -11.97 -38.14 -14.24
N ARG A 720 -10.98 -38.84 -13.67
CA ARG A 720 -9.95 -38.16 -12.86
C ARG A 720 -9.25 -37.14 -13.76
N THR A 721 -9.53 -35.86 -13.58
CA THR A 721 -8.91 -34.83 -14.41
C THR A 721 -7.46 -34.67 -13.98
N ARG A 722 -6.56 -34.39 -14.94
CA ARG A 722 -5.13 -34.14 -14.69
C ARG A 722 -4.93 -33.02 -13.66
N THR A 723 -5.87 -32.08 -13.65
CA THR A 723 -5.97 -30.98 -12.70
C THR A 723 -6.19 -31.43 -11.24
N GLU A 724 -6.82 -32.58 -10.98
CA GLU A 724 -6.88 -33.14 -9.61
C GLU A 724 -5.52 -33.61 -9.12
N LEU A 725 -4.72 -34.21 -10.00
CA LEU A 725 -3.38 -34.69 -9.67
C LEU A 725 -2.42 -33.52 -9.40
N GLU A 726 -2.60 -32.40 -10.11
CA GLU A 726 -1.88 -31.13 -9.87
C GLU A 726 -2.13 -30.62 -8.46
N LEU A 727 -3.39 -30.57 -8.05
CA LEU A 727 -3.79 -30.08 -6.73
C LEU A 727 -3.34 -31.01 -5.60
N GLN A 728 -3.27 -32.32 -5.85
CA GLN A 728 -2.76 -33.30 -4.88
C GLN A 728 -1.23 -33.32 -4.78
N GLY A 729 -0.51 -32.60 -5.65
CA GLY A 729 0.95 -32.61 -5.70
C GLY A 729 1.53 -33.98 -6.11
N LYS A 730 0.74 -34.84 -6.75
CA LYS A 730 1.16 -36.17 -7.21
C LYS A 730 1.74 -36.08 -8.62
N TRP A 731 2.88 -35.41 -8.72
CA TRP A 731 3.54 -35.14 -9.99
C TRP A 731 3.92 -36.42 -10.74
N SER A 732 4.21 -37.54 -10.04
CA SER A 732 4.62 -38.81 -10.68
C SER A 732 3.51 -39.42 -11.50
N ASP A 733 2.30 -39.44 -10.93
CA ASP A 733 1.12 -40.00 -11.55
C ASP A 733 0.67 -39.11 -12.72
N MET A 734 0.84 -37.79 -12.55
CA MET A 734 0.59 -36.82 -13.61
C MET A 734 1.58 -36.97 -14.78
N GLN A 735 2.88 -37.16 -14.50
CA GLN A 735 3.87 -37.42 -15.53
C GLN A 735 3.47 -38.64 -16.36
N ALA A 736 3.10 -39.76 -15.72
CA ALA A 736 2.60 -40.94 -16.42
C ALA A 736 1.38 -40.62 -17.29
N SER A 737 0.43 -39.82 -16.78
CA SER A 737 -0.74 -39.42 -17.55
C SER A 737 -0.41 -38.56 -18.78
N TYR A 738 0.61 -37.70 -18.71
CA TYR A 738 1.05 -36.92 -19.86
C TYR A 738 1.85 -37.75 -20.85
N GLU A 739 2.60 -38.76 -20.41
CA GLU A 739 3.29 -39.71 -21.29
C GLU A 739 2.28 -40.52 -22.13
N GLU A 740 1.17 -40.96 -21.53
CA GLU A 740 0.06 -41.60 -22.25
C GLU A 740 -0.53 -40.67 -23.32
N VAL A 741 -0.69 -39.38 -23.01
CA VAL A 741 -1.32 -38.40 -23.92
C VAL A 741 -0.35 -37.93 -25.00
N ALA A 742 0.94 -37.93 -24.73
CA ALA A 742 1.97 -37.61 -25.71
C ALA A 742 1.96 -38.56 -26.93
N SER A 743 1.40 -39.76 -26.78
CA SER A 743 1.14 -40.69 -27.89
C SER A 743 -0.09 -40.35 -28.75
N THR A 744 -0.85 -39.30 -28.43
CA THR A 744 -2.06 -38.86 -29.17
C THR A 744 -1.84 -37.54 -29.92
N ASP A 745 -2.84 -37.08 -30.68
CA ASP A 745 -2.81 -35.81 -31.43
C ASP A 745 -2.55 -34.56 -30.55
N ARG A 746 -2.74 -34.64 -29.23
CA ARG A 746 -2.46 -33.55 -28.27
C ARG A 746 -1.00 -33.55 -27.76
N ARG A 747 -0.03 -33.93 -28.61
CA ARG A 747 1.39 -34.05 -28.23
C ARG A 747 2.02 -32.74 -27.73
N ARG A 748 1.70 -31.59 -28.33
CA ARG A 748 2.28 -30.28 -27.92
C ARG A 748 1.96 -29.92 -26.47
N SER A 749 0.68 -29.98 -26.09
CA SER A 749 0.27 -29.65 -24.72
C SER A 749 0.73 -30.69 -23.71
N ALA A 750 0.81 -31.96 -24.12
CA ALA A 750 1.36 -33.02 -23.28
C ALA A 750 2.86 -32.81 -22.98
N LEU A 751 3.66 -32.42 -23.98
CA LEU A 751 5.09 -32.14 -23.78
C LEU A 751 5.32 -30.93 -22.85
N CYS A 752 4.52 -29.87 -22.96
CA CYS A 752 4.55 -28.77 -21.99
C CYS A 752 4.25 -29.26 -20.57
N GLY A 753 3.18 -30.06 -20.43
CA GLY A 753 2.81 -30.67 -19.15
C GLY A 753 3.89 -31.59 -18.57
N LEU A 754 4.60 -32.35 -19.41
CA LEU A 754 5.74 -33.17 -18.97
C LEU A 754 6.88 -32.32 -18.43
N VAL A 755 7.21 -31.23 -19.12
CA VAL A 755 8.22 -30.28 -18.65
C VAL A 755 7.78 -29.70 -17.31
N ASP A 756 6.54 -29.22 -17.19
CA ASP A 756 5.96 -28.71 -15.94
C ASP A 756 6.05 -29.72 -14.79
N CYS A 757 5.68 -30.99 -15.03
CA CYS A 757 5.82 -32.07 -14.06
C CYS A 757 7.28 -32.26 -13.61
N THR A 758 8.22 -32.31 -14.55
CA THR A 758 9.64 -32.51 -14.23
C THR A 758 10.22 -31.34 -13.43
N GLN A 759 9.77 -30.11 -13.71
CA GLN A 759 10.16 -28.92 -12.95
C GLN A 759 9.57 -28.90 -11.55
N ALA A 760 8.28 -29.25 -11.41
CA ALA A 760 7.63 -29.35 -10.12
C ALA A 760 8.29 -30.45 -9.24
N MET A 761 8.71 -31.56 -9.83
CA MET A 761 9.52 -32.59 -9.16
C MET A 761 10.98 -32.17 -8.89
N ARG A 762 11.42 -31.01 -9.41
CA ARG A 762 12.80 -30.50 -9.32
C ARG A 762 13.85 -31.40 -9.98
N ARG A 763 13.44 -32.14 -11.02
CA ARG A 763 14.35 -32.92 -11.88
C ARG A 763 14.83 -32.05 -13.03
N PHE A 764 15.56 -30.98 -12.70
CA PHE A 764 15.96 -29.96 -13.66
C PHE A 764 16.86 -30.51 -14.78
N GLU A 765 17.72 -31.49 -14.50
CA GLU A 765 18.56 -32.12 -15.53
C GLU A 765 17.71 -32.87 -16.57
N SER A 766 16.72 -33.64 -16.12
CA SER A 766 15.78 -34.32 -17.01
C SER A 766 14.93 -33.31 -17.79
N SER A 767 14.53 -32.21 -17.16
CA SER A 767 13.79 -31.13 -17.81
C SER A 767 14.60 -30.49 -18.95
N LEU A 768 15.88 -30.16 -18.72
CA LEU A 768 16.77 -29.62 -19.76
C LEU A 768 16.99 -30.60 -20.90
N GLN A 769 17.17 -31.89 -20.60
CA GLN A 769 17.30 -32.93 -21.62
C GLN A 769 16.03 -33.05 -22.47
N LEU A 770 14.86 -33.06 -21.85
CA LEU A 770 13.57 -33.06 -22.56
C LEU A 770 13.42 -31.82 -23.46
N ILE A 771 13.70 -30.63 -22.94
CA ILE A 771 13.62 -29.39 -23.73
C ILE A 771 14.64 -29.38 -24.87
N SER A 772 15.84 -29.92 -24.67
CA SER A 772 16.84 -30.05 -25.73
C SER A 772 16.38 -30.97 -26.86
N GLY A 773 15.69 -32.07 -26.54
CA GLY A 773 15.05 -32.95 -27.52
C GLY A 773 13.89 -32.26 -28.24
N ILE A 774 13.03 -31.56 -27.49
CA ILE A 774 11.93 -30.76 -28.08
C ILE A 774 12.46 -29.70 -29.03
N ARG A 775 13.59 -29.04 -28.71
CA ARG A 775 14.22 -28.03 -29.57
C ARG A 775 14.64 -28.59 -30.93
N GLN A 776 15.07 -29.85 -30.99
CA GLN A 776 15.43 -30.51 -32.24
C GLN A 776 14.20 -30.88 -33.08
N GLU A 777 13.08 -31.25 -32.45
CA GLU A 777 11.86 -31.66 -33.14
C GLU A 777 10.91 -30.50 -33.48
N MET A 778 10.78 -29.51 -32.59
CA MET A 778 9.81 -28.40 -32.64
C MET A 778 10.40 -27.11 -32.05
N PRO A 779 11.00 -26.22 -32.87
CA PRO A 779 11.63 -24.99 -32.39
C PRO A 779 10.63 -24.00 -31.77
N ASP A 780 9.45 -23.81 -32.38
CA ASP A 780 8.41 -22.90 -31.88
C ASP A 780 7.97 -23.23 -30.44
N LEU A 781 7.88 -24.52 -30.11
CA LEU A 781 7.51 -24.98 -28.76
C LEU A 781 8.66 -24.75 -27.77
N ALA A 782 9.90 -24.90 -28.22
CA ALA A 782 11.07 -24.64 -27.39
C ALA A 782 11.18 -23.16 -27.00
N GLU A 783 10.72 -22.23 -27.86
CA GLU A 783 10.65 -20.80 -27.52
C GLU A 783 9.64 -20.52 -26.40
N GLN A 784 8.45 -21.16 -26.44
CA GLN A 784 7.46 -21.07 -25.36
C GLN A 784 7.96 -21.68 -24.05
N LEU A 785 8.82 -22.71 -24.12
CA LEU A 785 9.43 -23.38 -22.97
C LEU A 785 10.74 -22.72 -22.51
N ARG A 786 11.17 -21.62 -23.11
CA ARG A 786 12.41 -20.93 -22.74
C ARG A 786 12.44 -20.42 -21.30
N PRO A 787 11.37 -19.85 -20.71
CA PRO A 787 11.40 -19.47 -19.29
C PRO A 787 11.72 -20.67 -18.37
N ARG A 788 11.21 -21.86 -18.75
CA ARG A 788 11.44 -23.11 -18.03
C ARG A 788 12.88 -23.61 -18.21
N SER A 789 13.45 -23.54 -19.42
CA SER A 789 14.85 -23.92 -19.63
C SER A 789 15.82 -23.00 -18.87
N VAL A 790 15.55 -21.69 -18.89
CA VAL A 790 16.31 -20.70 -18.11
C VAL A 790 16.22 -21.03 -16.62
N GLU A 791 15.02 -21.30 -16.10
CA GLU A 791 14.82 -21.70 -14.71
C GLU A 791 15.64 -22.93 -14.32
N ALA A 792 15.56 -23.98 -15.12
CA ALA A 792 16.29 -25.21 -14.87
C ALA A 792 17.83 -25.01 -14.93
N ALA A 793 18.31 -24.16 -15.85
CA ALA A 793 19.74 -23.89 -16.01
C ALA A 793 20.33 -23.15 -14.80
N TRP A 794 19.69 -22.07 -14.33
CA TRP A 794 20.20 -21.32 -13.17
C TRP A 794 20.04 -22.11 -11.86
N GLN A 795 18.98 -22.92 -11.70
CA GLN A 795 18.81 -23.80 -10.53
C GLN A 795 19.92 -24.86 -10.40
N LEU A 796 20.45 -25.33 -11.52
CA LEU A 796 21.58 -26.26 -11.58
C LEU A 796 22.94 -25.55 -11.50
N SER A 797 22.97 -24.22 -11.41
CA SER A 797 24.20 -23.41 -11.51
C SER A 797 25.02 -23.72 -12.77
N SER A 798 24.36 -24.08 -13.88
CA SER A 798 25.00 -24.37 -15.17
C SER A 798 25.01 -23.11 -16.04
N TRP A 799 26.05 -22.30 -15.90
CA TRP A 799 26.17 -21.01 -16.56
C TRP A 799 26.26 -21.12 -18.09
N ASP A 800 26.97 -22.11 -18.62
CA ASP A 800 27.09 -22.32 -20.09
C ASP A 800 25.72 -22.54 -20.76
N ARG A 801 24.91 -23.45 -20.19
CA ARG A 801 23.56 -23.75 -20.70
C ARG A 801 22.59 -22.59 -20.50
N LEU A 802 22.81 -21.77 -19.47
CA LEU A 802 22.04 -20.54 -19.24
C LEU A 802 22.34 -19.52 -20.35
N THR A 803 23.61 -19.32 -20.68
CA THR A 803 24.02 -18.44 -21.78
C THR A 803 23.45 -18.92 -23.11
N GLU A 804 23.47 -20.22 -23.41
CA GLU A 804 22.84 -20.81 -24.60
C GLU A 804 21.31 -20.62 -24.63
N ALA A 805 20.64 -20.71 -23.47
CA ALA A 805 19.21 -20.48 -23.35
C ALA A 805 18.81 -19.01 -23.55
N LEU A 806 19.72 -18.07 -23.25
CA LEU A 806 19.53 -16.63 -23.40
C LEU A 806 19.95 -16.12 -24.79
N GLN A 807 20.94 -16.73 -25.45
CA GLN A 807 21.47 -16.33 -26.77
C GLN A 807 20.54 -16.60 -27.97
N ALA A 808 19.41 -17.28 -27.77
CA ALA A 808 18.42 -17.52 -28.82
C ALA A 808 17.59 -16.25 -29.15
N GLN A 809 18.24 -15.34 -29.90
CA GLN A 809 17.74 -14.19 -30.69
C GLN A 809 17.06 -12.97 -30.01
N ASP A 810 17.60 -11.80 -30.36
CA ASP A 810 17.23 -10.41 -30.04
C ASP A 810 15.88 -9.91 -30.61
N GLN A 811 14.93 -10.78 -30.97
CA GLN A 811 13.73 -10.37 -31.75
C GLN A 811 12.38 -10.53 -31.05
N ILE A 812 12.32 -11.11 -29.85
CA ILE A 812 11.06 -11.17 -29.08
C ILE A 812 11.34 -10.67 -27.66
N ASP A 813 10.85 -9.46 -27.38
CA ASP A 813 10.73 -8.84 -26.04
C ASP A 813 9.84 -9.71 -25.15
N THR A 814 10.37 -10.85 -24.72
CA THR A 814 9.69 -11.72 -23.77
C THR A 814 9.94 -11.17 -22.38
N LYS A 815 8.93 -10.42 -21.91
CA LYS A 815 8.84 -9.78 -20.58
C LYS A 815 8.69 -10.79 -19.43
N ASP A 816 9.17 -12.01 -19.61
CA ASP A 816 9.05 -13.09 -18.63
C ASP A 816 10.07 -12.92 -17.51
N PHE A 817 9.58 -12.96 -16.27
CA PHE A 817 10.41 -12.75 -15.08
C PHE A 817 11.55 -13.77 -14.94
N GLN A 818 11.33 -15.04 -15.31
CA GLN A 818 12.38 -16.07 -15.19
C GLN A 818 13.56 -15.82 -16.15
N VAL A 819 13.27 -15.31 -17.34
CA VAL A 819 14.31 -14.95 -18.33
C VAL A 819 15.12 -13.76 -17.81
N GLN A 820 14.43 -12.74 -17.29
CA GLN A 820 15.06 -11.57 -16.69
C GLN A 820 15.90 -11.91 -15.45
N LEU A 821 15.38 -12.79 -14.59
CA LEU A 821 16.12 -13.28 -13.43
C LEU A 821 17.36 -14.08 -13.84
N GLY A 822 17.25 -14.94 -14.86
CA GLY A 822 18.39 -15.66 -15.43
C GLY A 822 19.48 -14.72 -15.94
N ASP A 823 19.11 -13.67 -16.65
CA ASP A 823 20.04 -12.64 -17.11
C ASP A 823 20.67 -11.87 -15.94
N ILE A 824 19.89 -11.46 -14.92
CA ILE A 824 20.41 -10.83 -13.70
C ILE A 824 21.45 -11.72 -13.00
N LEU A 825 21.19 -13.02 -12.86
CA LEU A 825 22.12 -13.97 -12.26
C LEU A 825 23.37 -14.19 -13.14
N LEU A 826 23.22 -14.19 -14.46
CA LEU A 826 24.36 -14.26 -15.39
C LEU A 826 25.24 -13.00 -15.30
N GLN A 827 24.65 -11.80 -15.27
CA GLN A 827 25.41 -10.55 -15.09
C GLN A 827 26.10 -10.48 -13.73
N LEU A 828 25.49 -11.08 -12.69
CA LEU A 828 26.12 -11.24 -11.38
C LEU A 828 27.36 -12.14 -11.47
N HIS A 829 27.26 -13.28 -12.17
CA HIS A 829 28.36 -14.22 -12.41
C HIS A 829 29.51 -13.59 -13.21
N GLU A 830 29.18 -12.86 -14.29
CA GLU A 830 30.14 -12.14 -15.13
C GLU A 830 30.75 -10.90 -14.45
N ARG A 831 30.24 -10.50 -13.28
CA ARG A 831 30.65 -9.31 -12.51
C ARG A 831 30.48 -7.99 -13.27
N ASN A 832 29.47 -7.89 -14.13
CA ASN A 832 29.17 -6.67 -14.87
C ASN A 832 28.20 -5.76 -14.10
N GLU A 833 28.72 -4.90 -13.22
CA GLU A 833 27.90 -4.07 -12.32
C GLU A 833 26.96 -3.11 -13.07
N VAL A 834 27.40 -2.55 -14.21
CA VAL A 834 26.60 -1.57 -14.97
C VAL A 834 25.38 -2.22 -15.59
N LYS A 835 25.58 -3.32 -16.32
CA LYS A 835 24.47 -4.07 -16.93
C LYS A 835 23.55 -4.67 -15.87
N LEU A 836 24.11 -5.16 -14.76
CA LEU A 836 23.35 -5.71 -13.65
C LEU A 836 22.41 -4.66 -13.03
N GLN A 837 22.92 -3.44 -12.77
CA GLN A 837 22.09 -2.35 -12.24
C GLN A 837 20.99 -1.93 -13.22
N GLN A 838 21.33 -1.80 -14.51
CA GLN A 838 20.36 -1.48 -15.54
C GLN A 838 19.25 -2.54 -15.59
N ARG A 839 19.60 -3.83 -15.64
CA ARG A 839 18.63 -4.92 -15.72
C ARG A 839 17.76 -5.02 -14.48
N LEU A 840 18.35 -4.86 -13.29
CA LEU A 840 17.60 -4.82 -12.03
C LEU A 840 16.57 -3.68 -12.02
N GLN A 841 16.91 -2.50 -12.55
CA GLN A 841 15.99 -1.36 -12.62
C GLN A 841 14.86 -1.62 -13.63
N GLU A 842 15.17 -2.09 -14.83
CA GLU A 842 14.19 -2.45 -15.86
C GLU A 842 13.19 -3.49 -15.33
N THR A 843 13.68 -4.60 -14.78
CA THR A 843 12.84 -5.66 -14.21
C THR A 843 12.03 -5.17 -13.02
N THR A 844 12.57 -4.26 -12.19
CA THR A 844 11.81 -3.68 -11.08
C THR A 844 10.64 -2.83 -11.57
N VAL A 845 10.83 -2.00 -12.59
CA VAL A 845 9.75 -1.19 -13.18
C VAL A 845 8.64 -2.09 -13.73
N GLU A 846 9.00 -3.12 -14.49
CA GLU A 846 8.03 -4.03 -15.10
C GLU A 846 7.23 -4.82 -14.05
N VAL A 847 7.91 -5.37 -13.03
CA VAL A 847 7.23 -6.10 -11.95
C VAL A 847 6.37 -5.15 -11.12
N ALA A 848 6.83 -3.93 -10.84
CA ALA A 848 6.06 -2.94 -10.10
C ALA A 848 4.81 -2.50 -10.89
N HIS A 849 4.92 -2.35 -12.21
CA HIS A 849 3.78 -2.09 -13.08
C HIS A 849 2.76 -3.24 -13.04
N ALA A 850 3.20 -4.50 -13.16
CA ALA A 850 2.32 -5.66 -13.05
C ALA A 850 1.67 -5.78 -11.65
N ALA A 851 2.43 -5.45 -10.59
CA ALA A 851 1.91 -5.40 -9.22
C ALA A 851 0.81 -4.34 -9.05
N SER A 852 0.94 -3.19 -9.71
CA SER A 852 -0.04 -2.10 -9.70
C SER A 852 -1.39 -2.57 -10.25
N LEU A 853 -1.39 -3.20 -11.42
CA LEU A 853 -2.60 -3.74 -12.05
C LEU A 853 -3.25 -4.84 -11.20
N ALA A 854 -2.45 -5.77 -10.68
CA ALA A 854 -2.94 -6.84 -9.82
C ALA A 854 -3.51 -6.33 -8.49
N ALA A 855 -2.89 -5.27 -7.93
CA ALA A 855 -3.30 -4.68 -6.66
C ALA A 855 -4.67 -3.99 -6.74
N GLN A 856 -5.10 -3.51 -7.91
CA GLN A 856 -6.44 -2.91 -8.06
C GLN A 856 -7.57 -3.90 -7.72
N ASP A 857 -7.37 -5.20 -7.96
CA ASP A 857 -8.36 -6.22 -7.64
C ASP A 857 -8.23 -6.72 -6.20
N SER A 858 -7.02 -7.17 -5.81
CA SER A 858 -6.75 -7.72 -4.49
C SER A 858 -5.26 -7.78 -4.14
N TYR A 859 -4.97 -7.69 -2.85
CA TYR A 859 -3.60 -7.87 -2.35
C TYR A 859 -3.07 -9.30 -2.58
N THR A 860 -3.92 -10.32 -2.50
CA THR A 860 -3.53 -11.73 -2.71
C THR A 860 -3.01 -11.97 -4.12
N ARG A 861 -3.56 -11.28 -5.13
CA ARG A 861 -3.08 -11.33 -6.51
C ARG A 861 -1.75 -10.59 -6.68
N ALA A 862 -1.65 -9.38 -6.11
CA ALA A 862 -0.40 -8.61 -6.12
C ALA A 862 0.76 -9.33 -5.40
N TYR A 863 0.45 -10.23 -4.46
CA TYR A 863 1.44 -10.93 -3.64
C TYR A 863 2.52 -11.67 -4.43
N GLN A 864 2.18 -12.28 -5.57
CA GLN A 864 3.19 -12.95 -6.42
C GLN A 864 4.21 -11.95 -6.99
N HIS A 865 3.77 -10.74 -7.36
CA HIS A 865 4.65 -9.67 -7.83
C HIS A 865 5.44 -9.05 -6.68
N LEU A 866 4.85 -8.92 -5.49
CA LEU A 866 5.56 -8.48 -4.28
C LEU A 866 6.69 -9.45 -3.89
N LEU A 867 6.52 -10.76 -4.10
CA LEU A 867 7.60 -11.74 -3.92
C LEU A 867 8.76 -11.51 -4.90
N ARG A 868 8.44 -11.18 -6.16
CA ARG A 868 9.46 -10.83 -7.17
C ARG A 868 10.22 -9.55 -6.78
N LEU A 869 9.51 -8.50 -6.33
CA LEU A 869 10.15 -7.27 -5.83
C LEU A 869 11.02 -7.52 -4.58
N HIS A 870 10.56 -8.39 -3.67
CA HIS A 870 11.35 -8.81 -2.51
C HIS A 870 12.68 -9.44 -2.98
N LEU A 871 12.63 -10.39 -3.90
CA LEU A 871 13.82 -11.04 -4.44
C LEU A 871 14.77 -10.04 -5.10
N LEU A 872 14.27 -9.14 -5.96
CA LEU A 872 15.09 -8.13 -6.63
C LEU A 872 15.80 -7.20 -5.64
N SER A 873 15.11 -6.80 -4.56
CA SER A 873 15.68 -6.01 -3.47
C SER A 873 16.76 -6.77 -2.68
N ASP A 874 16.60 -8.08 -2.53
CA ASP A 874 17.60 -8.93 -1.88
C ASP A 874 18.85 -9.10 -2.75
N LEU A 875 18.69 -9.38 -4.06
CA LEU A 875 19.79 -9.46 -5.01
C LEU A 875 20.54 -8.12 -5.14
N HIS A 876 19.82 -7.00 -5.22
CA HIS A 876 20.43 -5.68 -5.27
C HIS A 876 21.24 -5.33 -4.00
N TRP A 877 20.84 -5.86 -2.85
CA TRP A 877 21.59 -5.63 -1.61
C TRP A 877 22.83 -6.52 -1.49
N LEU A 878 22.75 -7.77 -1.97
CA LEU A 878 23.89 -8.68 -2.01
C LEU A 878 25.06 -8.10 -2.82
N THR A 879 24.78 -7.43 -3.93
CA THR A 879 25.84 -6.80 -4.76
C THR A 879 26.59 -5.70 -4.00
N GLN A 880 25.91 -4.97 -3.12
CA GLN A 880 26.50 -3.86 -2.36
C GLN A 880 27.30 -4.29 -1.12
N LYS A 881 26.99 -5.45 -0.53
CA LYS A 881 27.44 -5.84 0.83
C LYS A 881 28.08 -7.22 0.90
N GLN A 882 29.05 -7.48 0.01
CA GLN A 882 29.72 -8.78 -0.13
C GLN A 882 30.56 -9.24 1.08
N GLN A 883 30.84 -8.35 2.06
CA GLN A 883 31.78 -8.61 3.17
C GLN A 883 31.16 -8.50 4.58
N GLU A 884 29.85 -8.27 4.71
CA GLU A 884 29.22 -8.19 6.04
C GLU A 884 28.95 -9.60 6.61
N PRO A 885 29.24 -9.87 7.90
CA PRO A 885 28.89 -11.15 8.51
C PRO A 885 27.37 -11.24 8.78
N GLY A 886 26.78 -12.41 8.53
CA GLY A 886 25.40 -12.71 8.92
C GLY A 886 24.35 -12.40 7.84
N ILE A 887 24.76 -12.36 6.57
CA ILE A 887 23.87 -12.11 5.43
C ILE A 887 22.76 -13.15 5.37
N ALA A 888 23.09 -14.44 5.55
CA ALA A 888 22.11 -15.51 5.56
C ALA A 888 21.04 -15.34 6.65
N GLN A 889 21.43 -14.92 7.86
CA GLN A 889 20.47 -14.70 8.94
C GLN A 889 19.52 -13.56 8.60
N ASN A 890 20.03 -12.48 8.00
CA ASN A 890 19.21 -11.37 7.52
C ASN A 890 18.15 -11.83 6.50
N LEU A 891 18.61 -12.49 5.43
CA LEU A 891 17.74 -13.00 4.36
C LEU A 891 16.68 -13.97 4.90
N LEU A 892 17.06 -14.86 5.83
CA LEU A 892 16.12 -15.80 6.45
C LEU A 892 15.08 -15.09 7.33
N THR A 893 15.47 -14.09 8.12
CA THR A 893 14.51 -13.32 8.94
C THR A 893 13.50 -12.53 8.10
N ARG A 894 13.91 -12.02 6.95
CA ARG A 894 13.00 -11.38 5.98
C ARG A 894 12.09 -12.39 5.30
N CYS A 895 12.63 -13.55 4.91
CA CYS A 895 11.84 -14.64 4.34
C CYS A 895 10.77 -15.16 5.31
N ASP A 896 11.01 -15.12 6.62
CA ASP A 896 10.01 -15.53 7.62
C ASP A 896 8.75 -14.65 7.66
N MET A 897 8.81 -13.41 7.13
CA MET A 897 7.64 -12.53 6.96
C MET A 897 6.73 -12.90 5.80
N SER A 898 7.28 -13.66 4.84
CA SER A 898 6.51 -14.18 3.74
C SER A 898 5.60 -15.33 4.19
N ARG A 899 4.50 -15.50 3.45
CA ARG A 899 3.54 -16.60 3.61
C ARG A 899 4.30 -17.92 3.82
N PRO A 900 3.96 -18.71 4.85
CA PRO A 900 4.59 -20.00 5.13
C PRO A 900 4.11 -21.10 4.17
N SER A 901 4.09 -20.79 2.87
CA SER A 901 3.84 -21.75 1.79
C SER A 901 5.16 -22.12 1.13
N PHE A 902 5.21 -23.34 0.60
CA PHE A 902 6.37 -23.85 -0.10
C PHE A 902 6.75 -22.99 -1.31
N GLY A 903 5.78 -22.70 -2.20
CA GLY A 903 6.03 -21.92 -3.41
C GLY A 903 6.57 -20.51 -3.15
N ALA A 904 6.00 -19.78 -2.18
CA ALA A 904 6.44 -18.43 -1.86
C ALA A 904 7.88 -18.39 -1.33
N ARG A 905 8.22 -19.29 -0.40
CA ARG A 905 9.57 -19.36 0.18
C ARG A 905 10.59 -19.97 -0.78
N GLN A 906 10.18 -20.88 -1.66
CA GLN A 906 11.04 -21.41 -2.72
C GLN A 906 11.46 -20.30 -3.70
N ALA A 907 10.52 -19.45 -4.12
CA ALA A 907 10.79 -18.35 -5.05
C ALA A 907 11.84 -17.38 -4.52
N LEU A 908 11.95 -17.21 -3.20
CA LEU A 908 12.97 -16.38 -2.56
C LEU A 908 14.28 -17.16 -2.33
N LEU A 909 14.21 -18.32 -1.67
CA LEU A 909 15.41 -19.05 -1.21
C LEU A 909 16.22 -19.67 -2.36
N GLY A 910 15.56 -20.08 -3.44
CA GLY A 910 16.22 -20.73 -4.59
C GLY A 910 17.26 -19.80 -5.25
N PRO A 911 16.86 -18.65 -5.79
CA PRO A 911 17.78 -17.71 -6.43
C PRO A 911 18.85 -17.18 -5.47
N LEU A 912 18.48 -16.89 -4.21
CA LEU A 912 19.43 -16.41 -3.19
C LEU A 912 20.50 -17.45 -2.86
N LYS A 913 20.15 -18.74 -2.82
CA LYS A 913 21.13 -19.82 -2.67
C LYS A 913 22.14 -19.79 -3.82
N VAL A 914 21.67 -19.73 -5.07
CA VAL A 914 22.54 -19.73 -6.25
C VAL A 914 23.46 -18.51 -6.26
N ALA A 915 22.92 -17.32 -5.98
CA ALA A 915 23.71 -16.09 -5.89
C ALA A 915 24.81 -16.17 -4.81
N LEU A 916 24.49 -16.65 -3.60
CA LEU A 916 25.48 -16.79 -2.53
C LEU A 916 26.56 -17.84 -2.84
N GLN A 917 26.19 -18.91 -3.54
CA GLN A 917 27.14 -19.93 -3.99
C GLN A 917 28.13 -19.35 -5.01
N ASP A 918 27.62 -18.57 -5.97
CA ASP A 918 28.44 -17.91 -7.00
C ASP A 918 29.38 -16.85 -6.43
N MET A 919 28.91 -16.09 -5.43
CA MET A 919 29.72 -15.12 -4.68
C MET A 919 30.79 -15.75 -3.77
N ASN A 920 30.92 -17.07 -3.74
CA ASN A 920 31.84 -17.83 -2.88
C ASN A 920 31.57 -17.70 -1.36
N LEU A 921 30.38 -17.29 -0.94
CA LEU A 921 29.96 -17.19 0.46
C LEU A 921 29.42 -18.54 0.97
N ARG A 922 30.31 -19.51 1.13
CA ARG A 922 29.96 -20.93 1.38
C ARG A 922 29.10 -21.16 2.62
N ASP A 923 29.49 -20.62 3.77
CA ASP A 923 28.75 -20.82 5.03
C ASP A 923 27.33 -20.27 4.93
N GLU A 924 27.17 -19.12 4.29
CA GLU A 924 25.89 -18.43 4.13
C GLU A 924 24.98 -19.14 3.14
N ALA A 925 25.51 -19.51 1.97
CA ALA A 925 24.83 -20.33 0.98
C ALA A 925 24.31 -21.65 1.59
N LYS A 926 25.14 -22.31 2.40
CA LYS A 926 24.82 -23.58 3.06
C LYS A 926 23.78 -23.40 4.18
N ALA A 927 23.74 -22.24 4.84
CA ALA A 927 22.68 -21.93 5.80
C ALA A 927 21.31 -21.77 5.12
N VAL A 928 21.27 -21.09 3.97
CA VAL A 928 20.06 -20.93 3.13
C VAL A 928 19.62 -22.29 2.57
N GLU A 929 20.55 -23.11 2.09
CA GLU A 929 20.27 -24.48 1.63
C GLU A 929 19.65 -25.34 2.74
N LEU A 930 20.20 -25.29 3.96
CA LEU A 930 19.64 -26.01 5.10
C LEU A 930 18.23 -25.53 5.47
N ALA A 931 17.97 -24.22 5.40
CA ALA A 931 16.64 -23.66 5.60
C ALA A 931 15.64 -24.13 4.53
N PHE A 932 16.08 -24.20 3.27
CA PHE A 932 15.31 -24.75 2.17
C PHE A 932 15.00 -26.24 2.36
N SER A 933 15.97 -27.08 2.76
CA SER A 933 15.70 -28.50 3.04
C SER A 933 14.70 -28.67 4.20
N ARG A 934 14.77 -27.82 5.23
CA ARG A 934 13.79 -27.79 6.33
C ARG A 934 12.38 -27.41 5.85
N LEU A 935 12.27 -26.46 4.93
CA LEU A 935 11.01 -26.06 4.30
C LEU A 935 10.37 -27.27 3.61
N CYS A 936 11.11 -27.92 2.71
CA CYS A 936 10.60 -29.04 1.94
C CYS A 936 10.11 -30.18 2.84
N ARG A 937 10.91 -30.56 3.85
CA ARG A 937 10.52 -31.59 4.82
C ARG A 937 9.23 -31.25 5.58
N LYS A 938 9.01 -29.98 5.96
CA LYS A 938 7.81 -29.56 6.68
C LYS A 938 6.55 -29.62 5.82
N HIS A 939 6.68 -29.35 4.51
CA HIS A 939 5.57 -29.41 3.56
C HIS A 939 5.35 -30.81 2.97
N GLY A 940 6.21 -31.78 3.28
CA GLY A 940 6.09 -33.15 2.76
C GLY A 940 6.62 -33.31 1.34
N GLU A 941 7.34 -32.32 0.83
CA GLU A 941 7.92 -32.33 -0.51
C GLU A 941 9.15 -33.25 -0.57
N PRO A 942 9.30 -34.07 -1.63
CA PRO A 942 10.42 -34.99 -1.75
C PRO A 942 11.72 -34.21 -1.90
N VAL A 943 12.65 -34.43 -0.95
CA VAL A 943 14.00 -33.87 -1.02
C VAL A 943 15.01 -34.93 -0.66
N ALA A 944 15.97 -35.12 -1.56
CA ALA A 944 17.21 -35.82 -1.28
C ALA A 944 18.27 -34.78 -0.91
N MET A 945 18.89 -34.97 0.25
CA MET A 945 20.08 -34.21 0.64
C MET A 945 21.24 -35.19 0.66
N GLU A 946 22.34 -34.84 0.00
CA GLU A 946 23.60 -35.57 0.12
C GLU A 946 24.07 -35.61 1.57
N HIS A 947 24.91 -36.59 1.90
CA HIS A 947 25.40 -36.71 3.27
C HIS A 947 26.10 -35.41 3.72
N PRO A 948 25.85 -34.89 4.93
CA PRO A 948 26.39 -33.59 5.31
C PRO A 948 27.92 -33.55 5.40
N ASP A 949 28.59 -34.68 5.59
CA ASP A 949 30.06 -34.72 5.63
C ASP A 949 30.70 -34.44 4.27
N THR A 950 29.99 -34.70 3.16
CA THR A 950 30.43 -34.31 1.81
C THR A 950 29.93 -32.93 1.45
N SER A 951 28.63 -32.67 1.60
CA SER A 951 27.99 -31.44 1.13
C SER A 951 28.28 -30.19 1.98
N PHE A 952 28.68 -30.37 3.25
CA PHE A 952 29.07 -29.30 4.19
C PHE A 952 30.55 -29.42 4.61
N GLN A 953 31.39 -29.94 3.73
CA GLN A 953 32.84 -29.95 3.96
C GLN A 953 33.37 -28.50 3.97
N GLY A 954 34.15 -28.14 5.00
CA GLY A 954 34.74 -26.80 5.12
C GLY A 954 33.83 -25.71 5.69
N THR A 955 32.61 -26.02 6.11
CA THR A 955 31.73 -25.09 6.84
C THR A 955 31.93 -25.13 8.36
N SER A 956 31.32 -24.18 9.07
CA SER A 956 31.30 -24.17 10.54
C SER A 956 30.74 -25.46 11.16
N ASN A 957 31.30 -25.86 12.30
CA ASN A 957 30.94 -27.11 13.00
C ASN A 957 29.47 -27.11 13.46
N GLU A 958 28.93 -25.96 13.88
CA GLU A 958 27.54 -25.82 14.31
C GLU A 958 26.56 -26.06 13.16
N LEU A 959 26.87 -25.51 11.98
CA LEU A 959 26.04 -25.65 10.79
C LEU A 959 26.09 -27.08 10.26
N ARG A 960 27.25 -27.72 10.29
CA ARG A 960 27.40 -29.16 10.00
C ARG A 960 26.59 -30.03 10.98
N ALA A 961 26.68 -29.78 12.28
CA ALA A 961 25.89 -30.51 13.28
C ALA A 961 24.38 -30.33 13.07
N SER A 962 23.95 -29.12 12.69
CA SER A 962 22.54 -28.89 12.36
C SER A 962 22.11 -29.56 11.06
N ALA A 963 22.99 -29.64 10.04
CA ALA A 963 22.71 -30.34 8.80
C ALA A 963 22.60 -31.85 9.02
N GLN A 964 23.50 -32.42 9.83
CA GLN A 964 23.46 -33.82 10.28
C GLN A 964 22.13 -34.17 10.95
N LEU A 965 21.63 -33.29 11.82
CA LEU A 965 20.35 -33.46 12.48
C LEU A 965 19.14 -33.34 11.52
N GLU A 966 19.19 -32.48 10.51
CA GLU A 966 18.11 -32.42 9.51
C GLU A 966 18.17 -33.59 8.53
N TRP A 967 19.35 -34.09 8.15
CA TRP A 967 19.50 -35.27 7.29
C TRP A 967 18.79 -36.48 7.89
N GLY A 968 19.02 -36.78 9.16
CA GLY A 968 18.32 -37.89 9.82
C GLY A 968 16.79 -37.69 9.92
N LYS A 969 16.30 -36.44 9.98
CA LYS A 969 14.84 -36.16 9.91
C LYS A 969 14.29 -36.34 8.49
N ILE A 970 15.07 -36.02 7.46
CA ILE A 970 14.69 -36.23 6.07
C ILE A 970 14.58 -37.73 5.80
N LEU A 971 15.55 -38.54 6.24
CA LEU A 971 15.48 -40.01 6.14
C LEU A 971 14.25 -40.58 6.86
N TYR A 972 13.91 -40.05 8.02
CA TYR A 972 12.70 -40.49 8.73
C TYR A 972 11.43 -40.14 7.95
N ALA A 973 11.38 -38.94 7.34
CA ALA A 973 10.25 -38.49 6.53
C ALA A 973 10.13 -39.22 5.19
N SER A 974 11.24 -39.63 4.58
CA SER A 974 11.25 -40.43 3.34
C SER A 974 10.85 -41.89 3.54
N GLY A 975 10.67 -42.34 4.79
CA GLY A 975 10.25 -43.70 5.13
C GLY A 975 11.41 -44.64 5.50
N ALA A 976 12.67 -44.23 5.33
CA ALA A 976 13.87 -44.98 5.72
C ALA A 976 14.12 -44.91 7.25
N LYS A 977 13.14 -45.35 8.05
CA LYS A 977 13.13 -45.20 9.51
C LYS A 977 14.31 -45.87 10.22
N HIS A 978 14.76 -47.03 9.74
CA HIS A 978 15.88 -47.75 10.33
C HIS A 978 17.21 -47.03 10.15
N ASP A 979 17.47 -46.50 8.96
CA ASP A 979 18.70 -45.75 8.67
C ASP A 979 18.70 -44.41 9.40
N ALA A 980 17.55 -43.74 9.47
CA ALA A 980 17.36 -42.54 10.27
C ALA A 980 17.69 -42.78 11.76
N LEU A 981 17.24 -43.91 12.32
CA LEU A 981 17.51 -44.30 13.71
C LEU A 981 18.99 -44.58 13.96
N ARG A 982 19.64 -45.35 13.08
CA ARG A 982 21.09 -45.62 13.18
C ARG A 982 21.89 -44.32 13.18
N HIS A 983 21.53 -43.40 12.28
CA HIS A 983 22.16 -42.09 12.19
C HIS A 983 21.97 -41.26 13.46
N MET A 984 20.74 -41.18 13.98
CA MET A 984 20.47 -40.45 15.22
C MET A 984 21.21 -41.02 16.44
N LEU A 985 21.39 -42.34 16.50
CA LEU A 985 22.16 -42.99 17.55
C LEU A 985 23.65 -42.65 17.45
N GLN A 986 24.23 -42.64 16.25
CA GLN A 986 25.61 -42.20 16.03
C GLN A 986 25.83 -40.73 16.43
N LEU A 987 24.84 -39.87 16.14
CA LEU A 987 24.87 -38.45 16.52
C LEU A 987 24.53 -38.18 18.00
N SER A 988 24.03 -39.16 18.74
CA SER A 988 23.53 -38.96 20.11
C SER A 988 24.60 -38.45 21.09
N SER A 989 25.86 -38.81 20.87
CA SER A 989 27.01 -38.41 21.69
C SER A 989 27.37 -36.94 21.52
N SER A 990 27.22 -36.40 20.30
CA SER A 990 27.58 -35.02 19.95
C SER A 990 26.39 -34.06 20.01
N CYS A 991 25.19 -34.54 19.73
CA CYS A 991 23.98 -33.73 19.62
C CYS A 991 22.88 -34.25 20.56
N PRO A 992 22.61 -33.58 21.70
CA PRO A 992 21.62 -34.07 22.67
C PRO A 992 20.18 -34.04 22.10
N ARG A 993 19.92 -33.19 21.10
CA ARG A 993 18.64 -33.17 20.36
C ARG A 993 18.46 -34.39 19.45
N ALA A 994 19.54 -34.96 18.92
CA ALA A 994 19.50 -36.22 18.17
C ALA A 994 19.18 -37.38 19.12
N GLN A 995 19.76 -37.41 20.33
CA GLN A 995 19.44 -38.39 21.36
C GLN A 995 17.94 -38.40 21.70
N LEU A 996 17.34 -37.22 21.95
CA LEU A 996 15.90 -37.11 22.23
C LEU A 996 15.03 -37.65 21.09
N LEU A 997 15.36 -37.31 19.83
CA LEU A 997 14.61 -37.76 18.67
C LEU A 997 14.78 -39.25 18.42
N GLY A 998 16.00 -39.78 18.56
CA GLY A 998 16.29 -41.21 18.47
C GLY A 998 15.53 -42.02 19.51
N ALA A 999 15.55 -41.58 20.78
CA ALA A 999 14.80 -42.21 21.86
C ALA A 999 13.29 -42.22 21.57
N ARG A 1000 12.74 -41.10 21.09
CA ARG A 1000 11.33 -41.01 20.69
C ARG A 1000 11.00 -41.95 19.55
N TRP A 1001 11.74 -41.92 18.45
CA TRP A 1001 11.44 -42.75 17.28
C TRP A 1001 11.58 -44.25 17.59
N ALA A 1002 12.55 -44.61 18.43
CA ALA A 1002 12.73 -45.99 18.87
C ALA A 1002 11.62 -46.44 19.82
N ALA A 1003 11.12 -45.55 20.70
CA ALA A 1003 9.96 -45.81 21.55
C ALA A 1003 8.66 -45.92 20.75
N ASP A 1004 8.41 -45.02 19.79
CA ASP A 1004 7.23 -45.05 18.89
C ASP A 1004 7.23 -46.33 18.04
N ALA A 1005 8.42 -46.84 17.66
CA ALA A 1005 8.59 -48.11 16.96
C ALA A 1005 8.62 -49.35 17.88
N SER A 1006 8.47 -49.17 19.21
CA SER A 1006 8.54 -50.23 20.22
C SER A 1006 9.83 -51.07 20.17
N LEU A 1007 10.95 -50.46 19.77
CA LEU A 1007 12.26 -51.12 19.65
C LEU A 1007 13.04 -51.16 20.98
N LEU A 1008 12.63 -50.36 21.95
CA LEU A 1008 13.28 -50.24 23.26
C LEU A 1008 12.43 -50.88 24.36
N LEU A 1009 13.12 -51.55 25.29
CA LEU A 1009 12.52 -51.95 26.56
C LEU A 1009 12.13 -50.68 27.36
N PRO A 1010 10.99 -50.66 28.07
CA PRO A 1010 10.52 -49.44 28.73
C PRO A 1010 11.52 -48.79 29.69
N ARG A 1011 12.29 -49.60 30.44
CA ARG A 1011 13.35 -49.11 31.34
C ARG A 1011 14.52 -48.46 30.60
N VAL A 1012 14.87 -48.96 29.42
CA VAL A 1012 15.94 -48.39 28.58
C VAL A 1012 15.44 -47.08 27.95
N ALA A 1013 14.19 -47.07 27.46
CA ALA A 1013 13.57 -45.87 26.92
C ALA A 1013 13.50 -44.74 27.97
N GLU A 1014 13.12 -45.05 29.22
CA GLU A 1014 13.10 -44.06 30.30
C GLU A 1014 14.50 -43.50 30.58
N ALA A 1015 15.53 -44.36 30.67
CA ALA A 1015 16.90 -43.91 30.90
C ALA A 1015 17.40 -42.97 29.79
N GLU A 1016 17.12 -43.28 28.52
CA GLU A 1016 17.47 -42.43 27.39
C GLU A 1016 16.74 -41.07 27.43
N PHE A 1017 15.46 -41.06 27.78
CA PHE A 1017 14.71 -39.81 27.95
C PHE A 1017 15.21 -38.98 29.14
N GLN A 1018 15.60 -39.62 30.25
CA GLN A 1018 16.18 -38.93 31.41
C GLN A 1018 17.53 -38.29 31.07
N GLN A 1019 18.42 -39.01 30.38
CA GLN A 1019 19.69 -38.46 29.90
C GLN A 1019 19.48 -37.30 28.93
N ALA A 1020 18.54 -37.43 27.99
CA ALA A 1020 18.21 -36.36 27.05
C ALA A 1020 17.62 -35.13 27.76
N LYS A 1021 16.82 -35.34 28.80
CA LYS A 1021 16.23 -34.29 29.65
C LYS A 1021 17.31 -33.51 30.40
N GLU A 1022 18.27 -34.19 31.01
CA GLU A 1022 19.39 -33.58 31.75
C GLU A 1022 20.27 -32.73 30.84
N ARG A 1023 20.54 -33.19 29.61
CA ARG A 1023 21.40 -32.49 28.66
C ARG A 1023 20.74 -31.30 27.96
N LEU A 1024 19.44 -31.37 27.64
CA LEU A 1024 18.74 -30.33 26.86
C LEU A 1024 18.05 -29.26 27.70
N ASN A 1025 17.60 -29.60 28.92
CA ASN A 1025 16.80 -28.77 29.82
C ASN A 1025 15.70 -27.91 29.13
N ASN A 1026 15.07 -28.39 28.04
CA ASN A 1026 14.13 -27.64 27.20
C ASN A 1026 12.69 -28.21 27.28
N GLU A 1027 11.66 -27.38 27.05
CA GLU A 1027 10.22 -27.79 27.04
C GLU A 1027 10.00 -29.14 26.33
N ALA A 1028 10.56 -29.29 25.13
CA ALA A 1028 10.35 -30.47 24.30
C ALA A 1028 10.86 -31.77 24.95
N ALA A 1029 11.98 -31.73 25.67
CA ALA A 1029 12.55 -32.90 26.31
C ALA A 1029 11.67 -33.39 27.47
N PHE A 1030 11.22 -32.46 28.33
CA PHE A 1030 10.31 -32.76 29.43
C PHE A 1030 8.95 -33.25 28.92
N PHE A 1031 8.42 -32.61 27.87
CA PHE A 1031 7.17 -33.02 27.26
C PHE A 1031 7.23 -34.43 26.67
N HIS A 1032 8.27 -34.75 25.87
CA HIS A 1032 8.34 -36.06 25.22
C HIS A 1032 8.57 -37.18 26.23
N HIS A 1033 9.34 -36.93 27.30
CA HIS A 1033 9.46 -37.84 28.43
C HIS A 1033 8.11 -38.06 29.13
N ALA A 1034 7.40 -36.98 29.49
CA ALA A 1034 6.09 -37.06 30.13
C ALA A 1034 5.03 -37.75 29.25
N SER A 1035 5.05 -37.48 27.94
CA SER A 1035 4.17 -38.12 26.97
C SER A 1035 4.43 -39.62 26.81
N TYR A 1036 5.69 -40.06 26.92
CA TYR A 1036 6.03 -41.48 26.92
C TYR A 1036 5.52 -42.17 28.19
N LEU A 1037 5.71 -41.54 29.35
CA LEU A 1037 5.18 -42.05 30.61
C LEU A 1037 3.64 -42.06 30.62
N ASP A 1038 2.97 -41.07 30.01
CA ASP A 1038 1.50 -41.03 29.83
C ASP A 1038 1.03 -42.20 28.95
N TYR A 1039 1.74 -42.51 27.86
CA TYR A 1039 1.44 -43.69 27.05
C TYR A 1039 1.47 -44.99 27.86
N LEU A 1040 2.48 -45.16 28.71
CA LEU A 1040 2.56 -46.31 29.63
C LEU A 1040 1.44 -46.28 30.67
N LEU A 1041 1.13 -45.10 31.23
CA LEU A 1041 0.08 -44.93 32.24
C LEU A 1041 -1.32 -45.25 31.67
N LYS A 1042 -1.63 -44.82 30.44
CA LYS A 1042 -2.89 -45.14 29.76
C LYS A 1042 -3.15 -46.63 29.66
N SER A 1043 -2.10 -47.42 29.37
CA SER A 1043 -2.23 -48.87 29.29
C SER A 1043 -2.67 -49.46 30.65
N GLN A 1044 -2.10 -48.95 31.74
CA GLN A 1044 -2.43 -49.37 33.10
C GLN A 1044 -3.81 -48.88 33.58
N ILE A 1045 -4.19 -47.64 33.23
CA ILE A 1045 -5.54 -47.10 33.51
C ILE A 1045 -6.59 -47.93 32.77
N SER A 1046 -6.34 -48.30 31.50
CA SER A 1046 -7.26 -49.13 30.71
C SER A 1046 -7.42 -50.54 31.31
N GLU A 1047 -6.34 -51.13 31.82
CA GLU A 1047 -6.38 -52.40 32.54
C GLU A 1047 -7.14 -52.29 33.88
N ALA A 1048 -6.91 -51.23 34.64
CA ALA A 1048 -7.61 -50.96 35.88
C ALA A 1048 -9.11 -50.74 35.65
N ALA A 1049 -9.49 -49.99 34.62
CA ALA A 1049 -10.88 -49.78 34.22
C ALA A 1049 -11.57 -51.08 33.78
N ARG A 1050 -10.88 -51.97 33.03
CA ARG A 1050 -11.40 -53.31 32.69
C ARG A 1050 -11.57 -54.20 33.92
N SER A 1051 -10.72 -54.05 34.93
CA SER A 1051 -10.83 -54.79 36.19
C SER A 1051 -12.02 -54.33 37.04
N MET A 1052 -12.48 -53.10 36.85
CA MET A 1052 -13.69 -52.54 37.50
C MET A 1052 -14.98 -52.99 36.81
N SER A 1053 -14.96 -53.25 35.49
CA SER A 1053 -16.15 -53.65 34.72
C SER A 1053 -16.43 -55.16 34.68
N GLN A 1054 -15.45 -56.01 34.97
CA GLN A 1054 -15.63 -57.46 35.02
C GLN A 1054 -15.49 -58.01 36.45
N SER A 1055 -16.60 -58.49 37.03
CA SER A 1055 -16.58 -59.36 38.21
C SER A 1055 -16.11 -60.77 37.84
N ALA A 1056 -14.82 -60.94 37.49
CA ALA A 1056 -14.24 -62.23 37.13
C ALA A 1056 -13.27 -62.76 38.22
N PRO A 1057 -13.17 -64.10 38.39
CA PRO A 1057 -12.67 -64.72 39.62
C PRO A 1057 -11.16 -64.53 39.84
N ALA A 1058 -10.79 -64.49 41.13
CA ALA A 1058 -9.51 -64.06 41.70
C ALA A 1058 -8.24 -64.81 41.23
N VAL A 1059 -8.34 -65.85 40.40
CA VAL A 1059 -7.20 -66.72 40.04
C VAL A 1059 -6.32 -66.15 38.91
N LYS A 1060 -6.82 -65.21 38.10
CA LYS A 1060 -6.00 -64.50 37.09
C LYS A 1060 -5.31 -63.22 37.60
N LYS A 1061 -5.63 -62.73 38.81
CA LYS A 1061 -5.04 -61.50 39.38
C LYS A 1061 -3.55 -61.64 39.74
N LEU A 1062 -3.06 -62.85 39.99
CA LEU A 1062 -1.69 -63.08 40.48
C LEU A 1062 -0.63 -63.19 39.38
N ARG A 1063 -1.00 -63.42 38.11
CA ARG A 1063 -0.04 -63.60 37.01
C ARG A 1063 0.26 -62.33 36.20
N THR A 1064 -0.58 -61.30 36.26
CA THR A 1064 -0.41 -60.06 35.49
C THR A 1064 0.15 -58.88 36.30
N ALA A 1065 0.07 -58.91 37.64
CA ALA A 1065 0.65 -57.86 38.48
C ALA A 1065 2.19 -57.87 38.54
N ALA A 1066 2.82 -59.01 38.22
CA ALA A 1066 4.26 -59.21 38.35
C ALA A 1066 5.10 -58.71 37.15
N HIS A 1067 4.48 -58.22 36.07
CA HIS A 1067 5.20 -57.85 34.84
C HIS A 1067 5.07 -56.38 34.42
N ALA A 1068 4.50 -55.50 35.26
CA ALA A 1068 4.51 -54.07 34.99
C ALA A 1068 5.96 -53.53 35.13
N PRO A 1069 6.53 -52.89 34.08
CA PRO A 1069 7.95 -52.49 34.07
C PRO A 1069 8.29 -51.41 35.11
N PHE A 1070 7.28 -50.68 35.59
CA PHE A 1070 7.38 -49.55 36.53
C PHE A 1070 6.37 -49.65 37.66
N ASP A 1071 6.74 -49.10 38.82
CA ASP A 1071 5.81 -48.89 39.93
C ASP A 1071 4.74 -47.85 39.57
N ARG A 1072 3.48 -48.16 39.88
CA ARG A 1072 2.31 -47.35 39.52
C ARG A 1072 2.38 -45.95 40.15
N LYS A 1073 2.89 -45.87 41.38
CA LYS A 1073 3.08 -44.61 42.11
C LYS A 1073 4.03 -43.67 41.36
N ASN A 1074 5.24 -44.16 41.07
CA ASN A 1074 6.26 -43.37 40.39
C ASN A 1074 5.84 -42.94 38.99
N LEU A 1075 5.11 -43.80 38.26
CA LEU A 1075 4.62 -43.47 36.92
C LEU A 1075 3.65 -42.27 36.95
N VAL A 1076 2.70 -42.27 37.90
CA VAL A 1076 1.75 -41.16 38.09
C VAL A 1076 2.47 -39.90 38.57
N THR A 1077 3.35 -39.99 39.57
CA THR A 1077 4.09 -38.82 40.06
C THR A 1077 4.98 -38.19 38.96
N PHE A 1078 5.71 -39.01 38.19
CA PHE A 1078 6.65 -38.51 37.18
C PHE A 1078 5.96 -37.98 35.93
N THR A 1079 4.79 -38.50 35.54
CA THR A 1079 3.98 -37.96 34.44
C THR A 1079 3.51 -36.53 34.72
N PHE A 1080 2.86 -36.33 35.88
CA PHE A 1080 2.36 -35.02 36.29
C PHE A 1080 3.49 -34.01 36.49
N ARG A 1081 4.55 -34.41 37.20
CA ARG A 1081 5.76 -33.59 37.36
C ARG A 1081 6.37 -33.21 36.01
N GLY A 1082 6.50 -34.17 35.09
CA GLY A 1082 7.10 -33.95 33.78
C GLY A 1082 6.33 -32.95 32.91
N TYR A 1083 5.00 -33.05 32.86
CA TYR A 1083 4.16 -32.13 32.11
C TYR A 1083 4.16 -30.71 32.70
N LEU A 1084 4.05 -30.57 34.03
CA LEU A 1084 4.06 -29.26 34.70
C LEU A 1084 5.45 -28.59 34.60
N GLN A 1085 6.54 -29.36 34.68
CA GLN A 1085 7.90 -28.86 34.44
C GLN A 1085 8.14 -28.46 32.98
N ALA A 1086 7.45 -29.07 32.02
CA ALA A 1086 7.51 -28.65 30.63
C ALA A 1086 6.90 -27.25 30.45
N LEU A 1087 5.75 -26.98 31.08
CA LEU A 1087 5.08 -25.67 31.04
C LEU A 1087 5.90 -24.54 31.66
N GLN A 1088 6.69 -24.84 32.70
CA GLN A 1088 7.63 -23.88 33.30
C GLN A 1088 8.75 -23.42 32.33
N ARG A 1089 9.00 -24.18 31.26
CA ARG A 1089 10.12 -23.95 30.32
C ARG A 1089 9.68 -23.50 28.93
N GLY A 1090 8.38 -23.56 28.61
CA GLY A 1090 7.87 -23.11 27.32
C GLY A 1090 6.36 -23.26 27.16
N THR A 1091 5.83 -22.56 26.15
CA THR A 1091 4.39 -22.40 25.90
C THR A 1091 3.89 -23.05 24.62
N LYS A 1092 4.76 -23.70 23.83
CA LYS A 1092 4.38 -24.18 22.50
C LYS A 1092 3.26 -25.21 22.54
N ARG A 1093 3.21 -26.03 23.59
CA ARG A 1093 2.22 -27.10 23.76
C ARG A 1093 1.26 -26.83 24.91
N LEU A 1094 1.10 -25.57 25.32
CA LEU A 1094 0.34 -25.18 26.52
C LEU A 1094 -1.08 -25.77 26.57
N HIS A 1095 -1.88 -25.55 25.52
CA HIS A 1095 -3.26 -26.06 25.49
C HIS A 1095 -3.33 -27.59 25.52
N PHE A 1096 -2.42 -28.26 24.80
CA PHE A 1096 -2.38 -29.73 24.81
C PHE A 1096 -2.05 -30.26 26.20
N ILE A 1097 -1.00 -29.73 26.84
CA ILE A 1097 -0.52 -30.20 28.14
C ILE A 1097 -1.59 -29.97 29.21
N LEU A 1098 -2.16 -28.76 29.29
CA LEU A 1098 -3.16 -28.43 30.31
C LEU A 1098 -4.44 -29.27 30.15
N ASN A 1099 -4.96 -29.40 28.93
CA ASN A 1099 -6.14 -30.24 28.68
C ASN A 1099 -5.87 -31.71 29.03
N ARG A 1100 -4.70 -32.24 28.63
CA ARG A 1100 -4.34 -33.62 28.92
C ARG A 1100 -4.12 -33.87 30.42
N LEU A 1101 -3.49 -32.93 31.14
CA LEU A 1101 -3.31 -33.01 32.59
C LEU A 1101 -4.64 -33.04 33.34
N LEU A 1102 -5.59 -32.17 32.97
CA LEU A 1102 -6.92 -32.16 33.59
C LEU A 1102 -7.68 -33.45 33.30
N GLN A 1103 -7.58 -33.96 32.08
CA GLN A 1103 -8.17 -35.25 31.71
C GLN A 1103 -7.53 -36.41 32.48
N LEU A 1104 -6.20 -36.46 32.58
CA LEU A 1104 -5.48 -37.48 33.34
C LEU A 1104 -5.82 -37.45 34.83
N ALA A 1105 -5.91 -36.25 35.42
CA ALA A 1105 -6.28 -36.08 36.82
C ALA A 1105 -7.68 -36.66 37.07
N TRP A 1106 -8.60 -36.45 36.13
CA TRP A 1106 -9.93 -37.02 36.17
C TRP A 1106 -9.93 -38.55 36.03
N GLU A 1107 -9.27 -39.08 35.00
CA GLU A 1107 -9.14 -40.53 34.76
C GLU A 1107 -8.51 -41.28 35.96
N CYS A 1108 -7.49 -40.71 36.60
CA CYS A 1108 -6.85 -41.28 37.78
C CYS A 1108 -7.76 -41.25 39.02
N CYS A 1109 -8.58 -40.22 39.17
CA CYS A 1109 -9.54 -40.10 40.27
C CYS A 1109 -10.74 -41.04 40.12
N GLU A 1110 -11.29 -41.20 38.90
CA GLU A 1110 -12.43 -42.10 38.67
C GLU A 1110 -12.07 -43.57 38.80
N VAL A 1111 -10.88 -43.96 38.33
CA VAL A 1111 -10.41 -45.36 38.35
C VAL A 1111 -9.62 -45.69 39.64
N ASP A 1112 -9.51 -44.73 40.59
CA ASP A 1112 -8.77 -44.85 41.86
C ASP A 1112 -7.29 -45.28 41.69
N VAL A 1113 -6.63 -44.82 40.63
CA VAL A 1113 -5.21 -45.13 40.37
C VAL A 1113 -4.32 -44.16 41.14
N GLN A 1114 -3.85 -44.56 42.33
CA GLN A 1114 -2.88 -43.81 43.17
C GLN A 1114 -3.23 -42.31 43.32
N LYS A 1115 -4.51 -42.02 43.56
CA LYS A 1115 -5.07 -40.65 43.56
C LYS A 1115 -4.44 -39.70 44.58
N GLN A 1116 -4.03 -40.19 45.76
CA GLN A 1116 -3.44 -39.34 46.80
C GLN A 1116 -2.07 -38.79 46.37
N ASP A 1117 -1.24 -39.64 45.76
CA ASP A 1117 0.08 -39.25 45.27
C ASP A 1117 -0.03 -38.33 44.04
N MET A 1118 -1.04 -38.55 43.19
CA MET A 1118 -1.36 -37.66 42.07
C MET A 1118 -1.74 -36.25 42.55
N VAL A 1119 -2.71 -36.16 43.47
CA VAL A 1119 -3.22 -34.87 43.97
C VAL A 1119 -2.12 -34.10 44.70
N ALA A 1120 -1.29 -34.77 45.50
CA ALA A 1120 -0.17 -34.14 46.20
C ALA A 1120 0.85 -33.54 45.22
N GLU A 1121 1.25 -34.32 44.20
CA GLU A 1121 2.21 -33.86 43.19
C GLU A 1121 1.63 -32.73 42.32
N PHE A 1122 0.36 -32.86 41.93
CA PHE A 1122 -0.34 -31.84 41.15
C PHE A 1122 -0.42 -30.52 41.91
N GLN A 1123 -0.75 -30.54 43.21
CA GLN A 1123 -0.77 -29.33 44.05
C GLN A 1123 0.62 -28.67 44.15
N GLN A 1124 1.66 -29.47 44.40
CA GLN A 1124 3.02 -28.97 44.60
C GLN A 1124 3.58 -28.28 43.35
N GLU A 1125 3.41 -28.90 42.18
CA GLU A 1125 3.97 -28.38 40.93
C GLU A 1125 3.08 -27.34 40.26
N ALA A 1126 1.75 -27.39 40.44
CA ALA A 1126 0.84 -26.37 39.91
C ALA A 1126 1.06 -24.98 40.54
N ALA A 1127 1.47 -24.93 41.82
CA ALA A 1127 1.79 -23.68 42.50
C ALA A 1127 2.97 -22.91 41.89
N LYS A 1128 3.84 -23.59 41.12
CA LYS A 1128 5.01 -23.00 40.46
C LYS A 1128 4.68 -22.42 39.07
N ILE A 1129 3.46 -22.64 38.56
CA ILE A 1129 3.05 -22.19 37.22
C ILE A 1129 2.39 -20.81 37.32
N PRO A 1130 2.74 -19.86 36.43
CA PRO A 1130 2.11 -18.54 36.38
C PRO A 1130 0.58 -18.61 36.22
N PRO A 1131 -0.21 -17.79 36.94
CA PRO A 1131 -1.68 -17.83 36.90
C PRO A 1131 -2.27 -17.62 35.50
N TRP A 1132 -1.65 -16.81 34.64
CA TRP A 1132 -2.15 -16.57 33.28
C TRP A 1132 -2.24 -17.85 32.41
N MET A 1133 -1.39 -18.86 32.65
CA MET A 1133 -1.45 -20.12 31.89
C MET A 1133 -2.75 -20.88 32.22
N TRP A 1134 -3.15 -20.86 33.49
CA TRP A 1134 -4.38 -21.48 33.97
C TRP A 1134 -5.64 -20.74 33.50
N TYR A 1135 -5.53 -19.44 33.20
CA TYR A 1135 -6.64 -18.67 32.60
C TYR A 1135 -7.11 -19.30 31.28
N SER A 1136 -6.21 -19.88 30.47
CA SER A 1136 -6.56 -20.52 29.20
C SER A 1136 -7.51 -21.72 29.32
N VAL A 1137 -7.55 -22.36 30.50
CA VAL A 1137 -8.41 -23.50 30.82
C VAL A 1137 -9.38 -23.20 31.98
N LEU A 1138 -9.58 -21.91 32.29
CA LEU A 1138 -10.38 -21.46 33.45
C LEU A 1138 -11.81 -22.00 33.41
N SER A 1139 -12.45 -22.01 32.23
CA SER A 1139 -13.80 -22.57 32.06
C SER A 1139 -13.87 -24.06 32.40
N GLN A 1140 -12.85 -24.83 32.01
CA GLN A 1140 -12.76 -26.26 32.32
C GLN A 1140 -12.48 -26.53 33.80
N LEU A 1141 -11.64 -25.70 34.43
CA LEU A 1141 -11.38 -25.76 35.87
C LEU A 1141 -12.66 -25.48 36.67
N ILE A 1142 -13.39 -24.44 36.27
CA ILE A 1142 -14.68 -24.05 36.87
C ILE A 1142 -15.70 -25.19 36.79
N SER A 1143 -15.83 -25.82 35.61
CA SER A 1143 -16.75 -26.95 35.40
C SER A 1143 -16.44 -28.16 36.28
N ARG A 1144 -15.16 -28.40 36.64
CA ARG A 1144 -14.72 -29.55 37.42
C ARG A 1144 -14.38 -29.25 38.89
N ALA A 1145 -14.63 -28.02 39.34
CA ALA A 1145 -14.22 -27.54 40.67
C ALA A 1145 -14.88 -28.28 41.85
N LEU A 1146 -15.99 -29.01 41.63
CA LEU A 1146 -16.70 -29.75 42.68
C LEU A 1146 -16.25 -31.20 42.89
N HIS A 1147 -15.32 -31.71 42.08
CA HIS A 1147 -14.83 -33.08 42.25
C HIS A 1147 -14.22 -33.28 43.66
N PRO A 1148 -14.65 -34.29 44.44
CA PRO A 1148 -14.34 -34.39 45.88
C PRO A 1148 -12.84 -34.35 46.18
N ASP A 1149 -12.03 -35.05 45.37
CA ASP A 1149 -10.58 -35.14 45.57
C ASP A 1149 -9.79 -33.95 44.98
N LEU A 1150 -10.35 -33.21 44.01
CA LEU A 1150 -9.66 -32.13 43.28
C LEU A 1150 -10.15 -30.72 43.66
N LYS A 1151 -11.23 -30.63 44.45
CA LYS A 1151 -11.89 -29.38 44.85
C LYS A 1151 -10.92 -28.37 45.42
N LYS A 1152 -10.06 -28.77 46.36
CA LYS A 1152 -9.08 -27.87 46.99
C LYS A 1152 -8.11 -27.29 45.94
N THR A 1153 -7.49 -28.16 45.14
CA THR A 1153 -6.48 -27.76 44.14
C THR A 1153 -7.05 -26.80 43.09
N PHE A 1154 -8.21 -27.13 42.51
CA PHE A 1154 -8.83 -26.27 41.49
C PHE A 1154 -9.31 -24.96 42.08
N THR A 1155 -9.85 -24.96 43.31
CA THR A 1155 -10.27 -23.74 44.00
C THR A 1155 -9.08 -22.79 44.22
N ASP A 1156 -7.92 -23.31 44.63
CA ASP A 1156 -6.72 -22.49 44.84
C ASP A 1156 -6.19 -21.89 43.52
N ILE A 1157 -6.20 -22.67 42.43
CA ILE A 1157 -5.82 -22.17 41.09
C ILE A 1157 -6.78 -21.06 40.63
N ILE A 1158 -8.10 -21.29 40.73
CA ILE A 1158 -9.12 -20.29 40.34
C ILE A 1158 -8.97 -19.00 41.17
N LYS A 1159 -8.71 -19.11 42.48
CA LYS A 1159 -8.43 -17.97 43.35
C LYS A 1159 -7.21 -17.18 42.86
N ASN A 1160 -6.11 -17.85 42.49
CA ASN A 1160 -4.90 -17.20 42.01
C ASN A 1160 -5.10 -16.49 40.67
N VAL A 1161 -5.81 -17.11 39.71
CA VAL A 1161 -6.16 -16.48 38.42
C VAL A 1161 -7.02 -15.23 38.62
N THR A 1162 -8.00 -15.31 39.53
CA THR A 1162 -8.92 -14.20 39.81
C THR A 1162 -8.22 -13.03 40.48
N LYS A 1163 -7.15 -13.26 41.24
CA LYS A 1163 -6.35 -12.19 41.87
C LYS A 1163 -5.51 -11.40 40.87
N GLU A 1164 -4.91 -12.06 39.88
CA GLU A 1164 -4.07 -11.41 38.87
C GLU A 1164 -4.89 -10.82 37.71
N TYR A 1165 -5.92 -11.54 37.25
CA TYR A 1165 -6.75 -11.15 36.10
C TYR A 1165 -8.23 -11.00 36.48
N PRO A 1166 -8.58 -10.13 37.46
CA PRO A 1166 -9.94 -10.02 37.98
C PRO A 1166 -10.93 -9.54 36.92
N GLN A 1167 -10.48 -8.70 36.00
CA GLN A 1167 -11.32 -8.10 34.99
C GLN A 1167 -11.89 -9.12 33.99
N GLN A 1168 -11.15 -10.17 33.68
CA GLN A 1168 -11.61 -11.21 32.76
C GLN A 1168 -12.20 -12.40 33.54
N ALA A 1169 -11.52 -12.85 34.61
CA ALA A 1169 -11.94 -13.98 35.41
C ALA A 1169 -13.32 -13.82 36.05
N ALA A 1170 -13.70 -12.60 36.47
CA ALA A 1170 -15.02 -12.39 37.08
C ALA A 1170 -16.17 -12.77 36.14
N TRP A 1171 -16.04 -12.51 34.83
CA TRP A 1171 -17.10 -12.83 33.87
C TRP A 1171 -17.30 -14.35 33.75
N HIS A 1172 -16.23 -15.14 33.90
CA HIS A 1172 -16.35 -16.59 34.02
C HIS A 1172 -16.95 -17.03 35.36
N LEU A 1173 -16.64 -16.34 36.46
CA LEU A 1173 -17.17 -16.66 37.80
C LEU A 1173 -18.65 -16.31 37.97
N VAL A 1174 -19.19 -15.38 37.19
CA VAL A 1174 -20.62 -15.02 37.20
C VAL A 1174 -21.50 -16.26 36.97
N GLN A 1175 -21.08 -17.19 36.12
CA GLN A 1175 -21.83 -18.43 35.85
C GLN A 1175 -21.94 -19.31 37.11
N LEU A 1176 -20.90 -19.37 37.95
CA LEU A 1176 -20.95 -20.08 39.24
C LEU A 1176 -21.86 -19.39 40.26
N LEU A 1177 -21.92 -18.05 40.23
CA LEU A 1177 -22.69 -17.26 41.21
C LEU A 1177 -24.20 -17.26 40.93
N ASN A 1178 -24.59 -17.47 39.68
CA ASN A 1178 -25.98 -17.36 39.20
C ASN A 1178 -26.61 -18.71 38.80
N SER A 1179 -25.97 -19.86 39.08
CA SER A 1179 -26.52 -21.18 38.79
C SER A 1179 -27.86 -21.44 39.52
N THR A 1180 -28.80 -22.11 38.84
CA THR A 1180 -30.19 -22.30 39.31
C THR A 1180 -30.59 -23.76 39.51
N ASN A 1181 -29.78 -24.77 39.14
CA ASN A 1181 -30.14 -26.18 39.36
C ASN A 1181 -29.98 -26.61 40.83
N PRO A 1182 -30.73 -27.63 41.29
CA PRO A 1182 -30.64 -28.14 42.66
C PRO A 1182 -29.29 -28.80 43.01
N ASP A 1183 -28.61 -29.49 42.08
CA ASP A 1183 -27.24 -30.01 42.26
C ASP A 1183 -26.19 -28.88 42.30
N ASP A 1184 -26.54 -27.68 41.80
CA ASP A 1184 -25.67 -26.50 41.68
C ASP A 1184 -25.62 -25.62 42.95
N ARG A 1185 -26.33 -25.96 44.03
CA ARG A 1185 -26.21 -25.21 45.30
C ARG A 1185 -24.75 -25.17 45.79
N SER A 1186 -24.06 -26.29 45.61
CA SER A 1186 -22.63 -26.46 45.91
C SER A 1186 -21.72 -25.63 45.00
N HIS A 1187 -22.07 -25.44 43.72
CA HIS A 1187 -21.37 -24.53 42.79
C HIS A 1187 -21.52 -23.06 43.23
N ARG A 1188 -22.70 -22.70 43.72
CA ARG A 1188 -23.00 -21.35 44.21
C ARG A 1188 -22.29 -21.03 45.51
N GLU A 1189 -22.23 -21.99 46.43
CA GLU A 1189 -21.42 -21.92 47.66
C GLU A 1189 -19.94 -21.77 47.32
N LEU A 1190 -19.40 -22.59 46.41
CA LEU A 1190 -18.02 -22.48 45.94
C LEU A 1190 -17.72 -21.11 45.31
N GLY A 1191 -18.63 -20.59 44.48
CA GLY A 1191 -18.50 -19.25 43.92
C GLY A 1191 -18.48 -18.16 45.00
N GLN A 1192 -19.32 -18.27 46.02
CA GLN A 1192 -19.35 -17.35 47.16
C GLN A 1192 -18.10 -17.46 48.04
N ASP A 1193 -17.58 -18.67 48.24
CA ASP A 1193 -16.33 -18.92 48.95
C ASP A 1193 -15.14 -18.28 48.21
N ILE A 1194 -15.07 -18.42 46.89
CA ILE A 1194 -14.02 -17.80 46.07
C ILE A 1194 -14.12 -16.26 46.14
N VAL A 1195 -15.32 -15.69 45.99
CA VAL A 1195 -15.53 -14.24 46.04
C VAL A 1195 -15.22 -13.67 47.43
N SER A 1196 -15.61 -14.37 48.50
CA SER A 1196 -15.36 -13.92 49.87
C SER A 1196 -13.88 -14.02 50.24
N ASP A 1197 -13.18 -15.10 49.86
CA ASP A 1197 -11.75 -15.25 50.12
C ASP A 1197 -10.88 -14.30 49.29
N VAL A 1198 -11.20 -14.08 48.01
CA VAL A 1198 -10.50 -13.08 47.18
C VAL A 1198 -10.81 -11.67 47.67
N GLY A 1199 -12.05 -11.41 48.07
CA GLY A 1199 -12.51 -10.12 48.59
C GLY A 1199 -11.89 -9.74 49.94
N ARG A 1200 -11.58 -10.71 50.80
CA ARG A 1200 -10.82 -10.51 52.06
C ARG A 1200 -9.41 -9.98 51.83
N GLN A 1201 -8.80 -10.28 50.68
CA GLN A 1201 -7.42 -9.88 50.38
C GLN A 1201 -7.34 -8.50 49.71
N LYS A 1202 -8.34 -8.12 48.89
CA LYS A 1202 -8.44 -6.79 48.26
C LYS A 1202 -9.89 -6.34 48.18
N HIS A 1203 -10.19 -5.20 48.81
CA HIS A 1203 -11.54 -4.62 48.85
C HIS A 1203 -12.07 -4.24 47.46
N ASP A 1204 -11.21 -3.67 46.61
CA ASP A 1204 -11.58 -3.25 45.24
C ASP A 1204 -12.02 -4.43 44.36
N LEU A 1205 -11.42 -5.62 44.56
CA LEU A 1205 -11.81 -6.83 43.85
C LEU A 1205 -13.18 -7.32 44.28
N HIS A 1206 -13.50 -7.21 45.57
CA HIS A 1206 -14.82 -7.56 46.09
C HIS A 1206 -15.92 -6.68 45.48
N ILE A 1207 -15.67 -5.37 45.39
CA ILE A 1207 -16.57 -4.41 44.74
C ILE A 1207 -16.78 -4.81 43.27
N LEU A 1208 -15.69 -5.04 42.52
CA LEU A 1208 -15.74 -5.41 41.10
C LEU A 1208 -16.51 -6.72 40.85
N LEU A 1209 -16.27 -7.76 41.64
CA LEU A 1209 -16.96 -9.06 41.53
C LEU A 1209 -18.46 -8.94 41.87
N THR A 1210 -18.79 -8.19 42.92
CA THR A 1210 -20.16 -7.97 43.36
C THR A 1210 -20.95 -7.12 42.36
N THR A 1211 -20.33 -6.08 41.81
CA THR A 1211 -20.92 -5.26 40.74
C THR A 1211 -21.25 -6.11 39.52
N ARG A 1212 -20.31 -6.95 39.04
CA ARG A 1212 -20.54 -7.82 37.87
C ARG A 1212 -21.62 -8.88 38.09
N ARG A 1213 -21.71 -9.43 39.29
CA ARG A 1213 -22.81 -10.32 39.67
C ARG A 1213 -24.17 -9.60 39.56
N LYS A 1214 -24.30 -8.39 40.12
CA LYS A 1214 -25.54 -7.60 40.04
C LYS A 1214 -25.93 -7.29 38.59
N ILE A 1215 -24.96 -6.90 37.77
CA ILE A 1215 -25.14 -6.65 36.33
C ILE A 1215 -25.68 -7.89 35.61
N ALA A 1216 -25.09 -9.06 35.89
CA ALA A 1216 -25.51 -10.31 35.28
C ALA A 1216 -26.89 -10.77 35.77
N GLU A 1217 -27.24 -10.53 37.03
CA GLU A 1217 -28.59 -10.77 37.56
C GLU A 1217 -29.63 -9.89 36.84
N ASP A 1218 -29.31 -8.62 36.57
CA ASP A 1218 -30.19 -7.69 35.86
C ASP A 1218 -30.32 -8.05 34.37
N PHE A 1219 -29.24 -8.47 33.70
CA PHE A 1219 -29.31 -9.03 32.33
C PHE A 1219 -30.06 -10.36 32.27
N GLY A 1220 -29.90 -11.24 33.28
CA GLY A 1220 -30.65 -12.48 33.38
C GLY A 1220 -32.16 -12.24 33.53
N LYS A 1221 -32.55 -11.25 34.34
CA LYS A 1221 -33.95 -10.80 34.45
C LYS A 1221 -34.47 -10.28 33.11
N LEU A 1222 -33.70 -9.42 32.42
CA LEU A 1222 -34.05 -8.90 31.09
C LEU A 1222 -34.30 -10.03 30.09
N ALA A 1223 -33.41 -11.03 30.03
CA ALA A 1223 -33.55 -12.20 29.17
C ALA A 1223 -34.78 -13.07 29.52
N SER A 1224 -35.17 -13.14 30.80
CA SER A 1224 -36.39 -13.86 31.22
C SER A 1224 -37.70 -13.12 30.93
N THR A 1225 -37.64 -11.82 30.62
CA THR A 1225 -38.80 -10.98 30.29
C THR A 1225 -39.23 -11.03 28.83
N THR A 1226 -38.53 -11.78 27.95
CA THR A 1226 -38.86 -11.89 26.51
C THR A 1226 -40.01 -12.87 26.25
N GLY A 1227 -41.12 -12.72 26.98
CA GLY A 1227 -42.42 -13.31 26.64
C GLY A 1227 -43.29 -12.26 25.96
N GLU A 1228 -43.89 -12.61 24.81
CA GLU A 1228 -44.81 -11.77 24.05
C GLU A 1228 -45.92 -11.21 24.96
N SER A 1229 -45.88 -9.91 25.31
CA SER A 1229 -46.97 -9.05 25.81
C SER A 1229 -46.63 -8.09 26.99
N ILE A 1230 -45.42 -7.53 27.09
CA ILE A 1230 -45.18 -6.36 27.96
C ILE A 1230 -44.30 -5.34 27.24
N SER A 1231 -44.80 -4.09 27.09
CA SER A 1231 -44.00 -2.96 26.63
C SER A 1231 -42.94 -2.63 27.69
N ILE A 1232 -41.71 -3.10 27.51
CA ILE A 1232 -40.60 -2.89 28.44
C ILE A 1232 -40.20 -1.41 28.40
N HIS A 1233 -40.37 -0.70 29.51
CA HIS A 1233 -39.85 0.66 29.66
C HIS A 1233 -38.53 0.59 30.44
N PHE A 1234 -37.41 0.54 29.72
CA PHE A 1234 -36.06 0.39 30.28
C PHE A 1234 -35.75 1.32 31.47
N ALA A 1235 -36.21 2.58 31.45
CA ALA A 1235 -36.00 3.52 32.55
C ALA A 1235 -36.79 3.20 33.84
N ARG A 1236 -37.91 2.48 33.73
CA ARG A 1236 -38.79 2.09 34.85
C ARG A 1236 -38.47 0.69 35.35
N ASP A 1237 -38.26 -0.25 34.43
CA ASP A 1237 -38.10 -1.67 34.74
C ASP A 1237 -36.63 -2.05 35.03
N PHE A 1238 -35.68 -1.32 34.44
CA PHE A 1238 -34.25 -1.52 34.60
C PHE A 1238 -33.47 -0.21 34.86
N PRO A 1239 -33.82 0.57 35.91
CA PRO A 1239 -33.26 1.90 36.17
C PRO A 1239 -31.73 1.91 36.37
N ARG A 1240 -31.15 0.78 36.83
CA ARG A 1240 -29.69 0.60 37.01
C ARG A 1240 -28.93 0.51 35.69
N LEU A 1241 -29.56 0.02 34.61
CA LEU A 1241 -28.93 -0.15 33.29
C LEU A 1241 -28.98 1.13 32.44
N VAL A 1242 -29.98 2.00 32.66
CA VAL A 1242 -30.25 3.19 31.82
C VAL A 1242 -29.60 4.46 32.36
N GLY A 1243 -29.16 4.47 33.63
CA GLY A 1243 -28.39 5.58 34.18
C GLY A 1243 -29.15 6.90 34.37
N ASN A 1244 -30.49 6.88 34.43
CA ASN A 1244 -31.30 8.08 34.67
C ASN A 1244 -31.88 8.09 36.10
N GLY A 1245 -31.23 8.83 37.01
CA GLY A 1245 -31.71 9.10 38.37
C GLY A 1245 -30.60 9.11 39.43
N THR A 1246 -30.93 9.47 40.68
CA THR A 1246 -30.02 9.48 41.85
C THR A 1246 -29.47 8.09 42.24
N GLN A 1247 -29.95 7.01 41.59
CA GLN A 1247 -29.47 5.63 41.73
C GLN A 1247 -28.61 5.15 40.55
N ALA A 1248 -28.24 6.05 39.62
CA ALA A 1248 -27.37 5.73 38.50
C ALA A 1248 -25.93 5.51 38.99
N GLU A 1249 -25.57 4.25 39.25
CA GLU A 1249 -24.17 3.89 39.45
C GLU A 1249 -23.43 4.02 38.11
N LYS A 1250 -22.45 4.92 38.02
CA LYS A 1250 -21.51 4.93 36.89
C LYS A 1250 -20.64 3.68 36.98
N TRP A 1251 -20.90 2.71 36.11
CA TRP A 1251 -20.13 1.48 36.05
C TRP A 1251 -18.86 1.67 35.22
N GLN A 1252 -17.70 1.44 35.82
CA GLN A 1252 -16.47 1.19 35.05
C GLN A 1252 -16.41 -0.31 34.70
N VAL A 1253 -17.23 -0.71 33.71
CA VAL A 1253 -17.31 -2.10 33.27
C VAL A 1253 -16.58 -2.26 31.95
N LEU A 1254 -15.54 -3.08 31.96
CA LEU A 1254 -14.95 -3.61 30.74
C LEU A 1254 -15.88 -4.70 30.21
N VAL A 1255 -16.67 -4.36 29.18
CA VAL A 1255 -17.52 -5.29 28.45
C VAL A 1255 -16.60 -6.13 27.56
N PRO A 1256 -16.49 -7.44 27.80
CA PRO A 1256 -15.53 -8.24 27.08
C PRO A 1256 -16.03 -8.48 25.65
N LEU A 1257 -15.34 -7.90 24.68
CA LEU A 1257 -15.36 -8.45 23.32
C LEU A 1257 -14.65 -9.81 23.36
N GLN A 1258 -15.03 -10.75 22.49
CA GLN A 1258 -14.40 -12.07 22.43
C GLN A 1258 -12.87 -11.98 22.31
N SER A 1259 -12.36 -10.99 21.57
CA SER A 1259 -10.94 -10.69 21.41
C SER A 1259 -10.21 -10.29 22.70
N GLN A 1260 -10.94 -9.83 23.73
CA GLN A 1260 -10.38 -9.40 25.01
C GLN A 1260 -10.46 -10.48 26.11
N MET A 1261 -11.24 -11.53 25.88
CA MET A 1261 -11.37 -12.69 26.79
C MET A 1261 -10.47 -13.86 26.39
N THR A 1262 -10.03 -13.90 25.14
CA THR A 1262 -9.07 -14.91 24.69
C THR A 1262 -7.66 -14.55 25.16
N ALA A 1263 -6.99 -15.51 25.82
CA ALA A 1263 -5.61 -15.35 26.24
C ALA A 1263 -4.69 -15.32 25.01
N THR A 1264 -3.99 -14.21 24.77
CA THR A 1264 -2.96 -14.15 23.73
C THR A 1264 -1.69 -14.82 24.24
N ILE A 1265 -1.32 -15.97 23.64
CA ILE A 1265 -0.12 -16.69 24.04
C ILE A 1265 1.11 -15.92 23.55
N PRO A 1266 2.06 -15.53 24.42
CA PRO A 1266 3.26 -14.83 24.01
C PRO A 1266 4.12 -15.71 23.09
N ARG A 1267 4.60 -15.13 21.97
CA ARG A 1267 5.46 -15.81 21.00
C ARG A 1267 6.85 -16.12 21.55
N ASN A 1268 7.35 -15.30 22.48
CA ASN A 1268 8.65 -15.46 23.15
C ASN A 1268 8.49 -15.61 24.67
N PHE A 1269 8.80 -16.80 25.18
CA PHE A 1269 8.67 -17.16 26.60
C PHE A 1269 9.64 -16.40 27.52
N SER A 1270 10.77 -15.89 27.00
CA SER A 1270 11.84 -15.26 27.78
C SER A 1270 11.57 -13.82 28.22
N GLN A 1271 10.61 -13.12 27.63
CA GLN A 1271 10.37 -11.69 27.89
C GLN A 1271 9.55 -11.40 29.16
N TRP A 1272 9.02 -12.42 29.84
CA TRP A 1272 8.07 -12.26 30.96
C TRP A 1272 8.54 -12.80 32.31
N ASN A 1273 9.73 -13.41 32.39
CA ASN A 1273 10.33 -13.81 33.67
C ASN A 1273 11.15 -12.67 34.32
N GLY A 1274 10.89 -11.40 33.94
CA GLY A 1274 11.55 -10.20 34.45
C GLY A 1274 10.66 -9.39 35.36
#